data_AF-A0A078GZL0-F1
#
_entry.id   AF-A0A078GZL0-F1
#
_cell.length_a   1.000
_cell.length_b   1.000
_cell.length_c   1.000
_cell.angle_alpha   90.00
_cell.angle_beta   90.00
_cell.angle_gamma   90.00
#
_symmetry.space_group_name_H-M   'P 1'
#
loop_
_entity.id
_entity.type
_entity.pdbx_description
1 polymer ?
#
loop_
_entity_poly.entity_id
_entity_poly.type
_entity_poly.pdbx_seq_one_letter_code
_entity_poly.pdbx_strand_id
1 'polypeptide(L)'
;MSLVFAINGQRFELELSSVDPSTTLLEFLRYQTPFKSVKLSCGEGGCGACVVLLSKYDPILKSVEDFTVSSCLTLLCSVNHCSITTSEGLGNSRDGFHSIHNRFSGFHASQCAVEAEKAVSGNLCRCTGYRPIIDACKSFASDVDIEDLGFNSFCKKTSLPRFDSEKRVCTFPEFLKDGEIKCIDSGTLKWCSPESVEELQIIVGACKANSDVVSMKLVAGNTSTGYYKDEKEGSYDKYVDLTRIAEMREIRESHNGVEIGAVATISKVIAALKEIHMFGKLAAHMEKIAARFIRNFASIGGNLVMAQRKNFPSDIATILVAAGASVNTMSLSRGLEKVTLEQFLQGPPLDAYDLVLSIEIPFWHHEGNSGDVVFETYRAAPRPLGSALAYLNAAFLAQVNLDTKEIINCRLAFGAYGTKHAIRCKEVEEFLSGKVVTDNVLYEAITLLGKIVKPQEGTSNPAYRSSLAQGFLFNFFHSLEKPGHHLDQPMLSSSQHVPIDKEFYPVGDPATKSGASLQASGEAVYVDDIPAPTNCLYGAFIYSTKPSAKLKGIRFKDNSVPDGVVAVISCEDVPKSGKNVGFKFASFTEPLFADELTLHVGQCIALVVADTQRHADTAANLAVVDYETEDMEPPILSVEEAVKKSSMFEIYPFLYPQQVGDTLKGMSEADHQILSSQIRLGSQYFFYMETQTALAVPDEDNSIVVYSSCQIPQYVHSTVATCLGIPENKVRVIARRVGGGFGGKAVKAMPVAAACAVAANKLQRPVRTYVNRKTDMIMTGGRHPMKITYSVGFKSTGKITALKLEILIDAGATLGLSILMPSNIIGALKKYNWGAISFDIKLCKTNLVSKAIMRAPGDVQGTYIAEAIIENVASSLSLEADTIRNINLHTYESLALFYKDAAGEPHEYTLSSMWDKLGVSSNFEERVSIVRMFNEFNIWRKRGISRVPIIYPVSMFATPGRVSVLSDGTIVVEVGGIELGQGLWTKVKQMTSYALGLPKCGATEELLDKIRVVQSDTLSMVQGNFTGGSTTSEGSCAAVRLCCETLVKRLKPLMEKSDGPISWNKLISQAYAQSVNLSASDLYTPEEKPTKYLNYGVAVSEVEVDLLTGHTTVLQTDILYDSGKSLNPAVDLGQIEGAFVQGLGFFMLEEYITDSEGLLVTDSTWTYKIPTVDTIPRQFNVEMMNSGRHEKRVLSSKASGEPPLLLAASVHCATREAIKEARKQLRMWKGEDGPSLMFQLPVPASMPVVKELCGLDIVESYLEWKSLVNSSL
;
A
#
# COMPACT_ATOMS: atom_id res chain seq x y z
N MET A 1 35.02 25.30 2.96
CA MET A 1 33.59 25.69 2.91
C MET A 1 32.81 24.77 3.82
N SER A 2 31.84 25.28 4.58
CA SER A 2 30.98 24.48 5.43
C SER A 2 29.54 24.45 4.92
N LEU A 3 28.88 23.30 5.12
CA LEU A 3 27.44 23.11 4.94
C LEU A 3 26.76 23.44 6.27
N VAL A 4 25.95 24.51 6.31
CA VAL A 4 25.31 25.03 7.53
C VAL A 4 23.80 24.91 7.41
N PHE A 5 23.15 24.24 8.36
CA PHE A 5 21.69 24.07 8.40
C PHE A 5 21.21 23.87 9.83
N ALA A 6 19.89 23.80 10.02
CA ALA A 6 19.29 23.47 11.31
C ALA A 6 18.41 22.23 11.23
N ILE A 7 18.41 21.40 12.27
CA ILE A 7 17.40 20.35 12.46
C ILE A 7 16.72 20.57 13.80
N ASN A 8 15.40 20.75 13.80
CA ASN A 8 14.60 21.00 14.99
C ASN A 8 15.16 22.18 15.83
N GLY A 9 15.64 23.23 15.14
CA GLY A 9 16.28 24.40 15.75
C GLY A 9 17.75 24.24 16.15
N GLN A 10 18.30 23.01 16.16
CA GLN A 10 19.72 22.76 16.46
C GLN A 10 20.60 23.05 15.24
N ARG A 11 21.68 23.83 15.41
CA ARG A 11 22.67 24.13 14.36
C ARG A 11 23.55 22.91 14.05
N PHE A 12 23.73 22.64 12.75
CA PHE A 12 24.68 21.68 12.21
C PHE A 12 25.60 22.40 11.24
N GLU A 13 26.90 22.09 11.33
CA GLU A 13 27.94 22.64 10.47
C GLU A 13 28.93 21.52 10.12
N LEU A 14 28.98 21.15 8.83
CA LEU A 14 29.82 20.07 8.32
C LEU A 14 30.82 20.62 7.30
N GLU A 15 32.03 20.08 7.25
CA GLU A 15 32.96 20.42 6.19
C GLU A 15 32.48 19.83 4.86
N LEU A 16 32.33 20.65 3.82
CA LEU A 16 31.78 20.18 2.54
C LEU A 16 32.66 19.07 1.90
N SER A 17 33.97 19.11 2.13
CA SER A 17 34.92 18.09 1.67
C SER A 17 34.77 16.73 2.36
N SER A 18 34.17 16.67 3.54
CA SER A 18 33.93 15.42 4.26
C SER A 18 32.56 14.80 3.98
N VAL A 19 31.69 15.49 3.24
CA VAL A 19 30.34 15.04 2.91
C VAL A 19 30.33 14.45 1.50
N ASP A 20 29.83 13.21 1.39
CA ASP A 20 29.55 12.64 0.08
C ASP A 20 28.31 13.33 -0.53
N PRO A 21 28.41 13.94 -1.73
CA PRO A 21 27.30 14.65 -2.36
C PRO A 21 26.04 13.82 -2.62
N SER A 22 26.18 12.48 -2.66
CA SER A 22 25.07 11.56 -2.85
C SER A 22 24.34 11.20 -1.54
N THR A 23 24.87 11.59 -0.36
CA THR A 23 24.21 11.39 0.92
C THR A 23 22.84 12.07 0.94
N THR A 24 21.81 11.29 1.27
CA THR A 24 20.44 11.82 1.38
C THR A 24 20.18 12.43 2.76
N LEU A 25 19.23 13.35 2.84
CA LEU A 25 18.78 13.92 4.11
C LEU A 25 18.26 12.83 5.07
N LEU A 26 17.54 11.82 4.54
CA LEU A 26 17.06 10.70 5.34
C LEU A 26 18.20 9.91 5.97
N GLU A 27 19.25 9.62 5.19
CA GLU A 27 20.43 8.90 5.67
C GLU A 27 21.13 9.68 6.79
N PHE A 28 21.33 10.98 6.60
CA PHE A 28 21.91 11.85 7.63
C PHE A 28 21.07 11.85 8.91
N LEU A 29 19.76 12.11 8.79
CA LEU A 29 18.85 12.11 9.94
C LEU A 29 18.90 10.77 10.69
N ARG A 30 18.80 9.64 9.97
CA ARG A 30 18.69 8.32 10.58
C ARG A 30 20.01 7.74 11.07
N TYR A 31 21.16 8.11 10.55
CA TYR A 31 22.42 7.45 10.92
C TYR A 31 23.44 8.38 11.58
N GLN A 32 23.32 9.70 11.39
CA GLN A 32 24.24 10.69 11.96
C GLN A 32 23.59 11.55 13.05
N THR A 33 22.28 11.42 13.29
CA THR A 33 21.55 12.17 14.33
C THR A 33 20.69 11.23 15.20
N PRO A 34 20.21 11.68 16.37
CA PRO A 34 19.26 10.90 17.17
C PRO A 34 17.82 10.90 16.63
N PHE A 35 17.49 11.68 15.60
CA PHE A 35 16.12 11.82 15.08
C PHE A 35 15.71 10.64 14.19
N LYS A 36 14.72 9.85 14.63
CA LYS A 36 14.29 8.61 13.96
C LYS A 36 12.84 8.63 13.49
N SER A 37 12.09 9.72 13.65
CA SER A 37 10.67 9.80 13.25
C SER A 37 10.49 9.59 11.75
N VAL A 38 11.44 10.05 10.94
CA VAL A 38 11.48 9.81 9.49
C VAL A 38 11.84 8.35 9.21
N LYS A 39 11.02 7.66 8.42
CA LYS A 39 11.16 6.22 8.16
C LYS A 39 11.54 5.93 6.72
N LEU A 40 12.42 4.95 6.51
CA LEU A 40 12.69 4.38 5.19
C LEU A 40 11.69 3.25 4.90
N SER A 41 10.96 3.35 3.79
CA SER A 41 9.95 2.34 3.39
C SER A 41 10.03 1.95 1.92
N CYS A 42 10.12 2.93 1.01
CA CYS A 42 10.34 2.69 -0.42
C CYS A 42 11.69 3.21 -0.92
N GLY A 43 12.12 4.39 -0.44
CA GLY A 43 13.31 5.05 -0.96
C GLY A 43 13.13 5.66 -2.37
N GLU A 44 11.87 5.82 -2.81
CA GLU A 44 11.47 6.19 -4.18
C GLU A 44 10.57 7.46 -4.22
N GLY A 45 10.24 8.05 -3.07
CA GLY A 45 9.31 9.19 -2.98
C GLY A 45 7.82 8.85 -3.16
N GLY A 46 7.45 7.58 -3.36
CA GLY A 46 6.06 7.17 -3.60
C GLY A 46 5.19 6.91 -2.37
N CYS A 47 5.78 6.83 -1.16
CA CYS A 47 5.05 6.39 0.05
C CYS A 47 4.76 7.47 1.11
N GLY A 48 5.50 8.58 1.12
CA GLY A 48 5.35 9.64 2.12
C GLY A 48 5.89 9.36 3.54
N ALA A 49 6.48 8.19 3.83
CA ALA A 49 6.96 7.84 5.18
C ALA A 49 8.21 8.63 5.66
N CYS A 50 8.89 9.33 4.75
CA CYS A 50 10.11 10.10 5.00
C CYS A 50 9.91 11.61 4.85
N VAL A 51 8.65 12.08 4.89
CA VAL A 51 8.35 13.50 4.68
C VAL A 51 8.83 14.33 5.87
N VAL A 52 9.47 15.46 5.57
CA VAL A 52 9.88 16.48 6.54
C VAL A 52 9.37 17.85 6.10
N LEU A 53 9.25 18.78 7.05
CA LEU A 53 9.05 20.19 6.75
C LEU A 53 10.43 20.85 6.56
N LEU A 54 10.59 21.59 5.47
CA LEU A 54 11.78 22.36 5.18
C LEU A 54 11.39 23.84 5.08
N SER A 55 12.13 24.67 5.80
CA SER A 55 11.96 26.11 5.86
C SER A 55 13.19 26.78 5.26
N LYS A 56 13.00 27.78 4.40
CA LYS A 56 14.07 28.54 3.76
C LYS A 56 13.79 30.04 3.82
N TYR A 57 14.80 30.84 4.11
CA TYR A 57 14.68 32.30 4.10
C TYR A 57 14.86 32.85 2.68
N ASP A 58 13.92 33.68 2.25
CA ASP A 58 14.03 34.47 1.03
C ASP A 58 14.59 35.87 1.38
N PRO A 59 15.83 36.21 0.98
CA PRO A 59 16.44 37.49 1.31
C PRO A 59 15.78 38.68 0.58
N ILE A 60 15.09 38.44 -0.54
CA ILE A 60 14.41 39.47 -1.33
C ILE A 60 13.07 39.80 -0.69
N LEU A 61 12.26 38.77 -0.40
CA LEU A 61 10.94 38.94 0.22
C LEU A 61 11.02 39.17 1.74
N LYS A 62 12.20 38.98 2.34
CA LYS A 62 12.46 39.04 3.79
C LYS A 62 11.49 38.16 4.58
N SER A 63 11.15 37.00 4.03
CA SER A 63 10.17 36.07 4.58
C SER A 63 10.73 34.65 4.60
N VAL A 64 10.11 33.78 5.41
CA VAL A 64 10.45 32.35 5.47
C VAL A 64 9.38 31.60 4.68
N GLU A 65 9.83 30.79 3.72
CA GLU A 65 8.98 29.88 2.96
C GLU A 65 9.05 28.48 3.59
N ASP A 66 7.89 27.90 3.87
CA ASP A 66 7.73 26.57 4.46
C ASP A 66 7.13 25.59 3.43
N PHE A 67 7.78 24.45 3.21
CA PHE A 67 7.27 23.42 2.31
C PHE A 67 7.74 22.02 2.70
N THR A 68 6.96 21.01 2.33
CA THR A 68 7.28 19.61 2.63
C THR A 68 8.12 18.98 1.51
N VAL A 69 9.06 18.11 1.88
CA VAL A 69 9.93 17.37 0.95
C VAL A 69 10.06 15.90 1.36
N SER A 70 10.41 15.04 0.40
CA SER A 70 10.77 13.65 0.65
C SER A 70 12.26 13.53 0.98
N SER A 71 12.60 13.31 2.26
CA SER A 71 14.00 13.27 2.69
C SER A 71 14.81 12.11 2.08
N CYS A 72 14.17 11.05 1.57
CA CYS A 72 14.87 9.97 0.88
C CYS A 72 15.36 10.32 -0.52
N LEU A 73 14.87 11.43 -1.12
CA LEU A 73 15.30 11.92 -2.43
C LEU A 73 16.03 13.27 -2.34
N THR A 74 15.85 14.01 -1.24
CA THR A 74 16.60 15.25 -0.98
C THR A 74 18.05 14.94 -0.62
N LEU A 75 19.00 15.54 -1.34
CA LEU A 75 20.43 15.44 -1.05
C LEU A 75 20.81 16.36 0.11
N LEU A 76 21.74 15.95 0.97
CA LEU A 76 22.14 16.72 2.14
C LEU A 76 22.77 18.08 1.74
N CYS A 77 23.57 18.11 0.66
CA CYS A 77 24.19 19.34 0.19
C CYS A 77 23.18 20.39 -0.30
N SER A 78 21.98 19.99 -0.74
CA SER A 78 20.97 20.95 -1.24
C SER A 78 20.17 21.64 -0.15
N VAL A 79 20.38 21.28 1.13
CA VAL A 79 19.69 21.91 2.28
C VAL A 79 20.54 22.96 3.00
N ASN A 80 21.60 23.44 2.37
CA ASN A 80 22.41 24.54 2.91
C ASN A 80 21.52 25.77 3.21
N HIS A 81 21.73 26.40 4.36
CA HIS A 81 20.94 27.50 4.91
C HIS A 81 19.42 27.22 5.06
N CYS A 82 19.03 25.95 5.20
CA CYS A 82 17.65 25.56 5.46
C CYS A 82 17.45 25.11 6.93
N SER A 83 16.22 25.20 7.42
CA SER A 83 15.81 24.60 8.68
C SER A 83 14.88 23.42 8.41
N ILE A 84 15.21 22.26 8.99
CA ILE A 84 14.45 21.02 8.84
C ILE A 84 13.68 20.78 10.14
N THR A 85 12.38 20.51 10.03
CA THR A 85 11.54 20.10 11.17
C THR A 85 11.02 18.68 10.95
N THR A 86 11.36 17.79 11.88
CA THR A 86 10.86 16.41 11.95
C THR A 86 9.71 16.30 12.96
N SER A 87 9.08 15.12 13.10
CA SER A 87 7.98 14.97 14.06
C SER A 87 8.41 15.22 15.51
N GLU A 88 9.64 14.85 15.88
CA GLU A 88 10.19 15.12 17.22
C GLU A 88 10.37 16.61 17.50
N GLY A 89 10.60 17.42 16.45
CA GLY A 89 10.72 18.87 16.56
C GLY A 89 9.40 19.58 16.87
N LEU A 90 8.26 18.92 16.65
CA LEU A 90 6.94 19.46 16.98
C LEU A 90 6.62 19.32 18.48
N GLY A 91 7.13 18.26 19.11
CA GLY A 91 6.79 17.84 20.47
C GLY A 91 7.08 16.36 20.71
N ASN A 92 7.15 15.94 21.96
CA ASN A 92 7.50 14.57 22.35
C ASN A 92 7.04 14.28 23.79
N SER A 93 7.28 13.07 24.29
CA SER A 93 6.88 12.66 25.64
C SER A 93 7.54 13.47 26.77
N ARG A 94 8.67 14.15 26.53
CA ARG A 94 9.39 14.97 27.52
C ARG A 94 8.93 16.42 27.51
N ASP A 95 8.79 17.01 26.33
CA ASP A 95 8.50 18.44 26.13
C ASP A 95 6.98 18.72 26.01
N GLY A 96 6.18 17.66 25.88
CA GLY A 96 4.75 17.71 25.62
C GLY A 96 4.42 17.43 24.16
N PHE A 97 3.36 16.66 23.92
CA PHE A 97 2.89 16.36 22.57
C PHE A 97 2.22 17.57 21.94
N HIS A 98 2.51 17.82 20.66
CA HIS A 98 1.86 18.85 19.88
C HIS A 98 0.36 18.55 19.70
N SER A 99 -0.46 19.57 19.44
CA SER A 99 -1.90 19.38 19.15
C SER A 99 -2.11 18.42 17.96
N ILE A 100 -1.26 18.49 16.93
CA ILE A 100 -1.21 17.53 15.82
C ILE A 100 -1.02 16.10 16.33
N HIS A 101 0.00 15.83 17.16
CA HIS A 101 0.22 14.49 17.71
C HIS A 101 -0.98 13.99 18.51
N ASN A 102 -1.54 14.83 19.37
CA ASN A 102 -2.68 14.48 20.23
C ASN A 102 -3.93 14.13 19.42
N ARG A 103 -4.25 14.92 18.39
CA ARG A 103 -5.41 14.63 17.51
C ARG A 103 -5.14 13.40 16.64
N PHE A 104 -3.93 13.24 16.09
CA PHE A 104 -3.54 12.01 15.41
C PHE A 104 -3.61 10.79 16.31
N SER A 105 -3.32 10.89 17.60
CA SER A 105 -3.49 9.76 18.51
C SER A 105 -4.96 9.51 18.90
N GLY A 106 -5.74 10.59 19.09
CA GLY A 106 -7.10 10.55 19.64
C GLY A 106 -8.20 10.19 18.65
N PHE A 107 -8.12 10.71 17.43
CA PHE A 107 -8.99 10.32 16.30
C PHE A 107 -8.39 9.23 15.44
N HIS A 108 -7.08 9.07 15.59
CA HIS A 108 -6.31 8.30 14.66
C HIS A 108 -5.98 9.04 13.27
N ALA A 109 -6.03 10.42 13.09
CA ALA A 109 -5.22 11.37 12.14
C ALA A 109 -5.82 12.69 11.44
N SER A 110 -5.06 13.80 11.01
CA SER A 110 -5.17 15.39 10.94
C SER A 110 -5.21 16.43 9.66
N GLN A 111 -5.93 17.64 9.69
CA GLN A 111 -6.21 18.86 8.78
C GLN A 111 -7.62 19.29 8.10
N CYS A 112 -7.83 20.57 7.67
CA CYS A 112 -9.02 21.11 6.95
C CYS A 112 -9.70 20.24 5.86
N ALA A 113 -11.03 20.18 5.72
CA ALA A 113 -11.69 19.04 5.06
C ALA A 113 -11.26 18.71 3.61
N VAL A 114 -11.25 19.68 2.69
CA VAL A 114 -10.82 19.45 1.29
C VAL A 114 -9.30 19.55 1.17
N GLU A 115 -8.70 20.54 1.82
CA GLU A 115 -7.24 20.76 1.74
C GLU A 115 -6.43 19.66 2.42
N ALA A 116 -7.00 19.00 3.42
CA ALA A 116 -6.34 17.93 4.15
C ALA A 116 -6.45 16.60 3.48
N GLU A 117 -7.62 16.27 2.90
CA GLU A 117 -7.71 15.12 2.01
C GLU A 117 -6.62 15.24 0.92
N LYS A 118 -6.46 16.44 0.34
CA LYS A 118 -5.36 16.73 -0.59
C LYS A 118 -3.97 16.64 0.07
N ALA A 119 -3.78 17.14 1.29
CA ALA A 119 -2.49 17.13 1.98
C ALA A 119 -1.98 15.71 2.27
N VAL A 120 -2.87 14.77 2.59
CA VAL A 120 -2.51 13.37 2.90
C VAL A 120 -2.66 12.41 1.72
N SER A 121 -3.22 12.86 0.58
CA SER A 121 -3.40 12.03 -0.63
C SER A 121 -2.10 11.43 -1.18
N GLY A 122 -0.96 12.05 -0.88
CA GLY A 122 0.38 11.57 -1.27
C GLY A 122 1.00 10.53 -0.32
N ASN A 123 0.34 10.23 0.81
CA ASN A 123 0.87 9.37 1.86
C ASN A 123 0.18 8.01 1.82
N LEU A 124 0.97 6.94 1.85
CA LEU A 124 0.45 5.57 1.85
C LEU A 124 0.27 5.05 3.27
N CYS A 125 -0.87 4.41 3.52
CA CYS A 125 -1.13 3.66 4.74
C CYS A 125 -1.74 2.30 4.41
N ARG A 126 -1.18 1.23 4.99
CA ARG A 126 -1.64 -0.15 4.76
C ARG A 126 -2.59 -0.68 5.85
N CYS A 127 -2.73 0.03 6.98
CA CYS A 127 -3.38 -0.51 8.17
C CYS A 127 -4.77 0.08 8.47
N THR A 128 -4.97 1.38 8.24
CA THR A 128 -6.10 2.12 8.85
C THR A 128 -7.32 2.24 7.95
N GLY A 129 -7.21 1.90 6.67
CA GLY A 129 -8.24 2.20 5.67
C GLY A 129 -8.40 3.70 5.39
N TYR A 130 -7.46 4.54 5.83
CA TYR A 130 -7.45 6.01 5.67
C TYR A 130 -8.62 6.78 6.28
N ARG A 131 -9.65 6.15 6.85
CA ARG A 131 -10.78 6.88 7.42
C ARG A 131 -10.40 7.69 8.68
N PRO A 132 -9.88 7.07 9.75
CA PRO A 132 -9.43 7.80 10.94
C PRO A 132 -8.36 8.85 10.64
N ILE A 133 -7.39 8.46 9.78
CA ILE A 133 -6.82 9.24 8.67
C ILE A 133 -7.26 10.69 8.53
N ILE A 134 -8.46 10.81 7.99
CA ILE A 134 -9.11 11.99 7.44
C ILE A 134 -10.04 12.61 8.49
N ASP A 135 -10.41 11.87 9.54
CA ASP A 135 -11.32 12.32 10.58
C ASP A 135 -10.67 13.25 11.60
N ALA A 136 -9.53 12.90 12.21
CA ALA A 136 -8.78 13.98 12.86
C ALA A 136 -8.38 15.00 11.82
N CYS A 137 -8.41 14.67 10.51
CA CYS A 137 -8.09 15.66 9.54
C CYS A 137 -9.00 16.82 9.72
N LYS A 138 -10.19 16.56 9.27
CA LYS A 138 -11.29 17.49 9.27
C LYS A 138 -11.47 18.18 10.63
N SER A 139 -11.03 17.59 11.75
CA SER A 139 -11.04 18.26 13.05
C SER A 139 -10.29 19.61 13.12
N PHE A 140 -9.32 19.87 12.26
CA PHE A 140 -8.60 21.15 12.17
C PHE A 140 -9.23 22.12 11.15
N ALA A 141 -10.27 21.69 10.42
CA ALA A 141 -11.00 22.55 9.50
C ALA A 141 -11.84 23.57 10.27
N SER A 142 -11.94 24.78 9.75
CA SER A 142 -12.86 25.80 10.26
C SER A 142 -14.31 25.58 9.80
N ASP A 143 -14.50 24.80 8.74
CA ASP A 143 -15.75 24.57 8.02
C ASP A 143 -16.38 23.19 8.30
N VAL A 144 -15.86 22.46 9.30
CA VAL A 144 -16.41 21.15 9.71
C VAL A 144 -16.88 21.20 11.15
N ASP A 145 -18.10 20.72 11.38
CA ASP A 145 -18.55 20.41 12.73
C ASP A 145 -17.85 19.13 13.22
N ILE A 146 -17.16 19.24 14.35
CA ILE A 146 -16.46 18.11 14.97
C ILE A 146 -17.45 16.99 15.35
N GLU A 147 -18.71 17.33 15.65
CA GLU A 147 -19.75 16.34 15.98
C GLU A 147 -20.11 15.42 14.81
N ASP A 148 -19.85 15.85 13.56
CA ASP A 148 -20.14 15.09 12.33
C ASP A 148 -19.02 14.11 11.92
N LEU A 149 -17.84 14.16 12.57
CA LEU A 149 -16.64 13.42 12.15
C LEU A 149 -16.52 11.98 12.69
N GLY A 150 -17.65 11.28 12.88
CA GLY A 150 -17.65 9.99 13.58
C GLY A 150 -17.18 10.10 15.05
N PHE A 151 -17.04 11.33 15.54
CA PHE A 151 -16.47 11.70 16.84
C PHE A 151 -17.29 11.15 18.02
N ASN A 152 -18.57 10.88 17.76
CA ASN A 152 -19.56 10.41 18.74
C ASN A 152 -19.20 9.06 19.38
N SER A 153 -18.32 8.24 18.79
CA SER A 153 -18.06 6.89 19.30
C SER A 153 -16.94 6.81 20.35
N PHE A 154 -15.94 7.71 20.34
CA PHE A 154 -14.67 7.47 21.08
C PHE A 154 -14.12 8.62 21.93
N CYS A 155 -14.49 9.88 21.68
CA CYS A 155 -14.05 11.01 22.50
C CYS A 155 -15.24 11.63 23.25
N LYS A 156 -15.48 11.23 24.50
CA LYS A 156 -16.47 11.90 25.36
C LYS A 156 -16.03 13.35 25.63
N LYS A 157 -16.74 14.36 25.09
CA LYS A 157 -16.87 15.79 25.48
C LYS A 157 -15.68 16.54 26.18
N THR A 158 -14.48 15.99 26.22
CA THR A 158 -13.35 16.49 27.01
C THR A 158 -12.12 16.67 26.12
N SER A 159 -11.83 17.95 25.86
CA SER A 159 -10.53 18.53 25.53
C SER A 159 -9.71 17.89 24.41
N LEU A 160 -10.16 17.98 23.15
CA LEU A 160 -9.17 18.10 22.09
C LEU A 160 -8.40 19.41 22.31
N PRO A 161 -7.05 19.38 22.38
CA PRO A 161 -6.29 20.61 22.49
C PRO A 161 -6.61 21.51 21.29
N ARG A 162 -6.94 22.78 21.57
CA ARG A 162 -7.08 23.80 20.54
C ARG A 162 -5.75 23.90 19.80
N PHE A 163 -5.82 24.01 18.47
CA PHE A 163 -4.65 24.37 17.69
C PHE A 163 -4.35 25.84 17.98
N ASP A 164 -3.16 26.12 18.49
CA ASP A 164 -2.69 27.47 18.76
C ASP A 164 -1.90 27.94 17.54
N SER A 165 -2.54 28.74 16.68
CA SER A 165 -1.91 29.27 15.46
C SER A 165 -0.79 30.26 15.74
N GLU A 166 -0.72 30.84 16.95
CA GLU A 166 0.32 31.80 17.34
C GLU A 166 1.61 31.10 17.76
N LYS A 167 1.54 29.84 18.22
CA LYS A 167 2.71 28.97 18.41
C LYS A 167 3.13 28.40 17.06
N ARG A 168 3.98 29.14 16.33
CA ARG A 168 4.65 28.61 15.14
C ARG A 168 5.31 27.26 15.46
N VAL A 169 5.10 26.29 14.56
CA VAL A 169 5.62 24.92 14.64
C VAL A 169 7.13 24.88 14.93
N CYS A 170 7.89 25.83 14.37
CA CYS A 170 9.26 26.14 14.75
C CYS A 170 9.57 27.60 14.37
N THR A 171 10.44 28.29 15.10
CA THR A 171 10.95 29.61 14.69
C THR A 171 12.19 29.41 13.84
N PHE A 172 12.18 29.94 12.61
CA PHE A 172 13.34 29.86 11.72
C PHE A 172 14.57 30.49 12.40
N PRO A 173 15.68 29.74 12.59
CA PRO A 173 16.82 30.25 13.34
C PRO A 173 17.48 31.46 12.67
N GLU A 174 17.70 32.55 13.44
CA GLU A 174 18.29 33.79 12.93
C GLU A 174 19.67 33.58 12.29
N PHE A 175 20.48 32.64 12.81
CA PHE A 175 21.81 32.35 12.27
C PHE A 175 21.79 31.83 10.82
N LEU A 176 20.64 31.37 10.32
CA LEU A 176 20.49 30.95 8.93
C LEU A 176 20.24 32.13 7.97
N LYS A 177 19.91 33.33 8.48
CA LYS A 177 19.66 34.54 7.67
C LYS A 177 20.93 35.26 7.23
N ASP A 178 22.01 35.17 8.02
CA ASP A 178 23.23 35.99 7.88
C ASP A 178 24.35 35.35 7.03
N GLY A 179 24.02 34.44 6.11
CA GLY A 179 25.02 33.75 5.29
C GLY A 179 25.26 34.40 3.92
N GLU A 180 26.44 34.98 3.67
CA GLU A 180 26.96 35.10 2.30
C GLU A 180 27.29 33.69 1.79
N ILE A 181 26.45 33.14 0.92
CA ILE A 181 26.69 31.84 0.29
C ILE A 181 27.74 32.03 -0.82
N LYS A 182 29.02 32.11 -0.45
CA LYS A 182 30.12 32.13 -1.45
C LYS A 182 30.34 30.71 -1.97
N CYS A 183 30.12 30.49 -3.27
CA CYS A 183 30.46 29.22 -3.91
C CYS A 183 31.32 29.47 -5.16
N ILE A 184 32.65 29.47 -5.00
CA ILE A 184 33.60 29.18 -6.08
C ILE A 184 34.75 28.39 -5.45
N ASP A 185 35.05 27.17 -5.92
CA ASP A 185 36.44 26.86 -6.29
C ASP A 185 36.64 25.68 -7.28
N SER A 186 37.65 25.91 -8.10
CA SER A 186 38.32 25.21 -9.19
C SER A 186 38.81 23.78 -8.89
N GLY A 187 37.91 22.79 -9.00
CA GLY A 187 38.27 21.47 -9.53
C GLY A 187 38.50 20.32 -8.54
N THR A 188 38.54 20.56 -7.22
CA THR A 188 38.68 19.48 -6.21
C THR A 188 37.37 19.12 -5.47
N LEU A 189 36.37 20.00 -5.48
CA LEU A 189 35.08 19.77 -4.81
C LEU A 189 34.12 18.96 -5.69
N LYS A 190 33.48 17.94 -5.10
CA LYS A 190 32.48 17.10 -5.78
C LYS A 190 31.08 17.77 -5.90
N TRP A 191 30.83 18.91 -5.27
CA TRP A 191 29.56 19.66 -5.35
C TRP A 191 29.81 21.14 -5.70
N CYS A 192 29.06 21.68 -6.66
CA CYS A 192 29.13 23.08 -7.10
C CYS A 192 27.72 23.68 -7.22
N SER A 193 27.54 24.95 -6.87
CA SER A 193 26.25 25.65 -6.98
C SER A 193 26.42 27.02 -7.69
N PRO A 194 26.45 27.04 -9.04
CA PRO A 194 26.60 28.28 -9.81
C PRO A 194 25.49 29.28 -9.55
N GLU A 195 25.82 30.57 -9.61
CA GLU A 195 24.88 31.69 -9.35
C GLU A 195 24.32 32.30 -10.64
N SER A 196 24.95 32.03 -11.78
CA SER A 196 24.55 32.54 -13.10
C SER A 196 24.65 31.47 -14.18
N VAL A 197 23.99 31.70 -15.31
CA VAL A 197 24.05 30.82 -16.48
C VAL A 197 25.47 30.80 -17.07
N GLU A 198 26.18 31.92 -17.04
CA GLU A 198 27.57 32.05 -17.50
C GLU A 198 28.53 31.20 -16.66
N GLU A 199 28.37 31.22 -15.33
CA GLU A 199 29.18 30.37 -14.44
C GLU A 199 28.91 28.89 -14.67
N LEU A 200 27.63 28.52 -14.84
CA LEU A 200 27.24 27.16 -15.20
C LEU A 200 27.92 26.71 -16.50
N GLN A 201 27.98 27.56 -17.54
CA GLN A 201 28.67 27.24 -18.79
C GLN A 201 30.16 26.97 -18.59
N ILE A 202 30.84 27.75 -17.75
CA ILE A 202 32.27 27.53 -17.45
C ILE A 202 32.47 26.17 -16.80
N ILE A 203 31.63 25.81 -15.82
CA ILE A 203 31.70 24.51 -15.13
C ILE A 203 31.43 23.36 -16.10
N VAL A 204 30.37 23.45 -16.90
CA VAL A 204 29.97 22.43 -17.88
C VAL A 204 31.05 22.27 -18.97
N GLY A 205 31.61 23.38 -19.46
CA GLY A 205 32.69 23.38 -20.45
C GLY A 205 33.97 22.74 -19.92
N ALA A 206 34.34 23.01 -18.66
CA ALA A 206 35.49 22.38 -18.01
C ALA A 206 35.29 20.87 -17.82
N CYS A 207 34.08 20.40 -17.49
CA CYS A 207 33.79 18.97 -17.40
C CYS A 207 33.87 18.30 -18.78
N LYS A 208 33.30 18.92 -19.82
CA LYS A 208 33.29 18.39 -21.19
C LYS A 208 34.71 18.32 -21.80
N ALA A 209 35.60 19.24 -21.47
CA ALA A 209 36.98 19.21 -21.95
C ALA A 209 37.83 18.07 -21.33
N ASN A 210 37.40 17.53 -20.18
CA ASN A 210 38.07 16.43 -19.46
C ASN A 210 37.31 15.10 -19.63
N SER A 211 36.58 14.93 -20.74
CA SER A 211 35.50 13.93 -20.92
C SER A 211 35.88 12.46 -20.79
N ASP A 212 37.17 12.12 -20.79
CA ASP A 212 37.62 10.74 -20.57
C ASP A 212 37.66 10.36 -19.06
N VAL A 213 37.42 11.32 -18.13
CA VAL A 213 37.67 11.13 -16.68
C VAL A 213 36.54 11.61 -15.74
N VAL A 214 35.64 12.53 -16.13
CA VAL A 214 34.70 13.17 -15.18
C VAL A 214 33.22 13.00 -15.54
N SER A 215 32.49 12.22 -14.75
CA SER A 215 31.04 12.07 -14.80
C SER A 215 30.31 13.18 -13.99
N MET A 216 29.32 13.84 -14.59
CA MET A 216 28.62 14.99 -13.99
C MET A 216 27.10 14.75 -13.84
N LYS A 217 26.52 15.21 -12.74
CA LYS A 217 25.07 15.24 -12.50
C LYS A 217 24.57 16.66 -12.25
N LEU A 218 23.65 17.12 -13.09
CA LEU A 218 22.89 18.34 -12.83
C LEU A 218 21.78 18.04 -11.81
N VAL A 219 21.66 18.90 -10.80
CA VAL A 219 20.74 18.73 -9.68
C VAL A 219 19.82 19.93 -9.58
N ALA A 220 18.52 19.65 -9.52
CA ALA A 220 17.51 20.56 -8.99
C ALA A 220 16.77 19.84 -7.85
N GLY A 221 15.64 19.20 -8.15
CA GLY A 221 14.88 18.43 -7.16
C GLY A 221 15.40 17.02 -6.86
N ASN A 222 16.30 16.45 -7.68
CA ASN A 222 16.77 15.05 -7.59
C ASN A 222 15.65 13.96 -7.58
N THR A 223 14.39 14.32 -7.87
CA THR A 223 13.24 13.41 -7.76
C THR A 223 13.24 12.32 -8.83
N SER A 224 14.00 12.48 -9.92
CA SER A 224 14.20 11.47 -10.98
C SER A 224 14.79 10.16 -10.44
N THR A 225 15.64 10.23 -9.41
CA THR A 225 16.26 9.08 -8.75
C THR A 225 15.26 8.13 -8.09
N GLY A 226 14.07 8.65 -7.75
CA GLY A 226 12.98 7.81 -7.26
C GLY A 226 12.35 6.93 -8.35
N TYR A 227 12.52 7.30 -9.62
CA TYR A 227 12.00 6.59 -10.79
C TYR A 227 13.10 5.78 -11.49
N TYR A 228 14.22 6.42 -11.83
CA TYR A 228 15.39 5.77 -12.44
C TYR A 228 16.33 5.26 -11.36
N LYS A 229 16.15 4.00 -10.97
CA LYS A 229 16.95 3.36 -9.91
C LYS A 229 18.46 3.39 -10.23
N ASP A 230 18.84 3.21 -11.48
CA ASP A 230 20.23 3.30 -11.95
C ASP A 230 20.89 4.69 -11.71
N GLU A 231 20.12 5.79 -11.64
CA GLU A 231 20.66 7.12 -11.30
C GLU A 231 21.00 7.27 -9.81
N LYS A 232 20.41 6.43 -8.96
CA LYS A 232 20.74 6.34 -7.54
C LYS A 232 22.02 5.53 -7.32
N GLU A 233 22.31 4.66 -8.28
CA GLU A 233 23.43 3.71 -8.26
C GLU A 233 24.66 4.25 -8.99
N GLY A 234 24.50 5.26 -9.85
CA GLY A 234 25.60 5.95 -10.51
C GLY A 234 26.48 6.74 -9.54
N SER A 235 27.76 6.41 -9.48
CA SER A 235 28.78 7.28 -8.90
C SER A 235 29.05 8.42 -9.88
N TYR A 236 28.78 9.65 -9.46
CA TYR A 236 29.12 10.85 -10.21
C TYR A 236 30.30 11.54 -9.55
N ASP A 237 31.28 11.93 -10.36
CA ASP A 237 32.46 12.66 -9.88
C ASP A 237 32.09 14.09 -9.44
N LYS A 238 31.08 14.68 -10.09
CA LYS A 238 30.67 16.05 -9.84
C LYS A 238 29.15 16.25 -9.86
N TYR A 239 28.64 16.97 -8.87
CA TYR A 239 27.24 17.39 -8.75
C TYR A 239 27.15 18.91 -8.93
N VAL A 240 26.24 19.37 -9.78
CA VAL A 240 26.04 20.80 -10.06
C VAL A 240 24.61 21.19 -9.74
N ASP A 241 24.42 21.99 -8.71
CA ASP A 241 23.13 22.45 -8.21
C ASP A 241 22.68 23.74 -8.90
N LEU A 242 21.57 23.63 -9.63
CA LEU A 242 21.00 24.69 -10.45
C LEU A 242 20.09 25.63 -9.66
N THR A 243 19.80 25.35 -8.38
CA THR A 243 18.78 26.07 -7.60
C THR A 243 19.19 27.48 -7.16
N ARG A 244 20.42 27.89 -7.46
CA ARG A 244 20.94 29.24 -7.16
C ARG A 244 20.88 30.19 -8.35
N ILE A 245 20.69 29.69 -9.57
CA ILE A 245 20.58 30.52 -10.78
C ILE A 245 19.20 31.19 -10.80
N ALA A 246 19.16 32.52 -10.68
CA ALA A 246 17.92 33.29 -10.54
C ALA A 246 17.07 33.21 -11.81
N GLU A 247 17.68 33.38 -12.98
CA GLU A 247 17.04 33.38 -14.29
C GLU A 247 16.31 32.06 -14.58
N MET A 248 16.85 30.95 -14.09
CA MET A 248 16.24 29.63 -14.27
C MET A 248 15.16 29.32 -13.22
N ARG A 249 14.89 30.19 -12.25
CA ARG A 249 13.89 30.00 -11.19
C ARG A 249 12.65 30.87 -11.33
N GLU A 250 12.80 32.02 -11.99
CA GLU A 250 11.75 33.01 -12.08
C GLU A 250 10.60 32.57 -13.01
N ILE A 251 9.41 33.09 -12.72
CA ILE A 251 8.24 32.98 -13.59
C ILE A 251 7.86 34.40 -13.95
N ARG A 252 7.86 34.73 -15.24
CA ARG A 252 7.65 36.08 -15.76
C ARG A 252 6.47 36.08 -16.72
N GLU A 253 5.52 36.97 -16.48
CA GLU A 253 4.43 37.22 -17.43
C GLU A 253 4.88 38.30 -18.42
N SER A 254 4.55 38.09 -19.70
CA SER A 254 4.81 39.01 -20.80
C SER A 254 3.53 39.25 -21.59
N HIS A 255 3.53 40.21 -22.52
CA HIS A 255 2.38 40.47 -23.40
C HIS A 255 2.00 39.28 -24.30
N ASN A 256 2.90 38.32 -24.52
CA ASN A 256 2.67 37.17 -25.41
C ASN A 256 2.38 35.86 -24.66
N GLY A 257 2.53 35.82 -23.34
CA GLY A 257 2.39 34.62 -22.53
C GLY A 257 3.28 34.62 -21.29
N VAL A 258 3.48 33.43 -20.72
CA VAL A 258 4.23 33.22 -19.48
C VAL A 258 5.53 32.48 -19.77
N GLU A 259 6.65 33.05 -19.34
CA GLU A 259 7.95 32.39 -19.31
C GLU A 259 8.21 31.79 -17.93
N ILE A 260 8.59 30.52 -17.89
CA ILE A 260 8.81 29.73 -16.68
C ILE A 260 10.26 29.22 -16.71
N GLY A 261 11.08 29.65 -15.76
CA GLY A 261 12.43 29.12 -15.59
C GLY A 261 12.45 27.61 -15.34
N ALA A 262 13.42 26.89 -15.92
CA ALA A 262 13.48 25.43 -15.91
C ALA A 262 13.64 24.80 -14.52
N VAL A 263 14.15 25.55 -13.54
CA VAL A 263 14.36 25.13 -12.14
C VAL A 263 13.16 25.51 -11.26
N ALA A 264 12.18 26.27 -11.78
CA ALA A 264 10.93 26.52 -11.07
C ALA A 264 10.26 25.20 -10.67
N THR A 265 9.87 25.11 -9.40
CA THR A 265 9.25 23.89 -8.87
C THR A 265 7.84 23.75 -9.43
N ILE A 266 7.39 22.52 -9.64
CA ILE A 266 6.06 22.26 -10.20
C ILE A 266 4.98 22.89 -9.31
N SER A 267 5.15 22.90 -7.98
CA SER A 267 4.22 23.59 -7.07
C SER A 267 4.14 25.11 -7.32
N LYS A 268 5.26 25.79 -7.59
CA LYS A 268 5.28 27.22 -7.91
C LYS A 268 4.66 27.50 -9.28
N VAL A 269 4.90 26.62 -10.26
CA VAL A 269 4.25 26.69 -11.57
C VAL A 269 2.73 26.54 -11.44
N ILE A 270 2.25 25.56 -10.66
CA ILE A 270 0.81 25.39 -10.39
C ILE A 270 0.21 26.67 -9.81
N ALA A 271 0.87 27.26 -8.80
CA ALA A 271 0.39 28.49 -8.17
C ALA A 271 0.30 29.64 -9.18
N ALA A 272 1.35 29.88 -9.97
CA ALA A 272 1.38 30.94 -10.98
C ALA A 272 0.31 30.75 -12.06
N LEU A 273 0.13 29.52 -12.56
CA LEU A 273 -0.85 29.23 -13.61
C LEU A 273 -2.31 29.27 -13.12
N LYS A 274 -2.57 29.16 -11.80
CA LYS A 274 -3.92 29.31 -11.23
C LYS A 274 -4.42 30.75 -11.26
N GLU A 275 -3.51 31.71 -11.06
CA GLU A 275 -3.85 33.14 -11.07
C GLU A 275 -4.25 33.60 -12.49
N ILE A 276 -3.83 32.86 -13.52
CA ILE A 276 -4.15 33.14 -14.92
C ILE A 276 -5.36 32.29 -15.33
N HIS A 277 -6.54 32.91 -15.41
CA HIS A 277 -7.82 32.23 -15.68
C HIS A 277 -7.76 31.22 -16.84
N MET A 278 -7.08 31.56 -17.93
CA MET A 278 -6.90 30.71 -19.12
C MET A 278 -6.14 29.39 -18.83
N PHE A 279 -5.19 29.40 -17.90
CA PHE A 279 -4.32 28.26 -17.61
C PHE A 279 -4.77 27.43 -16.40
N GLY A 280 -5.93 27.73 -15.81
CA GLY A 280 -6.44 27.01 -14.64
C GLY A 280 -6.55 25.49 -14.83
N LYS A 281 -6.92 25.04 -16.05
CA LYS A 281 -6.99 23.61 -16.39
C LYS A 281 -5.62 22.93 -16.48
N LEU A 282 -4.57 23.64 -16.92
CA LEU A 282 -3.19 23.15 -16.87
C LEU A 282 -2.76 22.94 -15.42
N ALA A 283 -3.00 23.95 -14.57
CA ALA A 283 -2.68 23.88 -13.15
C ALA A 283 -3.43 22.73 -12.45
N ALA A 284 -4.73 22.59 -12.69
CA ALA A 284 -5.56 21.52 -12.14
C ALA A 284 -5.10 20.12 -12.59
N HIS A 285 -4.60 19.97 -13.82
CA HIS A 285 -4.01 18.70 -14.26
C HIS A 285 -2.69 18.43 -13.54
N MET A 286 -1.81 19.43 -13.43
CA MET A 286 -0.53 19.29 -12.73
C MET A 286 -0.68 18.92 -11.25
N GLU A 287 -1.76 19.34 -10.58
CA GLU A 287 -2.06 18.94 -9.19
C GLU A 287 -2.31 17.43 -9.01
N LYS A 288 -2.75 16.74 -10.07
CA LYS A 288 -3.01 15.30 -10.04
C LYS A 288 -1.72 14.47 -10.13
N ILE A 289 -0.61 15.09 -10.54
CA ILE A 289 0.66 14.43 -10.82
C ILE A 289 1.55 14.40 -9.57
N ALA A 290 1.98 13.19 -9.17
CA ALA A 290 2.81 12.96 -7.98
C ALA A 290 2.19 13.50 -6.68
N ALA A 291 2.89 13.34 -5.56
CA ALA A 291 2.49 13.95 -4.29
C ALA A 291 2.95 15.40 -4.18
N ARG A 292 2.29 16.22 -3.35
CA ARG A 292 2.67 17.63 -3.12
C ARG A 292 4.13 17.78 -2.67
N PHE A 293 4.60 16.93 -1.76
CA PHE A 293 5.99 16.94 -1.30
C PHE A 293 7.03 16.54 -2.37
N ILE A 294 6.60 15.92 -3.48
CA ILE A 294 7.44 15.72 -4.67
C ILE A 294 7.40 16.99 -5.53
N ARG A 295 6.22 17.55 -5.80
CA ARG A 295 6.05 18.77 -6.61
C ARG A 295 6.72 20.01 -6.02
N ASN A 296 6.86 20.07 -4.69
CA ASN A 296 7.55 21.15 -3.99
C ASN A 296 9.05 21.21 -4.31
N PHE A 297 9.63 20.12 -4.82
CA PHE A 297 11.06 20.02 -5.09
C PHE A 297 11.36 19.68 -6.55
N ALA A 298 10.52 18.89 -7.21
CA ALA A 298 10.63 18.58 -8.62
C ALA A 298 10.50 19.85 -9.48
N SER A 299 11.43 20.03 -10.42
CA SER A 299 11.41 21.16 -11.36
C SER A 299 10.71 20.80 -12.66
N ILE A 300 10.10 21.81 -13.29
CA ILE A 300 9.44 21.65 -14.60
C ILE A 300 10.43 21.24 -15.70
N GLY A 301 11.63 21.83 -15.71
CA GLY A 301 12.68 21.50 -16.68
C GLY A 301 13.23 20.10 -16.47
N GLY A 302 13.40 19.66 -15.22
CA GLY A 302 13.81 18.29 -14.91
C GLY A 302 12.83 17.26 -15.46
N ASN A 303 11.53 17.52 -15.34
CA ASN A 303 10.49 16.67 -15.92
C ASN A 303 10.56 16.61 -17.47
N LEU A 304 10.78 17.74 -18.14
CA LEU A 304 10.92 17.78 -19.60
C LEU A 304 12.20 17.09 -20.10
N VAL A 305 13.31 17.25 -19.38
CA VAL A 305 14.57 16.52 -19.68
C VAL A 305 14.36 15.02 -19.53
N MET A 306 13.63 14.56 -18.51
CA MET A 306 13.27 13.14 -18.38
C MET A 306 12.43 12.66 -19.58
N ALA A 307 11.44 13.46 -20.01
CA ALA A 307 10.56 13.12 -21.13
C ALA A 307 11.32 13.03 -22.46
N GLN A 308 12.28 13.94 -22.69
CA GLN A 308 13.05 14.02 -23.92
C GLN A 308 14.21 13.01 -23.96
N ARG A 309 15.04 12.99 -22.92
CA ARG A 309 16.28 12.22 -22.89
C ARG A 309 16.06 10.74 -22.59
N LYS A 310 15.05 10.43 -21.76
CA LYS A 310 14.82 9.08 -21.21
C LYS A 310 13.41 8.54 -21.49
N ASN A 311 12.68 9.14 -22.43
CA ASN A 311 11.34 8.71 -22.84
C ASN A 311 10.34 8.60 -21.65
N PHE A 312 10.47 9.45 -20.63
CA PHE A 312 9.55 9.44 -19.49
C PHE A 312 8.13 9.78 -19.96
N PRO A 313 7.10 8.96 -19.63
CA PRO A 313 5.71 9.19 -20.03
C PRO A 313 5.08 10.33 -19.21
N SER A 314 5.49 11.57 -19.49
CA SER A 314 5.12 12.74 -18.70
C SER A 314 3.72 13.28 -19.03
N ASP A 315 2.86 13.39 -18.02
CA ASP A 315 1.63 14.19 -18.08
C ASP A 315 1.91 15.69 -18.36
N ILE A 316 2.93 16.29 -17.73
CA ILE A 316 3.28 17.72 -17.92
C ILE A 316 3.66 18.03 -19.37
N ALA A 317 4.57 17.25 -19.96
CA ALA A 317 4.93 17.38 -21.38
C ALA A 317 3.68 17.34 -22.30
N THR A 318 2.76 16.39 -22.10
CA THR A 318 1.55 16.28 -22.94
C THR A 318 0.69 17.54 -22.89
N ILE A 319 0.39 18.04 -21.69
CA ILE A 319 -0.48 19.22 -21.54
C ILE A 319 0.18 20.49 -22.10
N LEU A 320 1.51 20.61 -22.01
CA LEU A 320 2.26 21.74 -22.55
C LEU A 320 2.37 21.69 -24.08
N VAL A 321 2.41 20.49 -24.69
CA VAL A 321 2.36 20.34 -26.15
C VAL A 321 1.02 20.89 -26.69
N ALA A 322 -0.10 20.56 -26.04
CA ALA A 322 -1.41 21.11 -26.41
C ALA A 322 -1.50 22.62 -26.21
N ALA A 323 -0.92 23.13 -25.12
CA ALA A 323 -0.86 24.56 -24.80
C ALA A 323 -0.03 25.38 -25.81
N GLY A 324 0.75 24.73 -26.69
CA GLY A 324 1.62 25.41 -27.65
C GLY A 324 2.93 25.90 -27.06
N ALA A 325 3.41 25.27 -25.99
CA ALA A 325 4.60 25.72 -25.31
C ALA A 325 5.87 25.60 -26.18
N SER A 326 6.84 26.47 -25.93
CA SER A 326 8.19 26.41 -26.51
C SER A 326 9.23 26.25 -25.41
N VAL A 327 10.40 25.71 -25.74
CA VAL A 327 11.51 25.48 -24.82
C VAL A 327 12.73 26.25 -25.31
N ASN A 328 13.32 27.03 -24.41
CA ASN A 328 14.62 27.67 -24.63
C ASN A 328 15.71 26.74 -24.11
N THR A 329 16.55 26.27 -25.03
CA THR A 329 17.66 25.37 -24.73
C THR A 329 18.99 26.05 -25.03
N MET A 330 20.05 25.53 -24.43
CA MET A 330 21.39 26.03 -24.63
C MET A 330 22.36 24.86 -24.71
N SER A 331 23.11 24.83 -25.80
CA SER A 331 24.13 23.82 -26.07
C SER A 331 25.48 24.48 -26.32
N LEU A 332 26.57 23.89 -25.82
CA LEU A 332 27.93 24.41 -26.02
C LEU A 332 28.34 24.51 -27.50
N SER A 333 27.77 23.67 -28.38
CA SER A 333 28.10 23.66 -29.81
C SER A 333 27.14 24.48 -30.68
N ARG A 334 25.87 24.63 -30.28
CA ARG A 334 24.80 25.26 -31.07
C ARG A 334 24.37 26.63 -30.56
N GLY A 335 24.77 27.01 -29.35
CA GLY A 335 24.34 28.25 -28.70
C GLY A 335 22.91 28.13 -28.15
N LEU A 336 22.24 29.29 -28.02
CA LEU A 336 20.87 29.39 -27.54
C LEU A 336 19.88 29.08 -28.67
N GLU A 337 18.93 28.17 -28.42
CA GLU A 337 17.95 27.73 -29.41
C GLU A 337 16.56 27.70 -28.79
N LYS A 338 15.58 28.29 -29.49
CA LYS A 338 14.17 28.23 -29.13
C LYS A 338 13.43 27.32 -30.09
N VAL A 339 12.85 26.25 -29.56
CA VAL A 339 12.10 25.26 -30.35
C VAL A 339 10.72 25.04 -29.73
N THR A 340 9.75 24.61 -30.55
CA THR A 340 8.46 24.18 -29.99
C THR A 340 8.65 22.94 -29.13
N LEU A 341 7.82 22.73 -28.11
CA LEU A 341 7.95 21.56 -27.24
C LEU A 341 7.79 20.24 -28.01
N GLU A 342 6.96 20.21 -29.05
CA GLU A 342 6.84 19.05 -29.95
C GLU A 342 8.17 18.72 -30.64
N GLN A 343 8.83 19.73 -31.23
CA GLN A 343 10.14 19.57 -31.88
C GLN A 343 11.23 19.17 -30.86
N PHE A 344 11.21 19.75 -29.67
CA PHE A 344 12.14 19.40 -28.59
C PHE A 344 12.05 17.92 -28.22
N LEU A 345 10.83 17.41 -28.05
CA LEU A 345 10.59 16.01 -27.70
C LEU A 345 10.95 15.05 -28.85
N GLN A 346 10.72 15.43 -30.11
CA GLN A 346 11.04 14.59 -31.28
C GLN A 346 12.51 14.66 -31.71
N GLY A 347 13.26 15.64 -31.19
CA GLY A 347 14.68 15.81 -31.47
C GLY A 347 15.56 14.68 -30.93
N PRO A 348 16.85 14.64 -31.32
CA PRO A 348 17.79 13.68 -30.78
C PRO A 348 17.95 13.85 -29.26
N PRO A 349 18.18 12.76 -28.48
CA PRO A 349 18.35 12.86 -27.03
C PRO A 349 19.39 13.91 -26.63
N LEU A 350 19.06 14.74 -25.63
CA LEU A 350 19.96 15.77 -25.12
C LEU A 350 21.28 15.16 -24.64
N ASP A 351 22.39 15.85 -24.95
CA ASP A 351 23.71 15.57 -24.37
C ASP A 351 23.62 15.79 -22.84
N ALA A 352 24.46 15.09 -22.06
CA ALA A 352 24.60 15.28 -20.61
C ALA A 352 24.93 16.74 -20.23
N TYR A 353 25.44 17.52 -21.18
CA TYR A 353 25.85 18.91 -21.03
C TYR A 353 24.87 19.93 -21.62
N ASP A 354 23.82 19.50 -22.31
CA ASP A 354 22.80 20.41 -22.85
C ASP A 354 21.86 20.89 -21.74
N LEU A 355 21.48 22.16 -21.79
CA LEU A 355 20.71 22.83 -20.73
C LEU A 355 19.34 23.28 -21.24
N VAL A 356 18.31 23.04 -20.43
CA VAL A 356 16.99 23.66 -20.60
C VAL A 356 16.95 24.87 -19.69
N LEU A 357 16.72 26.07 -20.24
CA LEU A 357 16.76 27.33 -19.52
C LEU A 357 15.38 27.79 -19.04
N SER A 358 14.41 27.83 -19.97
CA SER A 358 13.03 28.24 -19.67
C SER A 358 12.02 27.58 -20.63
N ILE A 359 10.76 27.62 -20.22
CA ILE A 359 9.58 27.15 -20.97
C ILE A 359 8.67 28.35 -21.16
N GLU A 360 8.20 28.59 -22.37
CA GLU A 360 7.25 29.66 -22.67
C GLU A 360 5.89 29.10 -23.07
N ILE A 361 4.83 29.53 -22.37
CA ILE A 361 3.43 29.18 -22.69
C ILE A 361 2.75 30.41 -23.29
N PRO A 362 2.32 30.37 -24.56
CA PRO A 362 1.67 31.53 -25.18
C PRO A 362 0.24 31.72 -24.68
N PHE A 363 -0.25 32.96 -24.70
CA PHE A 363 -1.69 33.21 -24.55
C PHE A 363 -2.46 32.71 -25.78
N TRP A 364 -3.67 32.19 -25.57
CA TRP A 364 -4.51 31.62 -26.62
C TRP A 364 -5.48 32.64 -27.24
N HIS A 365 -5.49 33.88 -26.76
CA HIS A 365 -6.25 34.98 -27.34
C HIS A 365 -5.32 36.00 -28.02
N HIS A 366 -5.60 36.31 -29.28
CA HIS A 366 -5.00 37.43 -30.00
C HIS A 366 -6.09 38.43 -30.36
N GLU A 367 -5.78 39.73 -30.28
CA GLU A 367 -6.68 40.79 -30.74
C GLU A 367 -7.05 40.55 -32.22
N GLY A 368 -8.33 40.30 -32.49
CA GLY A 368 -8.87 40.09 -33.85
C GLY A 368 -9.51 38.72 -34.14
N ASN A 369 -9.48 37.76 -33.22
CA ASN A 369 -10.07 36.42 -33.42
C ASN A 369 -11.54 36.33 -32.97
N SER A 370 -12.42 35.81 -33.83
CA SER A 370 -13.88 35.81 -33.66
C SER A 370 -14.48 34.48 -33.11
N GLY A 371 -13.74 33.71 -32.31
CA GLY A 371 -14.21 32.41 -31.80
C GLY A 371 -13.71 32.08 -30.39
N ASP A 372 -14.50 31.29 -29.65
CA ASP A 372 -14.26 30.89 -28.27
C ASP A 372 -13.16 29.85 -28.16
N VAL A 373 -12.32 29.96 -27.13
CA VAL A 373 -11.22 29.02 -26.89
C VAL A 373 -11.60 28.06 -25.79
N VAL A 374 -11.56 26.76 -26.08
CA VAL A 374 -11.83 25.68 -25.13
C VAL A 374 -10.57 24.85 -24.94
N PHE A 375 -10.17 24.65 -23.68
CA PHE A 375 -9.04 23.81 -23.32
C PHE A 375 -9.43 22.78 -22.27
N GLU A 376 -9.28 21.50 -22.59
CA GLU A 376 -9.58 20.40 -21.67
C GLU A 376 -8.44 19.39 -21.59
N THR A 377 -8.35 18.72 -20.44
CA THR A 377 -7.31 17.71 -20.19
C THR A 377 -7.91 16.42 -19.65
N TYR A 378 -7.31 15.30 -20.04
CA TYR A 378 -7.77 13.96 -19.72
C TYR A 378 -6.63 13.09 -19.21
N ARG A 379 -6.94 12.21 -18.25
CA ARG A 379 -5.97 11.30 -17.64
C ARG A 379 -6.68 10.03 -17.19
N ALA A 380 -6.27 8.89 -17.71
CA ALA A 380 -6.65 7.58 -17.19
C ALA A 380 -5.43 6.94 -16.55
N ALA A 381 -5.50 6.68 -15.24
CA ALA A 381 -4.39 6.14 -14.46
C ALA A 381 -4.92 5.18 -13.39
N PRO A 382 -4.13 4.20 -12.92
CA PRO A 382 -4.53 3.27 -11.85
C PRO A 382 -4.97 3.97 -10.56
N ARG A 383 -4.48 5.20 -10.33
CA ARG A 383 -4.94 6.10 -9.27
C ARG A 383 -5.21 7.48 -9.85
N PRO A 384 -6.32 8.15 -9.49
CA PRO A 384 -6.61 9.48 -10.01
C PRO A 384 -5.60 10.53 -9.52
N LEU A 385 -5.09 10.40 -8.29
CA LEU A 385 -4.12 11.32 -7.70
C LEU A 385 -2.79 10.63 -7.34
N GLY A 386 -1.73 11.43 -7.23
CA GLY A 386 -0.46 10.99 -6.65
C GLY A 386 0.50 10.29 -7.62
N SER A 387 1.37 9.45 -7.06
CA SER A 387 2.47 8.77 -7.77
C SER A 387 1.96 7.54 -8.56
N ALA A 388 1.24 7.77 -9.65
CA ALA A 388 0.84 6.74 -10.62
C ALA A 388 1.04 7.25 -12.04
N LEU A 389 1.62 6.41 -12.92
CA LEU A 389 1.71 6.72 -14.34
C LEU A 389 0.36 6.50 -15.01
N ALA A 390 0.01 7.37 -15.96
CA ALA A 390 -1.19 7.22 -16.76
C ALA A 390 -1.06 6.04 -17.74
N TYR A 391 -2.16 5.34 -17.99
CA TYR A 391 -2.30 4.46 -19.15
C TYR A 391 -2.36 5.28 -20.44
N LEU A 392 -3.00 6.46 -20.38
CA LEU A 392 -3.00 7.47 -21.43
C LEU A 392 -3.37 8.82 -20.81
N ASN A 393 -2.72 9.88 -21.27
CA ASN A 393 -3.12 11.26 -21.00
C ASN A 393 -3.29 12.03 -22.30
N ALA A 394 -4.11 13.07 -22.26
CA ALA A 394 -4.40 13.91 -23.42
C ALA A 394 -4.72 15.34 -22.99
N ALA A 395 -4.50 16.28 -23.90
CA ALA A 395 -4.93 17.67 -23.74
C ALA A 395 -5.30 18.25 -25.10
N PHE A 396 -6.44 18.94 -25.13
CA PHE A 396 -7.03 19.46 -26.35
C PHE A 396 -7.29 20.95 -26.21
N LEU A 397 -6.84 21.72 -27.19
CA LEU A 397 -7.14 23.13 -27.36
C LEU A 397 -7.96 23.25 -28.64
N ALA A 398 -9.14 23.87 -28.60
CA ALA A 398 -9.90 24.15 -29.81
C ALA A 398 -10.40 25.58 -29.80
N GLN A 399 -10.34 26.21 -30.97
CA GLN A 399 -11.06 27.44 -31.24
C GLN A 399 -12.35 27.07 -31.96
N VAL A 400 -13.47 27.36 -31.34
CA VAL A 400 -14.80 26.95 -31.82
C VAL A 400 -15.72 28.16 -31.91
N ASN A 401 -16.58 28.19 -32.91
CA ASN A 401 -17.75 29.05 -32.87
C ASN A 401 -18.85 28.30 -32.12
N LEU A 402 -19.18 28.73 -30.89
CA LEU A 402 -20.15 28.03 -30.05
C LEU A 402 -21.58 28.04 -30.63
N ASP A 403 -21.92 29.05 -31.43
CA ASP A 403 -23.24 29.16 -32.06
C ASP A 403 -23.40 28.17 -33.23
N THR A 404 -22.40 28.07 -34.08
CA THR A 404 -22.43 27.18 -35.27
C THR A 404 -21.87 25.80 -34.99
N LYS A 405 -21.21 25.59 -33.84
CA LYS A 405 -20.41 24.41 -33.49
C LYS A 405 -19.32 24.10 -34.52
N GLU A 406 -18.87 25.11 -35.24
CA GLU A 406 -17.78 24.99 -36.22
C GLU A 406 -16.43 25.03 -35.50
N ILE A 407 -15.55 24.09 -35.82
CA ILE A 407 -14.18 24.06 -35.33
C ILE A 407 -13.34 24.94 -36.26
N ILE A 408 -12.89 26.10 -35.78
CA ILE A 408 -12.02 27.00 -36.54
C ILE A 408 -10.63 26.35 -36.68
N ASN A 409 -10.07 25.89 -35.57
CA ASN A 409 -8.84 25.11 -35.50
C ASN A 409 -8.79 24.33 -34.18
N CYS A 410 -7.91 23.32 -34.10
CA CYS A 410 -7.65 22.63 -32.84
C CYS A 410 -6.22 22.09 -32.76
N ARG A 411 -5.80 21.75 -31.53
CA ARG A 411 -4.57 21.05 -31.19
C ARG A 411 -4.91 19.87 -30.30
N LEU A 412 -4.55 18.68 -30.75
CA LEU A 412 -4.90 17.43 -30.10
C LEU A 412 -3.64 16.69 -29.68
N ALA A 413 -3.24 16.83 -28.41
CA ALA A 413 -2.03 16.19 -27.89
C ALA A 413 -2.37 14.93 -27.09
N PHE A 414 -1.59 13.87 -27.33
CA PHE A 414 -1.70 12.59 -26.62
C PHE A 414 -0.33 12.15 -26.11
N GLY A 415 -0.29 11.54 -24.92
CA GLY A 415 0.93 11.00 -24.33
C GLY A 415 0.67 9.78 -23.45
N ALA A 416 1.76 9.21 -22.92
CA ALA A 416 1.76 8.03 -22.06
C ALA A 416 1.07 6.78 -22.63
N TYR A 417 0.79 6.69 -23.92
CA TYR A 417 0.05 5.59 -24.55
C TYR A 417 0.93 4.44 -25.05
N GLY A 418 2.17 4.32 -24.56
CA GLY A 418 3.13 3.28 -25.00
C GLY A 418 4.04 3.70 -26.15
N THR A 419 4.35 4.99 -26.24
CA THR A 419 5.29 5.56 -27.20
C THR A 419 6.36 6.37 -26.46
N LYS A 420 7.39 6.82 -27.20
CA LYS A 420 8.54 7.53 -26.61
C LYS A 420 8.18 8.91 -26.04
N HIS A 421 7.36 9.68 -26.75
CA HIS A 421 7.03 11.06 -26.39
C HIS A 421 5.57 11.41 -26.72
N ALA A 422 5.08 12.51 -26.16
CA ALA A 422 3.78 13.07 -26.52
C ALA A 422 3.80 13.60 -27.96
N ILE A 423 2.69 13.46 -28.67
CA ILE A 423 2.55 13.88 -30.08
C ILE A 423 1.28 14.71 -30.27
N ARG A 424 1.25 15.50 -31.36
CA ARG A 424 0.02 16.06 -31.92
C ARG A 424 -0.52 15.16 -33.03
N CYS A 425 -1.83 14.99 -33.07
CA CYS A 425 -2.50 14.27 -34.14
C CYS A 425 -2.89 15.22 -35.29
N LYS A 426 -1.89 15.77 -35.98
CA LYS A 426 -2.06 16.81 -37.03
C LYS A 426 -3.05 16.43 -38.14
N GLU A 427 -3.02 15.17 -38.58
CA GLU A 427 -3.97 14.66 -39.58
C GLU A 427 -5.44 14.76 -39.12
N VAL A 428 -5.70 14.51 -37.83
CA VAL A 428 -7.06 14.65 -37.25
C VAL A 428 -7.41 16.12 -37.05
N GLU A 429 -6.45 16.95 -36.63
CA GLU A 429 -6.63 18.39 -36.51
C GLU A 429 -6.99 19.04 -37.85
N GLU A 430 -6.29 18.68 -38.93
CA GLU A 430 -6.56 19.13 -40.30
C GLU A 430 -7.93 18.65 -40.79
N PHE A 431 -8.29 17.40 -40.51
CA PHE A 431 -9.61 16.86 -40.85
C PHE A 431 -10.75 17.61 -40.16
N LEU A 432 -10.58 18.01 -38.89
CA LEU A 432 -11.61 18.68 -38.09
C LEU A 432 -11.73 20.18 -38.38
N SER A 433 -10.66 20.82 -38.86
CA SER A 433 -10.65 22.27 -39.10
C SER A 433 -11.67 22.66 -40.19
N GLY A 434 -12.50 23.67 -39.90
CA GLY A 434 -13.60 24.14 -40.73
C GLY A 434 -14.84 23.24 -40.74
N LYS A 435 -14.90 22.18 -39.91
CA LYS A 435 -16.08 21.30 -39.83
C LYS A 435 -17.00 21.66 -38.67
N VAL A 436 -18.29 21.45 -38.89
CA VAL A 436 -19.30 21.46 -37.83
C VAL A 436 -19.29 20.11 -37.11
N VAL A 437 -19.28 20.15 -35.77
CA VAL A 437 -19.32 18.94 -34.94
C VAL A 437 -20.66 18.22 -35.14
N THR A 438 -20.63 17.07 -35.80
CA THR A 438 -21.78 16.15 -35.99
C THR A 438 -21.35 14.73 -35.64
N ASP A 439 -22.31 13.84 -35.38
CA ASP A 439 -22.01 12.44 -35.02
C ASP A 439 -21.17 11.73 -36.10
N ASN A 440 -21.45 11.96 -37.38
CA ASN A 440 -20.67 11.41 -38.51
C ASN A 440 -19.24 11.96 -38.55
N VAL A 441 -19.07 13.28 -38.34
CA VAL A 441 -17.73 13.89 -38.29
C VAL A 441 -16.93 13.35 -37.11
N LEU A 442 -17.57 13.13 -35.96
CA LEU A 442 -16.92 12.52 -34.80
C LEU A 442 -16.54 11.06 -35.06
N TYR A 443 -17.40 10.28 -35.71
CA TYR A 443 -17.12 8.89 -36.07
C TYR A 443 -15.89 8.78 -36.98
N GLU A 444 -15.84 9.58 -38.05
CA GLU A 444 -14.68 9.62 -38.95
C GLU A 444 -13.41 10.07 -38.22
N ALA A 445 -13.51 11.06 -37.32
CA ALA A 445 -12.38 11.58 -36.54
C ALA A 445 -11.80 10.53 -35.57
N ILE A 446 -12.65 9.81 -34.81
CA ILE A 446 -12.17 8.76 -33.89
C ILE A 446 -11.60 7.56 -34.63
N THR A 447 -12.12 7.25 -35.82
CA THR A 447 -11.62 6.16 -36.68
C THR A 447 -10.25 6.51 -37.26
N LEU A 448 -10.06 7.76 -37.69
CA LEU A 448 -8.75 8.27 -38.10
C LEU A 448 -7.77 8.27 -36.91
N LEU A 449 -8.21 8.74 -35.74
CA LEU A 449 -7.39 8.77 -34.53
C LEU A 449 -6.90 7.38 -34.12
N GLY A 450 -7.75 6.35 -34.22
CA GLY A 450 -7.39 4.97 -33.88
C GLY A 450 -6.25 4.39 -34.74
N LYS A 451 -6.02 4.94 -35.93
CA LYS A 451 -4.90 4.58 -36.81
C LYS A 451 -3.59 5.27 -36.41
N ILE A 452 -3.67 6.44 -35.76
CA ILE A 452 -2.53 7.28 -35.39
C ILE A 452 -2.06 6.99 -33.96
N VAL A 453 -2.98 6.95 -32.99
CA VAL A 453 -2.67 6.69 -31.58
C VAL A 453 -2.60 5.17 -31.35
N LYS A 454 -1.51 4.59 -31.84
CA LYS A 454 -1.20 3.17 -31.75
C LYS A 454 -0.02 2.94 -30.79
N PRO A 455 -0.22 2.21 -29.68
CA PRO A 455 0.87 1.82 -28.79
C PRO A 455 1.93 0.98 -29.49
N GLN A 456 3.20 1.10 -29.05
CA GLN A 456 4.29 0.25 -29.55
C GLN A 456 4.11 -1.20 -29.09
N GLU A 457 4.70 -2.13 -29.85
CA GLU A 457 4.77 -3.55 -29.49
C GLU A 457 5.38 -3.73 -28.08
N GLY A 458 4.82 -4.65 -27.29
CA GLY A 458 5.21 -4.86 -25.89
C GLY A 458 4.54 -3.93 -24.87
N THR A 459 3.76 -2.93 -25.31
CA THR A 459 2.97 -2.09 -24.37
C THR A 459 1.83 -2.89 -23.73
N SER A 460 1.64 -2.74 -22.41
CA SER A 460 0.52 -3.34 -21.69
C SER A 460 -0.84 -2.74 -22.10
N ASN A 461 -1.83 -3.59 -22.32
CA ASN A 461 -3.22 -3.22 -22.66
C ASN A 461 -3.31 -2.24 -23.86
N PRO A 462 -2.74 -2.56 -25.03
CA PRO A 462 -2.64 -1.60 -26.13
C PRO A 462 -4.01 -1.18 -26.69
N ALA A 463 -4.94 -2.12 -26.84
CA ALA A 463 -6.29 -1.84 -27.34
C ALA A 463 -7.08 -0.91 -26.39
N TYR A 464 -6.91 -1.08 -25.07
CA TYR A 464 -7.47 -0.17 -24.06
C TYR A 464 -6.93 1.25 -24.21
N ARG A 465 -5.62 1.42 -24.44
CA ARG A 465 -5.02 2.75 -24.64
C ARG A 465 -5.53 3.42 -25.91
N SER A 466 -5.69 2.70 -27.01
CA SER A 466 -6.29 3.27 -28.23
C SER A 466 -7.77 3.65 -28.03
N SER A 467 -8.54 2.80 -27.33
CA SER A 467 -9.94 3.09 -26.95
C SER A 467 -10.06 4.34 -26.08
N LEU A 468 -9.14 4.55 -25.12
CA LEU A 468 -9.09 5.76 -24.30
C LEU A 468 -8.90 7.02 -25.15
N ALA A 469 -8.02 6.98 -26.16
CA ALA A 469 -7.77 8.12 -27.03
C ALA A 469 -9.05 8.55 -27.76
N GLN A 470 -9.77 7.59 -28.33
CA GLN A 470 -11.06 7.80 -29.00
C GLN A 470 -12.11 8.33 -28.02
N GLY A 471 -12.19 7.74 -26.82
CA GLY A 471 -13.12 8.15 -25.77
C GLY A 471 -12.87 9.59 -25.28
N PHE A 472 -11.62 10.01 -25.15
CA PHE A 472 -11.29 11.38 -24.78
C PHE A 472 -11.65 12.37 -25.88
N LEU A 473 -11.33 12.08 -27.14
CA LEU A 473 -11.70 12.94 -28.27
C LEU A 473 -13.22 13.09 -28.38
N PHE A 474 -13.94 11.98 -28.26
CA PHE A 474 -15.41 11.97 -28.24
C PHE A 474 -15.95 12.82 -27.09
N ASN A 475 -15.48 12.62 -25.87
CA ASN A 475 -15.95 13.36 -24.70
C ASN A 475 -15.75 14.89 -24.86
N PHE A 476 -14.61 15.29 -25.42
CA PHE A 476 -14.29 16.70 -25.65
C PHE A 476 -15.34 17.39 -26.52
N PHE A 477 -15.57 16.88 -27.73
CA PHE A 477 -16.50 17.51 -28.65
C PHE A 477 -17.97 17.25 -28.31
N HIS A 478 -18.31 16.10 -27.71
CA HIS A 478 -19.68 15.82 -27.27
C HIS A 478 -20.10 16.74 -26.11
N SER A 479 -19.18 17.11 -25.22
CA SER A 479 -19.46 18.04 -24.12
C SER A 479 -19.79 19.47 -24.57
N LEU A 480 -19.43 19.85 -25.80
CA LEU A 480 -19.81 21.14 -26.39
C LEU A 480 -21.31 21.20 -26.74
N GLU A 481 -21.99 20.07 -26.89
CA GLU A 481 -23.44 20.03 -27.19
C GLU A 481 -24.32 20.17 -25.95
N LYS A 482 -23.82 19.67 -24.81
CA LYS A 482 -24.45 19.76 -23.50
C LYS A 482 -23.32 19.94 -22.49
N PRO A 483 -23.12 21.13 -21.92
CA PRO A 483 -22.11 21.33 -20.90
C PRO A 483 -22.39 20.32 -19.78
N GLY A 484 -21.50 19.34 -19.63
CA GLY A 484 -21.63 18.34 -18.60
C GLY A 484 -21.59 19.04 -17.25
N HIS A 485 -22.56 18.77 -16.38
CA HIS A 485 -22.40 19.09 -14.97
C HIS A 485 -21.19 18.32 -14.46
N HIS A 486 -20.07 19.02 -14.24
CA HIS A 486 -19.06 18.54 -13.32
C HIS A 486 -19.74 18.45 -11.95
N LEU A 487 -20.24 17.27 -11.61
CA LEU A 487 -20.65 16.97 -10.25
C LEU A 487 -19.41 17.19 -9.38
N ASP A 488 -19.47 18.22 -8.53
CA ASP A 488 -18.54 18.38 -7.43
C ASP A 488 -18.40 17.02 -6.75
N GLN A 489 -17.17 16.51 -6.67
CA GLN A 489 -16.95 15.22 -6.02
C GLN A 489 -17.33 15.39 -4.55
N PRO A 490 -18.36 14.66 -4.05
CA PRO A 490 -18.74 14.77 -2.66
C PRO A 490 -17.56 14.32 -1.78
N MET A 491 -17.39 15.03 -0.67
CA MET A 491 -16.33 14.78 0.30
C MET A 491 -16.45 13.39 0.92
N LEU A 492 -15.33 12.85 1.43
CA LEU A 492 -15.37 11.55 2.11
C LEU A 492 -16.20 11.63 3.41
N SER A 493 -17.25 10.84 3.53
CA SER A 493 -18.10 10.76 4.73
C SER A 493 -18.11 9.35 5.33
N SER A 494 -18.56 9.23 6.58
CA SER A 494 -18.68 7.94 7.27
C SER A 494 -19.68 8.02 8.41
N SER A 495 -20.31 6.88 8.72
CA SER A 495 -20.99 6.65 9.98
C SER A 495 -20.38 5.43 10.68
N GLN A 496 -20.06 5.57 11.97
CA GLN A 496 -19.43 4.52 12.78
C GLN A 496 -20.30 4.24 13.99
N HIS A 497 -20.91 3.06 14.03
CA HIS A 497 -21.75 2.62 15.15
C HIS A 497 -21.05 1.51 15.92
N VAL A 498 -20.71 1.79 17.17
CA VAL A 498 -19.85 0.91 17.96
C VAL A 498 -20.47 0.65 19.33
N PRO A 499 -20.72 -0.61 19.71
CA PRO A 499 -21.36 -0.93 20.98
C PRO A 499 -20.35 -0.75 22.11
N ILE A 500 -20.73 0.03 23.13
CA ILE A 500 -19.95 0.18 24.35
C ILE A 500 -20.55 -0.73 25.42
N ASP A 501 -19.75 -1.67 25.90
CA ASP A 501 -20.09 -2.55 27.01
C ASP A 501 -19.18 -2.22 28.20
N LYS A 502 -19.77 -2.04 29.39
CA LYS A 502 -19.06 -1.72 30.62
C LYS A 502 -19.03 -2.87 31.64
N GLU A 503 -19.59 -4.04 31.30
CA GLU A 503 -19.62 -5.19 32.19
C GLU A 503 -18.21 -5.59 32.69
N PHE A 504 -17.21 -5.50 31.81
CA PHE A 504 -15.83 -5.87 32.09
C PHE A 504 -14.87 -4.68 32.13
N TYR A 505 -15.35 -3.49 32.50
CA TYR A 505 -14.57 -2.25 32.47
C TYR A 505 -13.17 -2.43 33.12
N PRO A 506 -12.08 -2.03 32.44
CA PRO A 506 -12.03 -1.17 31.25
C PRO A 506 -12.01 -1.95 29.93
N VAL A 507 -12.16 -3.27 29.93
CA VAL A 507 -12.34 -4.06 28.70
C VAL A 507 -13.69 -3.69 28.09
N GLY A 508 -13.73 -3.51 26.77
CA GLY A 508 -14.91 -3.02 26.05
C GLY A 508 -15.03 -1.50 25.98
N ASP A 509 -14.18 -0.75 26.69
CA ASP A 509 -14.05 0.69 26.53
C ASP A 509 -13.20 1.01 25.28
N PRO A 510 -13.54 2.04 24.48
CA PRO A 510 -12.77 2.41 23.30
C PRO A 510 -11.49 3.20 23.65
N ALA A 511 -10.63 2.59 24.45
CA ALA A 511 -9.38 3.21 24.87
C ALA A 511 -8.44 3.45 23.68
N THR A 512 -7.76 4.60 23.69
CA THR A 512 -6.72 4.93 22.70
C THR A 512 -5.68 3.83 22.62
N LYS A 513 -5.27 3.48 21.40
CA LYS A 513 -4.27 2.44 21.19
C LYS A 513 -2.96 2.78 21.91
N SER A 514 -2.46 1.81 22.68
CA SER A 514 -1.18 1.91 23.38
C SER A 514 -0.03 2.23 22.42
N GLY A 515 0.70 3.30 22.71
CA GLY A 515 1.81 3.77 21.88
C GLY A 515 1.42 4.62 20.68
N ALA A 516 0.13 4.93 20.45
CA ALA A 516 -0.30 5.78 19.33
C ALA A 516 0.37 7.16 19.34
N SER A 517 0.46 7.82 20.51
CA SER A 517 1.15 9.11 20.64
C SER A 517 2.64 9.00 20.34
N LEU A 518 3.29 7.89 20.73
CA LEU A 518 4.69 7.61 20.39
C LEU A 518 4.88 7.36 18.88
N GLN A 519 3.90 6.75 18.22
CA GLN A 519 3.93 6.59 16.76
C GLN A 519 3.78 7.94 16.06
N ALA A 520 2.89 8.80 16.56
CA ALA A 520 2.67 10.13 16.01
C ALA A 520 3.90 11.06 16.20
N SER A 521 4.54 11.04 17.38
CA SER A 521 5.77 11.83 17.66
C SER A 521 7.02 11.22 17.02
N GLY A 522 6.99 9.95 16.65
CA GLY A 522 8.14 9.24 16.10
C GLY A 522 9.04 8.56 17.13
N GLU A 523 8.70 8.63 18.43
CA GLU A 523 9.39 7.97 19.54
C GLU A 523 9.19 6.43 19.57
N ALA A 524 8.22 5.92 18.80
CA ALA A 524 8.05 4.48 18.64
C ALA A 524 9.24 3.87 17.89
N VAL A 525 10.08 3.13 18.62
CA VAL A 525 11.26 2.43 18.10
C VAL A 525 10.89 1.15 17.33
N TYR A 526 11.27 1.08 16.06
CA TYR A 526 11.30 -0.12 15.22
C TYR A 526 12.71 -0.70 15.13
N VAL A 527 12.93 -1.84 14.46
CA VAL A 527 14.23 -2.54 14.50
C VAL A 527 15.35 -1.67 13.94
N ASP A 528 15.13 -1.01 12.79
CA ASP A 528 16.15 -0.12 12.21
C ASP A 528 16.33 1.21 12.99
N ASP A 529 15.40 1.54 13.90
CA ASP A 529 15.54 2.72 14.75
C ASP A 529 16.45 2.47 15.96
N ILE A 530 16.76 1.20 16.27
CA ILE A 530 17.71 0.84 17.32
C ILE A 530 19.06 1.51 16.99
N PRO A 531 19.72 2.21 17.93
CA PRO A 531 21.05 2.75 17.68
C PRO A 531 22.02 1.67 17.22
N ALA A 532 22.82 1.95 16.19
CA ALA A 532 23.82 1.01 15.72
C ALA A 532 24.89 0.81 16.82
N PRO A 533 25.19 -0.44 17.22
CA PRO A 533 26.33 -0.71 18.08
C PRO A 533 27.64 -0.24 17.42
N THR A 534 28.68 -0.02 18.22
CA THR A 534 30.02 0.30 17.69
C THR A 534 30.49 -0.77 16.71
N ASN A 535 31.10 -0.35 15.59
CA ASN A 535 31.59 -1.23 14.52
C ASN A 535 30.51 -2.10 13.84
N CYS A 536 29.22 -1.73 13.93
CA CYS A 536 28.14 -2.40 13.21
C CYS A 536 28.39 -2.38 11.69
N LEU A 537 28.11 -3.51 11.03
CA LEU A 537 28.12 -3.67 9.58
C LEU A 537 26.69 -3.78 9.04
N TYR A 538 26.54 -3.65 7.73
CA TYR A 538 25.26 -3.63 7.04
C TYR A 538 25.20 -4.65 5.91
N GLY A 539 24.09 -5.36 5.79
CA GLY A 539 23.89 -6.42 4.81
C GLY A 539 22.86 -6.07 3.73
N ALA A 540 23.11 -6.52 2.50
CA ALA A 540 22.16 -6.51 1.39
C ALA A 540 22.16 -7.87 0.66
N PHE A 541 21.00 -8.33 0.21
CA PHE A 541 20.85 -9.66 -0.39
C PHE A 541 21.19 -9.67 -1.88
N ILE A 542 21.91 -10.70 -2.30
CA ILE A 542 22.04 -11.12 -3.70
C ILE A 542 21.07 -12.29 -3.88
N TYR A 543 20.22 -12.21 -4.90
CA TYR A 543 19.17 -13.20 -5.17
C TYR A 543 19.27 -13.76 -6.59
N SER A 544 18.67 -14.92 -6.81
CA SER A 544 18.64 -15.56 -8.13
C SER A 544 17.80 -14.77 -9.13
N THR A 545 18.33 -14.53 -10.32
CA THR A 545 17.57 -14.01 -11.47
C THR A 545 17.10 -15.11 -12.41
N LYS A 546 17.39 -16.38 -12.08
CA LYS A 546 16.98 -17.56 -12.86
C LYS A 546 16.03 -18.45 -12.05
N PRO A 547 14.98 -19.00 -12.68
CA PRO A 547 14.03 -19.89 -12.00
C PRO A 547 14.66 -21.24 -11.64
N SER A 548 15.61 -21.72 -12.44
CA SER A 548 16.37 -22.94 -12.17
C SER A 548 17.72 -22.83 -12.88
N ALA A 549 18.83 -22.88 -12.14
CA ALA A 549 20.18 -22.80 -12.69
C ALA A 549 21.21 -23.34 -11.68
N LYS A 550 22.31 -23.93 -12.18
CA LYS A 550 23.47 -24.25 -11.36
C LYS A 550 24.27 -22.98 -11.08
N LEU A 551 24.71 -22.80 -9.84
CA LEU A 551 25.52 -21.65 -9.43
C LEU A 551 27.01 -21.94 -9.64
N LYS A 552 27.71 -21.06 -10.37
CA LYS A 552 29.17 -21.16 -10.58
C LYS A 552 29.96 -20.20 -9.69
N GLY A 553 29.38 -19.04 -9.39
CA GLY A 553 30.03 -18.04 -8.55
C GLY A 553 29.33 -16.69 -8.57
N ILE A 554 29.85 -15.79 -7.74
CA ILE A 554 29.43 -14.39 -7.66
C ILE A 554 30.66 -13.54 -7.95
N ARG A 555 30.50 -12.57 -8.86
CA ARG A 555 31.51 -11.60 -9.27
C ARG A 555 30.87 -10.21 -9.27
N PHE A 556 31.67 -9.16 -9.28
CA PHE A 556 31.16 -7.79 -9.48
C PHE A 556 31.41 -7.36 -10.93
N LYS A 557 30.56 -6.47 -11.46
CA LYS A 557 30.54 -6.06 -12.87
C LYS A 557 31.92 -5.67 -13.43
N ASP A 558 32.77 -5.04 -12.62
CA ASP A 558 34.12 -4.57 -13.01
C ASP A 558 35.27 -5.44 -12.46
N ASN A 559 34.98 -6.65 -11.98
CA ASN A 559 35.94 -7.58 -11.34
C ASN A 559 36.69 -7.02 -10.12
N SER A 560 36.30 -5.85 -9.63
CA SER A 560 36.82 -5.23 -8.42
C SER A 560 35.76 -5.27 -7.32
N VAL A 561 36.19 -5.43 -6.07
CA VAL A 561 35.30 -5.38 -4.92
C VAL A 561 34.92 -3.91 -4.70
N PRO A 562 33.61 -3.56 -4.67
CA PRO A 562 33.17 -2.19 -4.42
C PRO A 562 33.67 -1.66 -3.07
N ASP A 563 33.87 -0.34 -3.00
CA ASP A 563 34.32 0.33 -1.78
C ASP A 563 33.40 0.03 -0.58
N GLY A 564 34.01 -0.16 0.59
CA GLY A 564 33.30 -0.43 1.86
C GLY A 564 32.80 -1.86 2.04
N VAL A 565 32.86 -2.73 1.02
CA VAL A 565 32.50 -4.15 1.15
C VAL A 565 33.51 -4.88 2.03
N VAL A 566 33.00 -5.61 3.02
CA VAL A 566 33.78 -6.38 4.00
C VAL A 566 33.75 -7.89 3.69
N ALA A 567 32.59 -8.43 3.31
CA ALA A 567 32.44 -9.84 3.00
C ALA A 567 31.22 -10.12 2.12
N VAL A 568 31.22 -11.26 1.43
CA VAL A 568 30.03 -11.87 0.82
C VAL A 568 29.76 -13.16 1.57
N ILE A 569 28.58 -13.26 2.18
CA ILE A 569 28.18 -14.38 3.05
C ILE A 569 27.29 -15.34 2.25
N SER A 570 27.74 -16.58 2.05
CA SER A 570 27.00 -17.61 1.28
C SER A 570 26.69 -18.86 2.12
N CYS A 571 26.19 -19.93 1.48
CA CYS A 571 26.00 -21.24 2.12
C CYS A 571 27.30 -21.79 2.74
N GLU A 572 28.46 -21.50 2.17
CA GLU A 572 29.78 -21.94 2.65
C GLU A 572 30.17 -21.32 4.00
N ASP A 573 29.54 -20.20 4.34
CA ASP A 573 29.80 -19.45 5.57
C ASP A 573 28.92 -19.83 6.74
N VAL A 574 27.95 -20.70 6.50
CA VAL A 574 27.21 -21.37 7.57
C VAL A 574 28.22 -22.25 8.32
N PRO A 575 28.37 -22.10 9.66
CA PRO A 575 29.32 -22.90 10.43
C PRO A 575 29.14 -24.40 10.20
N LYS A 576 30.25 -25.16 10.18
CA LYS A 576 30.22 -26.62 9.97
C LYS A 576 29.37 -27.38 11.01
N SER A 577 29.23 -26.82 12.22
CA SER A 577 28.34 -27.34 13.27
C SER A 577 26.86 -27.06 13.00
N GLY A 578 26.55 -26.08 12.15
CA GLY A 578 25.22 -25.64 11.78
C GLY A 578 24.71 -26.25 10.48
N LYS A 579 23.57 -25.76 10.02
CA LYS A 579 22.91 -26.22 8.78
C LYS A 579 22.34 -25.03 8.00
N ASN A 580 22.49 -25.06 6.68
CA ASN A 580 21.94 -24.05 5.78
C ASN A 580 20.39 -24.08 5.79
N VAL A 581 19.75 -23.36 6.72
CA VAL A 581 18.29 -23.41 6.95
C VAL A 581 17.73 -21.99 7.14
N GLY A 582 17.00 -21.49 6.15
CA GLY A 582 16.38 -20.16 6.16
C GLY A 582 14.98 -20.14 6.75
N PHE A 583 14.32 -21.30 6.77
CA PHE A 583 12.99 -21.49 7.35
C PHE A 583 12.95 -22.81 8.11
N LYS A 584 12.30 -22.79 9.27
CA LYS A 584 12.04 -23.99 10.07
C LYS A 584 10.65 -23.91 10.67
N PHE A 585 9.81 -24.89 10.36
CA PHE A 585 8.52 -25.08 11.00
C PHE A 585 8.25 -26.57 11.19
N ALA A 586 8.11 -27.02 12.44
CA ALA A 586 8.08 -28.44 12.77
C ALA A 586 9.25 -29.19 12.11
N SER A 587 8.99 -30.21 11.28
CA SER A 587 10.00 -30.94 10.50
C SER A 587 10.32 -30.32 9.13
N PHE A 588 9.58 -29.30 8.70
CA PHE A 588 9.81 -28.65 7.41
C PHE A 588 10.96 -27.66 7.49
N THR A 589 11.84 -27.70 6.50
CA THR A 589 12.96 -26.76 6.37
C THR A 589 13.11 -26.28 4.93
N GLU A 590 13.63 -25.07 4.75
CA GLU A 590 14.03 -24.52 3.46
C GLU A 590 15.45 -23.94 3.60
N PRO A 591 16.28 -23.98 2.56
CA PRO A 591 17.66 -23.47 2.63
C PRO A 591 17.69 -21.96 2.87
N LEU A 592 18.72 -21.49 3.59
CA LEU A 592 18.95 -20.05 3.82
C LEU A 592 19.51 -19.38 2.57
N PHE A 593 20.55 -20.00 2.02
CA PHE A 593 21.19 -19.60 0.77
C PHE A 593 21.05 -20.74 -0.24
N ALA A 594 20.88 -20.41 -1.52
CA ALA A 594 21.05 -21.36 -2.60
C ALA A 594 22.46 -21.96 -2.52
N ASP A 595 22.54 -23.27 -2.75
CA ASP A 595 23.80 -24.02 -2.70
C ASP A 595 24.26 -24.29 -4.14
N GLU A 596 24.25 -25.54 -4.61
CA GLU A 596 24.62 -25.85 -6.00
C GLU A 596 23.57 -25.42 -7.05
N LEU A 597 22.29 -25.42 -6.68
CA LEU A 597 21.15 -25.21 -7.58
C LEU A 597 20.21 -24.14 -7.02
N THR A 598 19.81 -23.18 -7.86
CA THR A 598 18.69 -22.30 -7.57
C THR A 598 17.37 -23.02 -7.84
N LEU A 599 16.47 -23.04 -6.87
CA LEU A 599 15.15 -23.67 -6.94
C LEU A 599 14.08 -22.75 -7.54
N HIS A 600 14.27 -21.44 -7.40
CA HIS A 600 13.37 -20.43 -7.94
C HIS A 600 14.07 -19.09 -8.16
N VAL A 601 13.42 -18.27 -8.98
CA VAL A 601 13.76 -16.86 -9.15
C VAL A 601 13.49 -16.10 -7.84
N GLY A 602 14.38 -15.19 -7.46
CA GLY A 602 14.32 -14.45 -6.19
C GLY A 602 14.83 -15.23 -4.97
N GLN A 603 15.35 -16.47 -5.13
CA GLN A 603 15.96 -17.21 -4.01
C GLN A 603 17.22 -16.50 -3.51
N CYS A 604 17.39 -16.40 -2.19
CA CYS A 604 18.62 -15.88 -1.59
C CYS A 604 19.83 -16.69 -2.06
N ILE A 605 20.87 -16.04 -2.58
CA ILE A 605 22.14 -16.69 -2.94
C ILE A 605 23.21 -16.31 -1.91
N ALA A 606 23.31 -15.03 -1.57
CA ALA A 606 24.28 -14.53 -0.62
C ALA A 606 23.80 -13.24 0.06
N LEU A 607 24.48 -12.85 1.13
CA LEU A 607 24.36 -11.54 1.77
C LEU A 607 25.70 -10.81 1.65
N VAL A 608 25.76 -9.75 0.84
CA VAL A 608 26.94 -8.87 0.84
C VAL A 608 26.89 -7.98 2.08
N VAL A 609 28.02 -7.85 2.76
CA VAL A 609 28.17 -7.11 4.02
C VAL A 609 29.19 -5.99 3.82
N ALA A 610 28.82 -4.76 4.18
CA ALA A 610 29.63 -3.55 4.03
C ALA A 610 29.60 -2.69 5.31
N ASP A 611 30.42 -1.65 5.35
CA ASP A 611 30.50 -0.66 6.43
C ASP A 611 29.27 0.26 6.55
N THR A 612 28.52 0.46 5.46
CA THR A 612 27.26 1.23 5.41
C THR A 612 26.19 0.48 4.62
N GLN A 613 24.91 0.76 4.92
CA GLN A 613 23.79 0.17 4.16
C GLN A 613 23.85 0.55 2.68
N ARG A 614 24.28 1.77 2.37
CA ARG A 614 24.45 2.26 1.00
C ARG A 614 25.49 1.45 0.23
N HIS A 615 26.67 1.23 0.81
CA HIS A 615 27.70 0.40 0.17
C HIS A 615 27.24 -1.04 -0.01
N ALA A 616 26.50 -1.61 0.94
CA ALA A 616 25.92 -2.95 0.80
C ALA A 616 24.91 -3.01 -0.36
N ASP A 617 23.97 -2.06 -0.44
CA ASP A 617 22.97 -1.99 -1.51
C ASP A 617 23.63 -1.81 -2.89
N THR A 618 24.60 -0.89 -3.01
CA THR A 618 25.37 -0.69 -4.25
C THR A 618 26.12 -1.95 -4.66
N ALA A 619 26.78 -2.63 -3.71
CA ALA A 619 27.49 -3.87 -4.01
C ALA A 619 26.56 -5.00 -4.45
N ALA A 620 25.39 -5.15 -3.83
CA ALA A 620 24.39 -6.14 -4.23
C ALA A 620 23.88 -5.90 -5.66
N ASN A 621 23.70 -4.64 -6.06
CA ASN A 621 23.28 -4.26 -7.41
C ASN A 621 24.38 -4.48 -8.46
N LEU A 622 25.66 -4.30 -8.09
CA LEU A 622 26.81 -4.57 -8.97
C LEU A 622 27.17 -6.05 -9.06
N ALA A 623 26.55 -6.91 -8.24
CA ALA A 623 26.78 -8.34 -8.25
C ALA A 623 26.24 -8.99 -9.53
N VAL A 624 27.08 -9.78 -10.16
CA VAL A 624 26.79 -10.62 -11.32
C VAL A 624 26.92 -12.07 -10.85
N VAL A 625 25.85 -12.84 -11.01
CA VAL A 625 25.83 -14.26 -10.67
C VAL A 625 26.04 -15.06 -11.94
N ASP A 626 27.03 -15.95 -11.92
CA ASP A 626 27.32 -16.85 -13.02
C ASP A 626 26.45 -18.10 -12.91
N TYR A 627 25.58 -18.29 -13.91
CA TYR A 627 24.65 -19.41 -14.00
C TYR A 627 25.06 -20.37 -15.11
N GLU A 628 24.93 -21.66 -14.86
CA GLU A 628 24.95 -22.70 -15.89
C GLU A 628 23.53 -23.28 -16.04
N THR A 629 22.95 -23.10 -17.23
CA THR A 629 21.60 -23.58 -17.58
C THR A 629 21.60 -24.66 -18.65
N GLU A 630 22.78 -24.98 -19.21
CA GLU A 630 22.95 -26.06 -20.19
C GLU A 630 22.61 -27.41 -19.55
N ASP A 631 21.94 -28.29 -20.30
CA ASP A 631 21.48 -29.62 -19.87
C ASP A 631 20.50 -29.67 -18.69
N MET A 632 19.88 -28.54 -18.33
CA MET A 632 18.86 -28.47 -17.28
C MET A 632 17.45 -28.70 -17.83
N GLU A 633 16.57 -29.31 -17.04
CA GLU A 633 15.15 -29.36 -17.40
C GLU A 633 14.53 -27.95 -17.41
N PRO A 634 13.58 -27.67 -18.34
CA PRO A 634 12.84 -26.42 -18.34
C PRO A 634 12.10 -26.20 -17.00
N PRO A 635 12.15 -24.97 -16.45
CA PRO A 635 11.49 -24.64 -15.20
C PRO A 635 9.98 -24.81 -15.32
N ILE A 636 9.34 -25.17 -14.21
CA ILE A 636 7.88 -25.27 -14.09
C ILE A 636 7.35 -23.90 -13.62
N LEU A 637 6.71 -23.15 -14.50
CA LEU A 637 6.27 -21.78 -14.20
C LEU A 637 4.74 -21.63 -14.12
N SER A 638 4.01 -22.72 -14.29
CA SER A 638 2.55 -22.76 -14.18
C SER A 638 2.05 -23.98 -13.39
N VAL A 639 0.85 -23.87 -12.83
CA VAL A 639 0.20 -24.97 -12.12
C VAL A 639 -0.16 -26.11 -13.07
N GLU A 640 -0.45 -25.81 -14.34
CA GLU A 640 -0.72 -26.83 -15.35
C GLU A 640 0.50 -27.66 -15.70
N GLU A 641 1.67 -27.03 -15.84
CA GLU A 641 2.93 -27.75 -16.04
C GLU A 641 3.28 -28.58 -14.81
N ALA A 642 3.02 -28.05 -13.61
CA ALA A 642 3.23 -28.78 -12.37
C ALA A 642 2.38 -30.06 -12.33
N VAL A 643 1.10 -29.99 -12.69
CA VAL A 643 0.24 -31.17 -12.79
C VAL A 643 0.72 -32.13 -13.88
N LYS A 644 1.08 -31.63 -15.07
CA LYS A 644 1.58 -32.45 -16.19
C LYS A 644 2.84 -33.24 -15.83
N LYS A 645 3.74 -32.64 -15.03
CA LYS A 645 4.99 -33.25 -14.56
C LYS A 645 4.86 -33.93 -13.19
N SER A 646 3.66 -34.00 -12.60
CA SER A 646 3.43 -34.51 -11.24
C SER A 646 4.27 -33.82 -10.15
N SER A 647 4.59 -32.54 -10.33
CA SER A 647 5.34 -31.71 -9.37
C SER A 647 4.40 -31.10 -8.33
N MET A 648 4.12 -31.87 -7.29
CA MET A 648 3.10 -31.54 -6.27
C MET A 648 3.64 -31.76 -4.86
N PHE A 649 3.20 -30.95 -3.90
CA PHE A 649 3.38 -31.23 -2.48
C PHE A 649 2.26 -32.11 -1.94
N GLU A 650 2.60 -33.02 -1.04
CA GLU A 650 1.62 -33.85 -0.35
C GLU A 650 0.86 -33.05 0.71
N ILE A 651 -0.47 -33.22 0.76
CA ILE A 651 -1.32 -32.64 1.80
C ILE A 651 -1.61 -33.74 2.82
N TYR A 652 -1.29 -33.50 4.09
CA TYR A 652 -1.58 -34.49 5.13
C TYR A 652 -3.09 -34.73 5.28
N PRO A 653 -3.53 -35.99 5.44
CA PRO A 653 -4.96 -36.32 5.53
C PRO A 653 -5.73 -35.56 6.62
N PHE A 654 -5.10 -35.23 7.75
CA PHE A 654 -5.73 -34.50 8.85
C PHE A 654 -5.92 -32.99 8.58
N LEU A 655 -5.22 -32.44 7.57
CA LEU A 655 -5.38 -31.06 7.10
C LEU A 655 -6.26 -30.97 5.85
N TYR A 656 -6.53 -32.09 5.19
CA TYR A 656 -7.42 -32.12 4.03
C TYR A 656 -8.87 -31.92 4.48
N PRO A 657 -9.60 -30.92 3.94
CA PRO A 657 -10.96 -30.64 4.38
C PRO A 657 -11.92 -31.78 4.01
N GLN A 658 -12.96 -31.98 4.84
CA GLN A 658 -13.99 -32.98 4.57
C GLN A 658 -15.02 -32.49 3.55
N GLN A 659 -15.39 -33.38 2.63
CA GLN A 659 -16.52 -33.24 1.70
C GLN A 659 -17.85 -33.33 2.45
N VAL A 660 -18.93 -32.80 1.85
CA VAL A 660 -20.27 -32.82 2.45
C VAL A 660 -21.28 -33.36 1.45
N GLY A 661 -22.11 -34.32 1.86
CA GLY A 661 -23.17 -34.90 1.02
C GLY A 661 -22.66 -35.76 -0.15
N ASP A 662 -23.59 -36.14 -1.04
CA ASP A 662 -23.31 -36.91 -2.25
C ASP A 662 -23.47 -36.00 -3.47
N THR A 663 -22.35 -35.60 -4.08
CA THR A 663 -22.37 -34.69 -5.24
C THR A 663 -22.92 -35.34 -6.51
N LEU A 664 -22.81 -36.66 -6.68
CA LEU A 664 -23.38 -37.31 -7.87
C LEU A 664 -24.90 -37.26 -7.82
N LYS A 665 -25.47 -37.58 -6.64
CA LYS A 665 -26.89 -37.43 -6.39
C LYS A 665 -27.36 -35.99 -6.56
N GLY A 666 -26.69 -35.03 -5.91
CA GLY A 666 -27.08 -33.62 -6.00
C GLY A 666 -26.98 -33.05 -7.43
N MET A 667 -26.01 -33.49 -8.24
CA MET A 667 -25.94 -33.13 -9.67
C MET A 667 -27.10 -33.74 -10.47
N SER A 668 -27.44 -35.01 -10.22
CA SER A 668 -28.55 -35.68 -10.91
C SER A 668 -29.92 -35.06 -10.58
N GLU A 669 -30.05 -34.48 -9.39
CA GLU A 669 -31.25 -33.77 -8.95
C GLU A 669 -31.31 -32.33 -9.46
N ALA A 670 -30.28 -31.79 -10.10
CA ALA A 670 -30.29 -30.41 -10.60
C ALA A 670 -31.21 -30.24 -11.83
N ASP A 671 -31.88 -29.09 -11.95
CA ASP A 671 -32.63 -28.75 -13.18
C ASP A 671 -31.68 -28.20 -14.25
N HIS A 672 -30.62 -27.50 -13.81
CA HIS A 672 -29.61 -26.85 -14.64
C HIS A 672 -28.22 -27.18 -14.13
N GLN A 673 -27.25 -27.25 -15.03
CA GLN A 673 -25.85 -27.52 -14.69
C GLN A 673 -24.92 -26.59 -15.48
N ILE A 674 -23.90 -26.06 -14.79
CA ILE A 674 -22.73 -25.45 -15.42
C ILE A 674 -21.59 -26.43 -15.22
N LEU A 675 -20.98 -26.90 -16.31
CA LEU A 675 -19.95 -27.94 -16.28
C LEU A 675 -18.59 -27.39 -16.64
N SER A 676 -17.58 -27.72 -15.83
CA SER A 676 -16.16 -27.47 -16.11
C SER A 676 -15.82 -26.01 -16.44
N SER A 677 -16.50 -25.06 -15.79
CA SER A 677 -16.17 -23.64 -15.90
C SER A 677 -14.85 -23.35 -15.19
N GLN A 678 -14.04 -22.43 -15.72
CA GLN A 678 -12.71 -22.15 -15.22
C GLN A 678 -12.62 -20.71 -14.70
N ILE A 679 -11.91 -20.54 -13.58
CA ILE A 679 -11.53 -19.23 -13.06
C ILE A 679 -10.04 -19.22 -12.67
N ARG A 680 -9.39 -18.06 -12.75
CA ARG A 680 -8.00 -17.85 -12.33
C ARG A 680 -7.92 -16.69 -11.34
N LEU A 681 -7.00 -16.80 -10.40
CA LEU A 681 -6.71 -15.78 -9.40
C LEU A 681 -5.21 -15.46 -9.39
N GLY A 682 -4.89 -14.17 -9.45
CA GLY A 682 -3.53 -13.67 -9.30
C GLY A 682 -3.04 -13.61 -7.85
N SER A 683 -1.80 -13.16 -7.66
CA SER A 683 -1.19 -12.94 -6.34
C SER A 683 -1.48 -11.53 -5.79
N GLN A 684 -1.08 -11.30 -4.54
CA GLN A 684 -1.14 -10.02 -3.84
C GLN A 684 0.09 -9.89 -2.94
N TYR A 685 0.64 -8.68 -2.80
CA TYR A 685 1.76 -8.39 -1.94
C TYR A 685 1.34 -7.74 -0.61
N PHE A 686 2.08 -8.03 0.46
CA PHE A 686 1.80 -7.54 1.81
C PHE A 686 1.81 -6.02 1.92
N PHE A 687 2.85 -5.40 1.35
CA PHE A 687 3.14 -3.97 1.41
C PHE A 687 3.16 -3.41 2.85
N TYR A 688 3.72 -4.17 3.81
CA TYR A 688 4.03 -3.65 5.14
C TYR A 688 4.98 -2.44 5.02
N MET A 689 4.75 -1.39 5.82
CA MET A 689 5.49 -0.13 5.66
C MET A 689 6.94 -0.24 6.15
N GLU A 690 7.21 -1.01 7.21
CA GLU A 690 8.56 -1.44 7.58
C GLU A 690 8.88 -2.72 6.79
N THR A 691 9.90 -2.72 5.94
CA THR A 691 10.32 -3.93 5.19
C THR A 691 10.95 -4.98 6.13
N GLN A 692 11.34 -6.15 5.60
CA GLN A 692 12.06 -7.13 6.42
C GLN A 692 13.35 -6.51 6.99
N THR A 693 13.53 -6.62 8.30
CA THR A 693 14.62 -5.95 9.03
C THR A 693 15.10 -6.82 10.19
N ALA A 694 16.42 -6.93 10.34
CA ALA A 694 17.05 -7.62 11.47
C ALA A 694 18.35 -6.93 11.90
N LEU A 695 18.70 -7.09 13.18
CA LEU A 695 20.00 -6.73 13.75
C LEU A 695 20.47 -7.89 14.62
N ALA A 696 21.61 -8.49 14.27
CA ALA A 696 22.26 -9.53 15.06
C ALA A 696 23.50 -8.98 15.74
N VAL A 697 23.65 -9.25 17.03
CA VAL A 697 24.71 -8.76 17.91
C VAL A 697 25.35 -9.96 18.60
N PRO A 698 26.61 -10.32 18.29
CA PRO A 698 27.35 -11.33 19.04
C PRO A 698 27.46 -10.93 20.51
N ASP A 699 27.36 -11.91 21.40
CA ASP A 699 27.36 -11.74 22.85
C ASP A 699 28.42 -12.67 23.49
N GLU A 700 28.61 -12.56 24.81
CA GLU A 700 29.56 -13.41 25.54
C GLU A 700 29.24 -14.92 25.42
N ASP A 701 30.22 -15.77 25.69
CA ASP A 701 30.05 -17.23 25.72
C ASP A 701 29.46 -17.83 24.42
N ASN A 702 29.88 -17.26 23.27
CA ASN A 702 29.41 -17.62 21.92
C ASN A 702 27.88 -17.52 21.77
N SER A 703 27.25 -16.58 22.48
CA SER A 703 25.83 -16.27 22.34
C SER A 703 25.57 -15.20 21.29
N ILE A 704 24.30 -15.05 20.91
CA ILE A 704 23.87 -14.03 19.97
C ILE A 704 22.49 -13.48 20.33
N VAL A 705 22.36 -12.16 20.28
CA VAL A 705 21.08 -11.45 20.40
C VAL A 705 20.64 -11.00 19.02
N VAL A 706 19.40 -11.32 18.64
CA VAL A 706 18.82 -10.96 17.36
C VAL A 706 17.56 -10.13 17.58
N TYR A 707 17.59 -8.87 17.18
CA TYR A 707 16.41 -8.02 17.07
C TYR A 707 15.78 -8.28 15.70
N SER A 708 14.54 -8.73 15.67
CA SER A 708 13.88 -9.13 14.42
C SER A 708 12.49 -8.55 14.30
N SER A 709 12.20 -7.95 13.14
CA SER A 709 10.84 -7.53 12.77
C SER A 709 10.06 -8.77 12.32
N CYS A 710 9.54 -9.54 13.27
CA CYS A 710 8.88 -10.84 13.01
C CYS A 710 7.59 -11.04 13.80
N GLN A 711 6.71 -11.92 13.31
CA GLN A 711 5.47 -12.33 13.99
C GLN A 711 5.67 -13.57 14.88
N ILE A 712 6.81 -14.28 14.73
CA ILE A 712 7.09 -15.56 15.38
C ILE A 712 8.53 -15.70 15.88
N PRO A 713 8.90 -14.98 16.96
CA PRO A 713 10.26 -14.98 17.49
C PRO A 713 10.81 -16.37 17.83
N GLN A 714 9.96 -17.29 18.30
CA GLN A 714 10.34 -18.66 18.64
C GLN A 714 10.91 -19.44 17.42
N TYR A 715 10.33 -19.26 16.24
CA TYR A 715 10.82 -19.96 15.05
C TYR A 715 12.04 -19.26 14.44
N VAL A 716 12.14 -17.94 14.57
CA VAL A 716 13.40 -17.21 14.27
C VAL A 716 14.53 -17.73 15.16
N HIS A 717 14.28 -17.87 16.45
CA HIS A 717 15.24 -18.38 17.44
C HIS A 717 15.76 -19.76 17.05
N SER A 718 14.87 -20.72 16.84
CA SER A 718 15.28 -22.09 16.50
C SER A 718 15.94 -22.19 15.13
N THR A 719 15.57 -21.33 14.18
CA THR A 719 16.23 -21.24 12.86
C THR A 719 17.66 -20.71 13.00
N VAL A 720 17.86 -19.61 13.73
CA VAL A 720 19.18 -19.03 14.00
C VAL A 720 20.09 -20.04 14.72
N ALA A 721 19.58 -20.71 15.77
CA ALA A 721 20.33 -21.73 16.49
C ALA A 721 20.78 -22.88 15.55
N THR A 722 19.87 -23.32 14.66
CA THR A 722 20.15 -24.36 13.67
C THR A 722 21.21 -23.92 12.66
N CYS A 723 21.14 -22.68 12.17
CA CYS A 723 22.14 -22.11 11.26
C CYS A 723 23.52 -22.02 11.88
N LEU A 724 23.61 -21.56 13.13
CA LEU A 724 24.90 -21.38 13.80
C LEU A 724 25.46 -22.69 14.37
N GLY A 725 24.63 -23.72 14.53
CA GLY A 725 25.03 -24.97 15.15
C GLY A 725 25.31 -24.83 16.64
N ILE A 726 24.60 -23.92 17.30
CA ILE A 726 24.72 -23.64 18.73
C ILE A 726 23.42 -24.04 19.45
N PRO A 727 23.49 -24.38 20.76
CA PRO A 727 22.29 -24.67 21.53
C PRO A 727 21.31 -23.48 21.56
N GLU A 728 20.00 -23.76 21.61
CA GLU A 728 18.95 -22.72 21.64
C GLU A 728 19.11 -21.73 22.80
N ASN A 729 19.62 -22.16 23.96
CA ASN A 729 19.88 -21.26 25.08
C ASN A 729 20.98 -20.20 24.82
N LYS A 730 21.74 -20.32 23.72
CA LYS A 730 22.73 -19.33 23.28
C LYS A 730 22.14 -18.29 22.31
N VAL A 731 20.88 -18.44 21.92
CA VAL A 731 20.19 -17.53 21.02
C VAL A 731 19.11 -16.78 21.78
N ARG A 732 19.07 -15.46 21.61
CA ARG A 732 18.00 -14.61 22.15
C ARG A 732 17.38 -13.80 21.03
N VAL A 733 16.09 -13.99 20.78
CA VAL A 733 15.35 -13.18 19.79
C VAL A 733 14.45 -12.20 20.52
N ILE A 734 14.55 -10.93 20.15
CA ILE A 734 13.75 -9.84 20.72
C ILE A 734 12.89 -9.23 19.61
N ALA A 735 11.57 -9.24 19.84
CA ALA A 735 10.59 -8.60 18.95
C ALA A 735 9.70 -7.66 19.76
N ARG A 736 9.88 -6.36 19.56
CA ARG A 736 9.13 -5.32 20.29
C ARG A 736 7.81 -4.99 19.61
N ARG A 737 7.90 -4.48 18.39
CA ARG A 737 6.77 -4.08 17.56
C ARG A 737 7.18 -4.19 16.10
N VAL A 738 6.19 -4.25 15.22
CA VAL A 738 6.39 -4.47 13.79
C VAL A 738 5.55 -3.46 12.99
N GLY A 739 6.14 -2.81 12.00
CA GLY A 739 5.52 -1.82 11.12
C GLY A 739 4.66 -2.45 10.02
N GLY A 740 3.67 -3.26 10.44
CA GLY A 740 2.85 -4.10 9.57
C GLY A 740 3.51 -5.46 9.29
N GLY A 741 2.72 -6.53 9.33
CA GLY A 741 3.19 -7.90 9.06
C GLY A 741 2.31 -8.62 8.04
N PHE A 742 0.99 -8.65 8.29
CA PHE A 742 -0.02 -9.21 7.39
C PHE A 742 0.25 -10.66 6.94
N GLY A 743 1.03 -11.43 7.71
CA GLY A 743 1.46 -12.80 7.44
C GLY A 743 2.86 -12.91 6.83
N GLY A 744 3.31 -11.91 6.08
CA GLY A 744 4.62 -11.91 5.41
C GLY A 744 5.81 -11.91 6.38
N LYS A 745 5.62 -11.42 7.60
CA LYS A 745 6.64 -11.42 8.66
C LYS A 745 6.54 -12.61 9.63
N ALA A 746 5.65 -13.58 9.35
CA ALA A 746 5.71 -14.87 10.01
C ALA A 746 6.87 -15.69 9.45
N VAL A 747 6.78 -16.10 8.19
CA VAL A 747 7.74 -17.01 7.57
C VAL A 747 8.98 -16.27 7.05
N LYS A 748 8.79 -15.16 6.34
CA LYS A 748 9.87 -14.55 5.54
C LYS A 748 10.83 -13.67 6.34
N ALA A 749 10.56 -13.44 7.62
CA ALA A 749 11.49 -12.77 8.54
C ALA A 749 12.63 -13.70 9.02
N MET A 750 12.41 -15.03 9.00
CA MET A 750 13.42 -16.02 9.43
C MET A 750 14.71 -15.99 8.61
N PRO A 751 14.69 -16.04 7.26
CA PRO A 751 15.93 -16.03 6.48
C PRO A 751 16.71 -14.71 6.66
N VAL A 752 16.01 -13.60 6.86
CA VAL A 752 16.63 -12.28 7.09
C VAL A 752 17.37 -12.25 8.42
N ALA A 753 16.73 -12.71 9.50
CA ALA A 753 17.36 -12.83 10.81
C ALA A 753 18.52 -13.84 10.83
N ALA A 754 18.36 -14.99 10.16
CA ALA A 754 19.38 -16.03 10.08
C ALA A 754 20.61 -15.58 9.28
N ALA A 755 20.44 -14.90 8.14
CA ALA A 755 21.55 -14.35 7.35
C ALA A 755 22.35 -13.32 8.15
N CYS A 756 21.66 -12.40 8.84
CA CYS A 756 22.32 -11.46 9.76
C CYS A 756 23.09 -12.17 10.87
N ALA A 757 22.51 -13.22 11.46
CA ALA A 757 23.15 -13.98 12.53
C ALA A 757 24.41 -14.74 12.04
N VAL A 758 24.34 -15.38 10.87
CA VAL A 758 25.49 -16.04 10.24
C VAL A 758 26.61 -15.05 9.96
N ALA A 759 26.27 -13.90 9.36
CA ALA A 759 27.23 -12.83 9.08
C ALA A 759 27.88 -12.30 10.37
N ALA A 760 27.08 -12.02 11.40
CA ALA A 760 27.56 -11.51 12.68
C ALA A 760 28.46 -12.52 13.40
N ASN A 761 28.10 -13.80 13.36
CA ASN A 761 28.91 -14.88 13.91
C ASN A 761 30.23 -15.06 13.15
N LYS A 762 30.23 -15.00 11.81
CA LYS A 762 31.47 -15.12 11.01
C LYS A 762 32.40 -13.93 11.24
N LEU A 763 31.87 -12.71 11.28
CA LEU A 763 32.65 -11.49 11.34
C LEU A 763 32.95 -11.02 12.78
N GLN A 764 32.34 -11.65 13.78
CA GLN A 764 32.43 -11.27 15.20
C GLN A 764 32.13 -9.77 15.42
N ARG A 765 31.16 -9.27 14.64
CA ARG A 765 30.71 -7.87 14.64
C ARG A 765 29.19 -7.84 14.53
N PRO A 766 28.53 -6.82 15.09
CA PRO A 766 27.11 -6.62 14.87
C PRO A 766 26.80 -6.45 13.39
N VAL A 767 25.76 -7.11 12.88
CA VAL A 767 25.32 -6.98 11.48
C VAL A 767 23.84 -6.62 11.45
N ARG A 768 23.53 -5.53 10.76
CA ARG A 768 22.17 -5.07 10.49
C ARG A 768 21.82 -5.31 9.03
N THR A 769 20.56 -5.61 8.74
CA THR A 769 20.03 -5.49 7.39
C THR A 769 18.67 -4.81 7.43
N TYR A 770 18.50 -3.85 6.54
CA TYR A 770 17.21 -3.34 6.11
C TYR A 770 17.03 -3.76 4.65
N VAL A 771 16.08 -4.65 4.37
CA VAL A 771 15.86 -5.11 2.99
C VAL A 771 15.10 -4.02 2.25
N ASN A 772 15.71 -3.44 1.20
CA ASN A 772 15.05 -2.42 0.39
C ASN A 772 13.77 -2.97 -0.27
N ARG A 773 12.83 -2.09 -0.63
CA ARG A 773 11.49 -2.47 -1.11
C ARG A 773 11.53 -3.42 -2.31
N LYS A 774 12.40 -3.17 -3.27
CA LYS A 774 12.54 -3.98 -4.49
C LYS A 774 12.92 -5.41 -4.13
N THR A 775 14.00 -5.57 -3.38
CA THR A 775 14.53 -6.86 -2.96
C THR A 775 13.53 -7.60 -2.06
N ASP A 776 12.87 -6.89 -1.15
CA ASP A 776 11.81 -7.41 -0.28
C ASP A 776 10.64 -7.98 -1.11
N MET A 777 10.17 -7.25 -2.12
CA MET A 777 9.08 -7.71 -3.00
C MET A 777 9.47 -8.94 -3.82
N ILE A 778 10.70 -9.01 -4.31
CA ILE A 778 11.21 -10.14 -5.10
C ILE A 778 11.38 -11.39 -4.24
N MET A 779 11.94 -11.27 -3.03
CA MET A 779 12.33 -12.42 -2.22
C MET A 779 11.20 -13.02 -1.37
N THR A 780 10.27 -12.21 -0.88
CA THR A 780 9.29 -12.69 0.12
C THR A 780 8.09 -13.40 -0.50
N GLY A 781 7.82 -13.19 -1.79
CA GLY A 781 6.61 -13.67 -2.45
C GLY A 781 5.35 -12.97 -1.93
N GLY A 782 4.20 -13.57 -2.21
CA GLY A 782 2.88 -13.01 -1.87
C GLY A 782 1.82 -14.09 -1.68
N ARG A 783 0.55 -13.69 -1.78
CA ARG A 783 -0.64 -14.56 -1.72
C ARG A 783 -0.63 -15.61 -2.83
N HIS A 784 -1.12 -16.82 -2.55
CA HIS A 784 -1.17 -17.91 -3.54
C HIS A 784 -2.07 -17.62 -4.75
N PRO A 785 -1.50 -17.61 -5.97
CA PRO A 785 -2.26 -17.74 -7.21
C PRO A 785 -2.91 -19.12 -7.32
N MET A 786 -3.98 -19.22 -8.10
CA MET A 786 -4.65 -20.50 -8.32
C MET A 786 -5.42 -20.54 -9.63
N LYS A 787 -5.60 -21.76 -10.13
CA LYS A 787 -6.56 -22.11 -11.17
C LYS A 787 -7.63 -23.00 -10.56
N ILE A 788 -8.89 -22.67 -10.84
CA ILE A 788 -10.02 -23.44 -10.36
C ILE A 788 -10.86 -23.87 -11.56
N THR A 789 -11.24 -25.14 -11.57
CA THR A 789 -12.27 -25.67 -12.45
C THR A 789 -13.45 -26.09 -11.60
N TYR A 790 -14.67 -25.75 -11.97
CA TYR A 790 -15.85 -26.11 -11.20
C TYR A 790 -17.02 -26.56 -12.07
N SER A 791 -17.85 -27.42 -11.47
CA SER A 791 -19.17 -27.77 -11.99
C SER A 791 -20.19 -27.57 -10.88
N VAL A 792 -21.31 -26.93 -11.19
CA VAL A 792 -22.38 -26.63 -10.22
C VAL A 792 -23.74 -27.06 -10.78
N GLY A 793 -24.53 -27.74 -9.94
CA GLY A 793 -25.91 -28.14 -10.23
C GLY A 793 -26.88 -27.34 -9.37
N PHE A 794 -27.94 -26.82 -9.97
CA PHE A 794 -28.92 -25.98 -9.31
C PHE A 794 -30.33 -26.12 -9.91
N LYS A 795 -31.32 -25.74 -9.12
CA LYS A 795 -32.73 -25.70 -9.49
C LYS A 795 -33.08 -24.41 -10.23
N SER A 796 -34.19 -24.44 -10.96
CA SER A 796 -34.74 -23.24 -11.63
C SER A 796 -35.10 -22.11 -10.64
N THR A 797 -35.31 -22.46 -9.36
CA THR A 797 -35.51 -21.49 -8.27
C THR A 797 -34.24 -20.78 -7.83
N GLY A 798 -33.06 -21.21 -8.30
CA GLY A 798 -31.76 -20.73 -7.81
C GLY A 798 -31.20 -21.53 -6.62
N LYS A 799 -31.94 -22.53 -6.10
CA LYS A 799 -31.44 -23.41 -5.04
C LYS A 799 -30.33 -24.32 -5.57
N ILE A 800 -29.15 -24.28 -4.97
CA ILE A 800 -28.02 -25.11 -5.37
C ILE A 800 -28.13 -26.50 -4.73
N THR A 801 -27.84 -27.55 -5.51
CA THR A 801 -27.93 -28.95 -5.09
C THR A 801 -26.58 -29.64 -5.01
N ALA A 802 -25.61 -29.25 -5.84
CA ALA A 802 -24.24 -29.75 -5.75
C ALA A 802 -23.18 -28.80 -6.33
N LEU A 803 -21.97 -28.87 -5.77
CA LEU A 803 -20.76 -28.22 -6.28
C LEU A 803 -19.57 -29.20 -6.32
N LYS A 804 -18.91 -29.31 -7.46
CA LYS A 804 -17.65 -30.05 -7.64
C LYS A 804 -16.54 -29.07 -8.04
N LEU A 805 -15.39 -29.16 -7.38
CA LEU A 805 -14.24 -28.27 -7.62
C LEU A 805 -12.96 -29.07 -7.91
N GLU A 806 -12.12 -28.55 -8.79
CA GLU A 806 -10.69 -28.85 -8.86
C GLU A 806 -9.93 -27.54 -8.63
N ILE A 807 -9.03 -27.52 -7.64
CA ILE A 807 -8.28 -26.33 -7.25
C ILE A 807 -6.79 -26.63 -7.36
N LEU A 808 -6.12 -25.99 -8.31
CA LEU A 808 -4.67 -26.03 -8.46
C LEU A 808 -4.11 -24.76 -7.83
N ILE A 809 -3.37 -24.90 -6.73
CA ILE A 809 -2.80 -23.80 -5.95
C ILE A 809 -1.30 -23.74 -6.25
N ASP A 810 -0.80 -22.59 -6.71
CA ASP A 810 0.64 -22.37 -6.86
C ASP A 810 1.26 -22.11 -5.48
N ALA A 811 2.03 -23.06 -4.96
CA ALA A 811 2.77 -22.92 -3.71
C ALA A 811 4.16 -22.28 -3.90
N GLY A 812 4.65 -22.19 -5.14
CA GLY A 812 6.05 -21.88 -5.44
C GLY A 812 6.98 -23.08 -5.22
N ALA A 813 8.27 -22.81 -5.04
CA ALA A 813 9.30 -23.84 -4.99
C ALA A 813 9.37 -24.64 -3.69
N THR A 814 8.86 -24.09 -2.59
CA THR A 814 8.90 -24.73 -1.27
C THR A 814 7.53 -24.72 -0.62
N LEU A 815 7.30 -25.69 0.28
CA LEU A 815 5.99 -25.89 0.90
C LEU A 815 5.60 -24.73 1.83
N GLY A 816 6.53 -24.22 2.64
CA GLY A 816 6.27 -23.21 3.65
C GLY A 816 5.03 -23.54 4.51
N LEU A 817 4.11 -22.57 4.60
CA LEU A 817 2.79 -22.74 5.23
C LEU A 817 1.65 -22.92 4.21
N SER A 818 1.96 -23.24 2.96
CA SER A 818 0.97 -23.47 1.90
C SER A 818 0.04 -24.65 2.20
N ILE A 819 0.44 -25.55 3.10
CA ILE A 819 -0.34 -26.71 3.53
C ILE A 819 -1.65 -26.35 4.25
N LEU A 820 -1.77 -25.11 4.75
CA LEU A 820 -3.00 -24.60 5.39
C LEU A 820 -4.02 -24.06 4.38
N MET A 821 -3.61 -23.82 3.12
CA MET A 821 -4.47 -23.19 2.11
C MET A 821 -5.73 -24.02 1.79
N PRO A 822 -5.66 -25.36 1.60
CA PRO A 822 -6.84 -26.15 1.26
C PRO A 822 -7.97 -26.02 2.29
N SER A 823 -7.67 -26.14 3.59
CA SER A 823 -8.67 -26.05 4.65
C SER A 823 -9.32 -24.67 4.73
N ASN A 824 -8.54 -23.61 4.57
CA ASN A 824 -9.02 -22.23 4.68
C ASN A 824 -9.86 -21.81 3.47
N ILE A 825 -9.43 -22.17 2.26
CA ILE A 825 -10.20 -21.92 1.03
C ILE A 825 -11.58 -22.56 1.13
N ILE A 826 -11.64 -23.83 1.52
CA ILE A 826 -12.91 -24.54 1.69
C ILE A 826 -13.71 -23.98 2.86
N GLY A 827 -13.04 -23.56 3.95
CA GLY A 827 -13.67 -22.90 5.09
C GLY A 827 -14.52 -21.70 4.69
N ALA A 828 -13.97 -20.73 3.96
CA ALA A 828 -14.71 -19.56 3.52
C ALA A 828 -15.67 -19.83 2.34
N LEU A 829 -15.34 -20.78 1.46
CA LEU A 829 -16.20 -21.17 0.33
C LEU A 829 -17.53 -21.77 0.81
N LYS A 830 -17.52 -22.49 1.93
CA LYS A 830 -18.71 -23.06 2.59
C LYS A 830 -19.65 -22.01 3.20
N LYS A 831 -19.53 -20.71 2.88
CA LYS A 831 -20.45 -19.68 3.38
C LYS A 831 -21.89 -19.82 2.86
N TYR A 832 -22.09 -20.55 1.77
CA TYR A 832 -23.39 -20.90 1.23
C TYR A 832 -23.68 -22.40 1.37
N ASN A 833 -24.96 -22.73 1.46
CA ASN A 833 -25.45 -24.09 1.41
C ASN A 833 -25.42 -24.60 -0.04
N TRP A 834 -24.33 -25.28 -0.41
CA TRP A 834 -24.12 -25.90 -1.72
C TRP A 834 -24.91 -27.21 -1.94
N GLY A 835 -25.73 -27.64 -0.97
CA GLY A 835 -26.31 -28.98 -0.96
C GLY A 835 -25.23 -30.02 -0.66
N ALA A 836 -24.65 -30.61 -1.71
CA ALA A 836 -23.46 -31.45 -1.62
C ALA A 836 -22.22 -30.73 -2.19
N ILE A 837 -21.05 -30.90 -1.59
CA ILE A 837 -19.78 -30.34 -2.07
C ILE A 837 -18.65 -31.37 -2.08
N SER A 838 -17.97 -31.47 -3.22
CA SER A 838 -16.76 -32.29 -3.41
C SER A 838 -15.66 -31.47 -4.07
N PHE A 839 -14.40 -31.81 -3.77
CA PHE A 839 -13.25 -31.07 -4.27
C PHE A 839 -12.00 -31.96 -4.39
N ASP A 840 -11.21 -31.69 -5.42
CA ASP A 840 -9.84 -32.18 -5.63
C ASP A 840 -8.87 -30.98 -5.53
N ILE A 841 -8.06 -30.93 -4.48
CA ILE A 841 -7.17 -29.79 -4.21
C ILE A 841 -5.71 -30.23 -4.31
N LYS A 842 -4.95 -29.47 -5.07
CA LYS A 842 -3.60 -29.79 -5.53
C LYS A 842 -2.66 -28.62 -5.19
N LEU A 843 -1.65 -28.87 -4.34
CA LEU A 843 -0.57 -27.91 -4.05
C LEU A 843 0.57 -28.07 -5.04
N CYS A 844 0.60 -27.24 -6.08
CA CYS A 844 1.57 -27.30 -7.16
C CYS A 844 2.93 -26.74 -6.71
N LYS A 845 4.00 -27.51 -6.95
CA LYS A 845 5.38 -27.07 -6.78
C LYS A 845 5.90 -26.52 -8.11
N THR A 846 6.27 -25.25 -8.11
CA THR A 846 6.74 -24.49 -9.29
C THR A 846 8.13 -23.90 -9.02
N ASN A 847 8.85 -23.44 -10.05
CA ASN A 847 10.12 -22.72 -9.91
C ASN A 847 9.91 -21.20 -9.68
N LEU A 848 8.75 -20.83 -9.15
CA LEU A 848 8.42 -19.47 -8.73
C LEU A 848 8.72 -19.26 -7.25
N VAL A 849 8.83 -17.99 -6.86
CA VAL A 849 9.02 -17.60 -5.44
C VAL A 849 7.96 -18.27 -4.57
N SER A 850 8.42 -18.98 -3.53
CA SER A 850 7.56 -19.63 -2.54
C SER A 850 6.59 -18.65 -1.91
N LYS A 851 5.30 -18.95 -2.00
CA LYS A 851 4.23 -18.11 -1.51
C LYS A 851 4.19 -18.12 0.03
N ALA A 852 3.54 -17.12 0.61
CA ALA A 852 3.44 -16.96 2.05
C ALA A 852 1.98 -16.74 2.47
N ILE A 853 1.68 -17.09 3.72
CA ILE A 853 0.38 -16.76 4.30
C ILE A 853 0.22 -15.24 4.33
N MET A 854 -0.93 -14.77 3.84
CA MET A 854 -1.32 -13.35 3.82
C MET A 854 -2.69 -13.20 4.45
N ARG A 855 -2.92 -12.09 5.18
CA ARG A 855 -4.17 -11.78 5.90
C ARG A 855 -5.41 -12.37 5.20
N ALA A 856 -6.16 -13.21 5.92
CA ALA A 856 -7.17 -14.12 5.36
C ALA A 856 -6.56 -15.14 4.37
N PRO A 857 -5.64 -16.02 4.83
CA PRO A 857 -4.87 -16.90 3.95
C PRO A 857 -5.74 -18.01 3.40
N GLY A 858 -6.15 -17.90 2.13
CA GLY A 858 -7.05 -18.84 1.46
C GLY A 858 -8.51 -18.42 1.56
N ASP A 859 -8.94 -17.84 2.68
CA ASP A 859 -10.33 -17.45 2.91
C ASP A 859 -10.84 -16.39 1.93
N VAL A 860 -10.02 -15.38 1.57
CA VAL A 860 -10.42 -14.39 0.55
C VAL A 860 -10.55 -15.01 -0.83
N GLN A 861 -9.68 -15.97 -1.16
CA GLN A 861 -9.77 -16.69 -2.43
C GLN A 861 -11.00 -17.61 -2.44
N GLY A 862 -11.28 -18.33 -1.36
CA GLY A 862 -12.50 -19.12 -1.18
C GLY A 862 -13.78 -18.28 -1.29
N THR A 863 -13.75 -17.06 -0.75
CA THR A 863 -14.85 -16.08 -0.86
C THR A 863 -15.08 -15.65 -2.30
N TYR A 864 -14.03 -15.33 -3.05
CA TYR A 864 -14.15 -15.00 -4.47
C TYR A 864 -14.71 -16.18 -5.27
N ILE A 865 -14.19 -17.39 -5.06
CA ILE A 865 -14.65 -18.58 -5.77
C ILE A 865 -16.15 -18.77 -5.55
N ALA A 866 -16.61 -18.66 -4.30
CA ALA A 866 -18.03 -18.74 -3.97
C ALA A 866 -18.86 -17.67 -4.69
N GLU A 867 -18.44 -16.40 -4.64
CA GLU A 867 -19.16 -15.31 -5.31
C GLU A 867 -19.18 -15.44 -6.84
N ALA A 868 -18.06 -15.83 -7.46
CA ALA A 868 -17.97 -16.04 -8.89
C ALA A 868 -18.93 -17.15 -9.38
N ILE A 869 -19.08 -18.22 -8.59
CA ILE A 869 -20.01 -19.31 -8.88
C ILE A 869 -21.46 -18.82 -8.73
N ILE A 870 -21.80 -18.15 -7.62
CA ILE A 870 -23.14 -17.61 -7.38
C ILE A 870 -23.55 -16.64 -8.49
N GLU A 871 -22.65 -15.74 -8.88
CA GLU A 871 -22.86 -14.78 -9.96
C GLU A 871 -23.06 -15.47 -11.32
N ASN A 872 -22.37 -16.58 -11.58
CA ASN A 872 -22.57 -17.35 -12.81
C ASN A 872 -23.94 -18.06 -12.81
N VAL A 873 -24.33 -18.67 -11.69
CA VAL A 873 -25.67 -19.27 -11.52
C VAL A 873 -26.77 -18.23 -11.72
N ALA A 874 -26.62 -17.05 -11.12
CA ALA A 874 -27.56 -15.93 -11.27
C ALA A 874 -27.69 -15.51 -12.74
N SER A 875 -26.57 -15.34 -13.45
CA SER A 875 -26.56 -15.03 -14.88
C SER A 875 -27.20 -16.13 -15.74
N SER A 876 -26.99 -17.42 -15.42
CA SER A 876 -27.61 -18.53 -16.15
C SER A 876 -29.13 -18.58 -16.02
N LEU A 877 -29.66 -18.19 -14.86
CA LEU A 877 -31.11 -18.15 -14.62
C LEU A 877 -31.74 -16.80 -15.00
N SER A 878 -30.93 -15.80 -15.37
CA SER A 878 -31.37 -14.40 -15.50
C SER A 878 -32.08 -13.88 -14.23
N LEU A 879 -31.57 -14.28 -13.06
CA LEU A 879 -32.04 -13.84 -11.75
C LEU A 879 -31.03 -12.90 -11.09
N GLU A 880 -31.51 -12.09 -10.16
CA GLU A 880 -30.65 -11.22 -9.35
C GLU A 880 -29.74 -12.06 -8.43
N ALA A 881 -28.46 -11.70 -8.36
CA ALA A 881 -27.49 -12.45 -7.56
C ALA A 881 -27.82 -12.42 -6.06
N ASP A 882 -28.38 -11.31 -5.55
CA ASP A 882 -28.84 -11.20 -4.15
C ASP A 882 -29.89 -12.29 -3.81
N THR A 883 -30.82 -12.57 -4.72
CA THR A 883 -31.82 -13.64 -4.58
C THR A 883 -31.16 -15.01 -4.46
N ILE A 884 -30.17 -15.29 -5.31
CA ILE A 884 -29.44 -16.57 -5.28
C ILE A 884 -28.64 -16.71 -3.98
N ARG A 885 -28.00 -15.63 -3.50
CA ARG A 885 -27.31 -15.61 -2.20
C ARG A 885 -28.28 -15.94 -1.08
N ASN A 886 -29.42 -15.24 -1.02
CA ASN A 886 -30.40 -15.37 0.05
C ASN A 886 -30.98 -16.79 0.16
N ILE A 887 -31.39 -17.40 -0.97
CA ILE A 887 -31.93 -18.77 -1.03
C ILE A 887 -30.90 -19.83 -0.57
N ASN A 888 -29.62 -19.53 -0.71
CA ASN A 888 -28.52 -20.41 -0.37
C ASN A 888 -27.79 -20.00 0.92
N LEU A 889 -28.30 -19.05 1.70
CA LEU A 889 -27.84 -18.88 3.08
C LEU A 889 -28.14 -20.14 3.90
N HIS A 890 -27.31 -20.39 4.90
CA HIS A 890 -27.50 -21.56 5.76
C HIS A 890 -28.70 -21.36 6.70
N THR A 891 -29.51 -22.42 6.88
CA THR A 891 -30.20 -22.64 8.16
C THR A 891 -29.19 -23.15 9.17
N TYR A 892 -29.48 -23.08 10.47
CA TYR A 892 -28.56 -23.58 11.49
C TYR A 892 -28.24 -25.07 11.31
N GLU A 893 -29.22 -25.91 10.93
CA GLU A 893 -29.01 -27.34 10.69
C GLU A 893 -28.01 -27.57 9.55
N SER A 894 -28.13 -26.81 8.45
CA SER A 894 -27.18 -26.88 7.35
C SER A 894 -25.82 -26.29 7.72
N LEU A 895 -25.77 -25.25 8.55
CA LEU A 895 -24.52 -24.68 9.06
C LEU A 895 -23.76 -25.71 9.90
N ALA A 896 -24.45 -26.39 10.82
CA ALA A 896 -23.90 -27.44 11.66
C ALA A 896 -23.39 -28.64 10.83
N LEU A 897 -24.05 -28.95 9.71
CA LEU A 897 -23.57 -29.98 8.77
C LEU A 897 -22.26 -29.57 8.07
N PHE A 898 -22.16 -28.31 7.63
CA PHE A 898 -21.00 -27.81 6.87
C PHE A 898 -19.80 -27.46 7.78
N TYR A 899 -20.06 -27.05 9.02
CA TYR A 899 -19.11 -26.61 10.04
C TYR A 899 -19.24 -27.38 11.35
N LYS A 900 -19.20 -28.72 11.27
CA LYS A 900 -19.40 -29.64 12.41
C LYS A 900 -18.63 -29.25 13.68
N ASP A 901 -17.40 -28.78 13.52
CA ASP A 901 -16.50 -28.45 14.64
C ASP A 901 -16.45 -26.94 14.97
N ALA A 902 -17.36 -26.11 14.43
CA ALA A 902 -17.30 -24.65 14.64
C ALA A 902 -18.67 -23.94 14.67
N ALA A 903 -19.77 -24.61 14.32
CA ALA A 903 -21.09 -23.98 14.17
C ALA A 903 -21.66 -23.35 15.46
N GLY A 904 -21.13 -23.71 16.64
CA GLY A 904 -21.61 -23.20 17.92
C GLY A 904 -23.00 -23.74 18.27
N GLU A 905 -23.79 -22.95 18.97
CA GLU A 905 -25.21 -23.21 19.30
C GLU A 905 -26.16 -22.42 18.37
N PRO A 906 -27.44 -22.82 18.21
CA PRO A 906 -28.37 -22.17 17.27
C PRO A 906 -28.47 -20.64 17.41
N HIS A 907 -28.45 -20.14 18.64
CA HIS A 907 -28.59 -18.72 18.93
C HIS A 907 -27.32 -17.91 18.63
N GLU A 908 -26.16 -18.56 18.45
CA GLU A 908 -24.90 -17.95 18.05
C GLU A 908 -24.81 -17.65 16.54
N TYR A 909 -25.69 -18.23 15.74
CA TYR A 909 -25.76 -17.98 14.30
C TYR A 909 -26.50 -16.67 13.99
N THR A 910 -25.73 -15.65 13.61
CA THR A 910 -26.24 -14.28 13.43
C THR A 910 -26.34 -13.82 11.98
N LEU A 911 -25.80 -14.58 11.01
CA LEU A 911 -25.68 -14.11 9.62
C LEU A 911 -27.02 -13.76 8.97
N SER A 912 -28.05 -14.59 9.16
CA SER A 912 -29.36 -14.38 8.55
C SER A 912 -30.03 -13.08 9.05
N SER A 913 -30.02 -12.85 10.37
CA SER A 913 -30.57 -11.60 10.91
C SER A 913 -29.73 -10.37 10.56
N MET A 914 -28.41 -10.52 10.42
CA MET A 914 -27.53 -9.45 9.95
C MET A 914 -27.80 -9.09 8.48
N TRP A 915 -28.07 -10.08 7.64
CA TRP A 915 -28.42 -9.89 6.23
C TRP A 915 -29.66 -9.00 6.09
N ASP A 916 -30.72 -9.32 6.83
CA ASP A 916 -31.97 -8.56 6.85
C ASP A 916 -31.77 -7.16 7.45
N LYS A 917 -31.10 -7.08 8.61
CA LYS A 917 -30.84 -5.80 9.28
C LYS A 917 -30.06 -4.85 8.39
N LEU A 918 -28.97 -5.32 7.76
CA LEU A 918 -28.17 -4.47 6.89
C LEU A 918 -28.99 -4.01 5.69
N GLY A 919 -29.76 -4.91 5.06
CA GLY A 919 -30.62 -4.56 3.94
C GLY A 919 -31.58 -3.40 4.22
N VAL A 920 -32.15 -3.36 5.44
CA VAL A 920 -32.97 -2.23 5.90
C VAL A 920 -32.11 -0.99 6.19
N SER A 921 -31.08 -1.11 7.05
CA SER A 921 -30.29 0.03 7.50
C SER A 921 -29.50 0.74 6.40
N SER A 922 -29.13 0.04 5.32
CA SER A 922 -28.44 0.59 4.16
C SER A 922 -29.38 1.07 3.04
N ASN A 923 -30.69 1.01 3.25
CA ASN A 923 -31.73 1.26 2.24
C ASN A 923 -31.48 0.49 0.93
N PHE A 924 -31.16 -0.81 1.03
CA PHE A 924 -30.67 -1.59 -0.11
C PHE A 924 -31.66 -1.61 -1.28
N GLU A 925 -32.92 -1.96 -1.05
CA GLU A 925 -33.95 -2.05 -2.10
C GLU A 925 -34.26 -0.71 -2.77
N GLU A 926 -34.28 0.38 -1.99
CA GLU A 926 -34.47 1.73 -2.50
C GLU A 926 -33.29 2.12 -3.40
N ARG A 927 -32.06 1.85 -2.96
CA ARG A 927 -30.85 2.14 -3.76
C ARG A 927 -30.74 1.27 -5.00
N VAL A 928 -31.18 0.01 -4.96
CA VAL A 928 -31.30 -0.83 -6.16
C VAL A 928 -32.23 -0.16 -7.18
N SER A 929 -33.35 0.40 -6.74
CA SER A 929 -34.29 1.12 -7.60
C SER A 929 -33.67 2.41 -8.16
N ILE A 930 -32.97 3.19 -7.34
CA ILE A 930 -32.23 4.39 -7.76
C ILE A 930 -31.15 4.05 -8.79
N VAL A 931 -30.40 2.96 -8.57
CA VAL A 931 -29.35 2.49 -9.49
C VAL A 931 -29.94 2.10 -10.84
N ARG A 932 -31.09 1.39 -10.85
CA ARG A 932 -31.80 1.05 -12.10
C ARG A 932 -32.22 2.31 -12.86
N MET A 933 -32.87 3.27 -12.18
CA MET A 933 -33.24 4.56 -12.79
C MET A 933 -32.01 5.30 -13.30
N PHE A 934 -30.92 5.37 -12.53
CA PHE A 934 -29.68 6.01 -12.95
C PHE A 934 -29.16 5.38 -14.26
N ASN A 935 -29.16 4.05 -14.35
CA ASN A 935 -28.68 3.33 -15.53
C ASN A 935 -29.56 3.52 -16.77
N GLU A 936 -30.85 3.81 -16.61
CA GLU A 936 -31.75 4.15 -17.73
C GLU A 936 -31.44 5.55 -18.30
N PHE A 937 -31.14 6.53 -17.44
CA PHE A 937 -30.91 7.92 -17.87
C PHE A 937 -29.45 8.27 -18.18
N ASN A 938 -28.48 7.46 -17.75
CA ASN A 938 -27.06 7.72 -17.95
C ASN A 938 -26.45 6.80 -18.99
N ILE A 939 -25.98 7.37 -20.10
CA ILE A 939 -25.38 6.63 -21.22
C ILE A 939 -23.93 6.24 -20.91
N TRP A 940 -23.11 7.19 -20.45
CA TRP A 940 -21.65 7.03 -20.32
C TRP A 940 -21.18 6.60 -18.93
N ARG A 941 -22.13 6.41 -18.01
CA ARG A 941 -21.86 5.96 -16.64
C ARG A 941 -22.88 4.92 -16.26
N LYS A 942 -22.42 3.84 -15.62
CA LYS A 942 -23.30 2.81 -15.06
C LYS A 942 -22.99 2.58 -13.61
N ARG A 943 -24.04 2.41 -12.81
CA ARG A 943 -23.94 2.03 -11.41
C ARG A 943 -24.27 0.57 -11.22
N GLY A 944 -23.68 0.00 -10.18
CA GLY A 944 -24.01 -1.32 -9.70
C GLY A 944 -23.97 -1.34 -8.19
N ILE A 945 -24.81 -2.19 -7.59
CA ILE A 945 -24.92 -2.35 -6.15
C ILE A 945 -24.96 -3.85 -5.83
N SER A 946 -24.28 -4.27 -4.78
CA SER A 946 -24.25 -5.67 -4.37
C SER A 946 -24.12 -5.84 -2.87
N ARG A 947 -24.81 -6.86 -2.33
CA ARG A 947 -24.74 -7.28 -0.94
C ARG A 947 -24.09 -8.65 -0.83
N VAL A 948 -23.07 -8.78 0.02
CA VAL A 948 -22.27 -10.01 0.15
C VAL A 948 -22.12 -10.40 1.64
N PRO A 949 -22.37 -11.67 2.00
CA PRO A 949 -22.13 -12.20 3.34
C PRO A 949 -20.74 -12.82 3.47
N ILE A 950 -20.28 -12.97 4.72
CA ILE A 950 -19.10 -13.76 5.06
C ILE A 950 -19.40 -14.73 6.21
N ILE A 951 -18.77 -15.89 6.15
CA ILE A 951 -18.55 -16.80 7.28
C ILE A 951 -17.04 -17.04 7.34
N TYR A 952 -16.42 -16.76 8.47
CA TYR A 952 -14.98 -16.93 8.65
C TYR A 952 -14.68 -17.82 9.87
N PRO A 953 -14.18 -19.06 9.67
CA PRO A 953 -13.78 -19.92 10.77
C PRO A 953 -12.43 -19.49 11.36
N VAL A 954 -12.35 -19.43 12.69
CA VAL A 954 -11.09 -19.19 13.41
C VAL A 954 -10.81 -20.30 14.40
N SER A 955 -9.54 -20.44 14.78
CA SER A 955 -9.07 -21.40 15.79
C SER A 955 -8.33 -20.69 16.92
N MET A 956 -8.59 -21.08 18.15
CA MET A 956 -7.84 -20.64 19.33
C MET A 956 -6.62 -21.55 19.55
N PHE A 957 -5.50 -20.96 19.95
CA PHE A 957 -4.25 -21.66 20.22
C PHE A 957 -3.77 -21.41 21.65
N ALA A 958 -3.01 -22.36 22.20
CA ALA A 958 -2.38 -22.19 23.49
C ALA A 958 -1.42 -20.99 23.47
N THR A 959 -1.51 -20.12 24.47
CA THR A 959 -0.81 -18.83 24.52
C THR A 959 -0.22 -18.56 25.91
N PRO A 960 1.08 -18.27 26.04
CA PRO A 960 1.69 -17.97 27.33
C PRO A 960 1.52 -16.50 27.71
N GLY A 961 1.52 -16.23 29.02
CA GLY A 961 1.50 -14.90 29.60
C GLY A 961 2.28 -14.82 30.90
N ARG A 962 2.74 -13.63 31.27
CA ARG A 962 3.37 -13.34 32.56
C ARG A 962 3.00 -11.94 33.03
N VAL A 963 2.65 -11.83 34.31
CA VAL A 963 2.34 -10.56 34.98
C VAL A 963 3.20 -10.45 36.24
N SER A 964 3.87 -9.32 36.42
CA SER A 964 4.70 -9.03 37.58
C SER A 964 4.35 -7.66 38.16
N VAL A 965 4.15 -7.59 39.48
CA VAL A 965 3.92 -6.34 40.21
C VAL A 965 5.21 -5.93 40.91
N LEU A 966 5.67 -4.71 40.65
CA LEU A 966 6.89 -4.14 41.24
C LEU A 966 6.60 -3.52 42.61
N SER A 967 7.66 -3.20 43.36
CA SER A 967 7.56 -2.69 44.74
C SER A 967 6.88 -1.32 44.87
N ASP A 968 6.87 -0.53 43.81
CA ASP A 968 6.13 0.74 43.73
C ASP A 968 4.66 0.56 43.28
N GLY A 969 4.23 -0.69 43.08
CA GLY A 969 2.90 -1.04 42.59
C GLY A 969 2.72 -0.89 41.08
N THR A 970 3.76 -0.58 40.29
CA THR A 970 3.66 -0.64 38.83
C THR A 970 3.66 -2.09 38.34
N ILE A 971 3.08 -2.32 37.15
CA ILE A 971 2.79 -3.66 36.65
C ILE A 971 3.47 -3.86 35.29
N VAL A 972 4.23 -4.93 35.15
CA VAL A 972 4.88 -5.35 33.91
C VAL A 972 4.19 -6.60 33.38
N VAL A 973 3.84 -6.57 32.09
CA VAL A 973 3.15 -7.66 31.40
C VAL A 973 3.95 -8.12 30.19
N GLU A 974 4.08 -9.42 30.05
CA GLU A 974 4.66 -10.10 28.89
C GLU A 974 3.63 -11.07 28.32
N VAL A 975 3.59 -11.17 26.99
CA VAL A 975 2.72 -12.10 26.25
C VAL A 975 3.47 -12.66 25.05
N GLY A 976 3.08 -13.84 24.58
CA GLY A 976 3.67 -14.45 23.39
C GLY A 976 3.38 -13.68 22.09
N GLY A 977 2.26 -12.97 22.02
CA GLY A 977 1.83 -12.22 20.84
C GLY A 977 2.64 -10.94 20.58
N ILE A 978 2.76 -10.57 19.31
CA ILE A 978 3.53 -9.42 18.84
C ILE A 978 2.62 -8.26 18.43
N GLU A 979 2.98 -7.02 18.81
CA GLU A 979 2.29 -5.80 18.36
C GLU A 979 2.69 -5.45 16.92
N LEU A 980 1.75 -5.62 16.00
CA LEU A 980 1.89 -5.35 14.55
C LEU A 980 1.14 -4.08 14.12
N GLY A 981 0.44 -3.43 15.06
CA GLY A 981 -0.50 -2.34 14.80
C GLY A 981 -1.94 -2.65 15.21
N GLN A 982 -2.27 -3.92 15.47
CA GLN A 982 -3.60 -4.43 15.78
C GLN A 982 -4.09 -4.13 17.21
N GLY A 983 -3.32 -3.40 18.01
CA GLY A 983 -3.72 -2.98 19.35
C GLY A 983 -3.76 -4.12 20.37
N LEU A 984 -2.91 -5.14 20.17
CA LEU A 984 -2.74 -6.26 21.10
C LEU A 984 -2.39 -5.75 22.50
N TRP A 985 -1.42 -4.83 22.58
CA TRP A 985 -0.97 -4.30 23.87
C TRP A 985 -2.08 -3.52 24.59
N THR A 986 -2.93 -2.79 23.86
CA THR A 986 -4.08 -2.09 24.45
C THR A 986 -5.05 -3.07 25.11
N LYS A 987 -5.44 -4.13 24.39
CA LYS A 987 -6.36 -5.16 24.89
C LYS A 987 -5.79 -5.88 26.10
N VAL A 988 -4.49 -6.23 26.06
CA VAL A 988 -3.78 -6.85 27.18
C VAL A 988 -3.72 -5.93 28.39
N LYS A 989 -3.47 -4.62 28.21
CA LYS A 989 -3.52 -3.63 29.30
C LYS A 989 -4.90 -3.55 29.95
N GLN A 990 -5.95 -3.44 29.14
CA GLN A 990 -7.34 -3.39 29.64
C GLN A 990 -7.70 -4.65 30.42
N MET A 991 -7.35 -5.83 29.88
CA MET A 991 -7.60 -7.11 30.55
C MET A 991 -6.83 -7.25 31.86
N THR A 992 -5.57 -6.83 31.90
CA THR A 992 -4.74 -6.86 33.11
C THR A 992 -5.34 -5.95 34.18
N SER A 993 -5.77 -4.73 33.81
CA SER A 993 -6.41 -3.79 34.75
C SER A 993 -7.72 -4.35 35.30
N TYR A 994 -8.58 -4.90 34.41
CA TYR A 994 -9.82 -5.56 34.81
C TYR A 994 -9.57 -6.70 35.81
N ALA A 995 -8.69 -7.64 35.48
CA ALA A 995 -8.48 -8.84 36.27
C ALA A 995 -7.85 -8.54 37.65
N LEU A 996 -6.92 -7.59 37.73
CA LEU A 996 -6.35 -7.15 39.02
C LEU A 996 -7.31 -6.27 39.83
N GLY A 997 -8.26 -5.58 39.17
CA GLY A 997 -9.26 -4.72 39.80
C GLY A 997 -10.45 -5.46 40.42
N LEU A 998 -10.68 -6.74 40.05
CA LEU A 998 -11.79 -7.57 40.57
C LEU A 998 -11.95 -7.56 42.12
N PRO A 999 -10.86 -7.53 42.92
CA PRO A 999 -10.97 -7.48 44.38
C PRO A 999 -11.38 -6.11 44.95
N LYS A 1000 -11.61 -5.08 44.11
CA LYS A 1000 -11.96 -3.69 44.48
C LYS A 1000 -10.88 -2.95 45.30
N CYS A 1001 -9.60 -3.27 45.09
CA CYS A 1001 -8.46 -2.53 45.67
C CYS A 1001 -7.94 -1.47 44.70
N GLY A 1002 -8.45 -0.25 44.82
CA GLY A 1002 -8.12 0.87 43.92
C GLY A 1002 -9.12 1.04 42.77
N ALA A 1003 -9.08 2.20 42.12
CA ALA A 1003 -9.89 2.45 40.93
C ALA A 1003 -9.24 1.80 39.70
N THR A 1004 -10.03 1.09 38.89
CA THR A 1004 -9.56 0.41 37.67
C THR A 1004 -8.85 1.35 36.68
N GLU A 1005 -9.23 2.63 36.66
CA GLU A 1005 -8.56 3.68 35.89
C GLU A 1005 -7.11 3.91 36.37
N GLU A 1006 -6.87 3.95 37.69
CA GLU A 1006 -5.53 4.15 38.26
C GLU A 1006 -4.57 3.00 37.92
N LEU A 1007 -5.08 1.78 37.75
CA LEU A 1007 -4.28 0.62 37.37
C LEU A 1007 -3.87 0.66 35.90
N LEU A 1008 -4.70 1.20 35.01
CA LEU A 1008 -4.42 1.20 33.56
C LEU A 1008 -3.14 1.97 33.21
N ASP A 1009 -2.88 3.08 33.92
CA ASP A 1009 -1.67 3.90 33.76
C ASP A 1009 -0.43 3.28 34.41
N LYS A 1010 -0.61 2.39 35.39
CA LYS A 1010 0.48 1.65 36.04
C LYS A 1010 0.95 0.43 35.25
N ILE A 1011 0.23 0.03 34.18
CA ILE A 1011 0.54 -1.18 33.40
C ILE A 1011 1.39 -0.85 32.17
N ARG A 1012 2.49 -1.59 32.02
CA ARG A 1012 3.34 -1.59 30.83
C ARG A 1012 3.46 -3.00 30.25
N VAL A 1013 3.03 -3.16 28.99
CA VAL A 1013 3.34 -4.36 28.20
C VAL A 1013 4.72 -4.16 27.57
N VAL A 1014 5.60 -5.14 27.69
CA VAL A 1014 6.98 -5.09 27.17
C VAL A 1014 7.15 -5.98 25.93
N GLN A 1015 8.33 -5.89 25.30
CA GLN A 1015 8.66 -6.69 24.12
C GLN A 1015 8.60 -8.20 24.38
N SER A 1016 8.38 -8.97 23.32
CA SER A 1016 8.60 -10.41 23.33
C SER A 1016 10.10 -10.71 23.35
N ASP A 1017 10.51 -11.64 24.22
CA ASP A 1017 11.88 -12.08 24.41
C ASP A 1017 11.87 -13.60 24.62
N THR A 1018 12.52 -14.34 23.72
CA THR A 1018 12.46 -15.80 23.70
C THR A 1018 13.12 -16.49 24.89
N LEU A 1019 13.99 -15.81 25.63
CA LEU A 1019 14.57 -16.35 26.87
C LEU A 1019 13.76 -15.97 28.11
N SER A 1020 12.96 -14.90 28.00
CA SER A 1020 12.06 -14.46 29.05
C SER A 1020 10.76 -15.27 29.06
N MET A 1021 10.24 -15.59 27.88
CA MET A 1021 9.00 -16.33 27.66
C MET A 1021 9.13 -17.27 26.47
N VAL A 1022 8.96 -18.57 26.72
CA VAL A 1022 8.98 -19.62 25.70
C VAL A 1022 7.57 -19.94 25.21
N GLN A 1023 7.46 -20.68 24.10
CA GLN A 1023 6.19 -21.15 23.54
C GLN A 1023 5.22 -20.02 23.12
N GLY A 1024 5.75 -18.87 22.69
CA GLY A 1024 4.95 -17.71 22.28
C GLY A 1024 4.02 -17.94 21.08
N ASN A 1025 4.26 -18.99 20.30
CA ASN A 1025 3.42 -19.43 19.18
C ASN A 1025 3.24 -18.35 18.07
N PHE A 1026 2.27 -18.51 17.18
CA PHE A 1026 2.02 -17.59 16.07
C PHE A 1026 1.23 -16.35 16.49
N THR A 1027 1.74 -15.17 16.11
CA THR A 1027 0.87 -13.98 15.97
C THR A 1027 0.18 -14.04 14.60
N GLY A 1028 -1.03 -14.60 14.55
CA GLY A 1028 -1.80 -14.86 13.33
C GLY A 1028 -3.14 -15.55 13.62
N GLY A 1029 -3.93 -15.87 12.59
CA GLY A 1029 -5.24 -16.54 12.73
C GLY A 1029 -6.33 -15.71 13.42
N SER A 1030 -6.07 -14.41 13.59
CA SER A 1030 -6.93 -13.41 14.22
C SER A 1030 -7.26 -13.59 15.72
N THR A 1031 -6.80 -14.66 16.36
CA THR A 1031 -7.14 -15.00 17.76
C THR A 1031 -6.05 -14.70 18.78
N THR A 1032 -4.87 -14.22 18.34
CA THR A 1032 -3.73 -13.93 19.25
C THR A 1032 -4.08 -12.95 20.36
N SER A 1033 -4.93 -11.95 20.10
CA SER A 1033 -5.35 -10.99 21.13
C SER A 1033 -6.20 -11.66 22.20
N GLU A 1034 -7.13 -12.53 21.80
CA GLU A 1034 -7.99 -13.27 22.73
C GLU A 1034 -7.16 -14.21 23.60
N GLY A 1035 -6.27 -15.01 22.98
CA GLY A 1035 -5.39 -15.93 23.70
C GLY A 1035 -4.44 -15.20 24.68
N SER A 1036 -3.87 -14.07 24.26
CA SER A 1036 -2.99 -13.26 25.12
C SER A 1036 -3.74 -12.66 26.30
N CYS A 1037 -4.96 -12.14 26.07
CA CYS A 1037 -5.83 -11.62 27.12
C CYS A 1037 -6.23 -12.72 28.12
N ALA A 1038 -6.57 -13.91 27.64
CA ALA A 1038 -6.89 -15.04 28.51
C ALA A 1038 -5.69 -15.47 29.36
N ALA A 1039 -4.48 -15.53 28.78
CA ALA A 1039 -3.26 -15.88 29.50
C ALA A 1039 -2.94 -14.89 30.63
N VAL A 1040 -3.04 -13.57 30.37
CA VAL A 1040 -2.79 -12.57 31.41
C VAL A 1040 -3.88 -12.55 32.47
N ARG A 1041 -5.13 -12.87 32.12
CA ARG A 1041 -6.22 -13.03 33.09
C ARG A 1041 -5.91 -14.14 34.10
N LEU A 1042 -5.49 -15.31 33.63
CA LEU A 1042 -5.08 -16.43 34.51
C LEU A 1042 -3.91 -16.05 35.43
N CYS A 1043 -2.92 -15.32 34.90
CA CYS A 1043 -1.82 -14.78 35.71
C CYS A 1043 -2.32 -13.84 36.81
N CYS A 1044 -3.25 -12.93 36.47
CA CYS A 1044 -3.83 -11.98 37.40
C CYS A 1044 -4.68 -12.66 38.48
N GLU A 1045 -5.47 -13.68 38.12
CA GLU A 1045 -6.26 -14.48 39.08
C GLU A 1045 -5.35 -15.15 40.12
N THR A 1046 -4.19 -15.66 39.69
CA THR A 1046 -3.16 -16.21 40.59
C THR A 1046 -2.61 -15.13 41.54
N LEU A 1047 -2.30 -13.93 41.03
CA LEU A 1047 -1.81 -12.82 41.86
C LEU A 1047 -2.87 -12.35 42.86
N VAL A 1048 -4.11 -12.20 42.42
CA VAL A 1048 -5.27 -11.85 43.26
C VAL A 1048 -5.44 -12.86 44.39
N LYS A 1049 -5.34 -14.16 44.10
CA LYS A 1049 -5.41 -15.22 45.12
C LYS A 1049 -4.33 -15.06 46.20
N ARG A 1050 -3.11 -14.63 45.82
CA ARG A 1050 -2.00 -14.39 46.76
C ARG A 1050 -2.18 -13.11 47.58
N LEU A 1051 -2.83 -12.09 47.01
CA LEU A 1051 -3.08 -10.79 47.68
C LEU A 1051 -4.32 -10.82 48.59
N LYS A 1052 -5.30 -11.67 48.31
CA LYS A 1052 -6.57 -11.77 49.04
C LYS A 1052 -6.43 -11.87 50.56
N PRO A 1053 -5.51 -12.69 51.15
CA PRO A 1053 -5.35 -12.77 52.60
C PRO A 1053 -4.88 -11.45 53.25
N LEU A 1054 -4.18 -10.59 52.51
CA LEU A 1054 -3.73 -9.29 53.02
C LEU A 1054 -4.86 -8.27 53.00
N MET A 1055 -5.71 -8.35 51.98
CA MET A 1055 -6.91 -7.52 51.86
C MET A 1055 -7.94 -7.85 52.94
N GLU A 1056 -8.14 -9.13 53.26
CA GLU A 1056 -9.08 -9.55 54.30
C GLU A 1056 -8.62 -9.18 55.71
N LYS A 1057 -7.30 -8.97 55.91
CA LYS A 1057 -6.71 -8.54 57.18
C LYS A 1057 -6.71 -7.02 57.39
N SER A 1058 -7.08 -6.22 56.38
CA SER A 1058 -7.11 -4.76 56.54
C SER A 1058 -8.45 -4.28 57.09
N ASP A 1059 -8.40 -3.42 58.11
CA ASP A 1059 -9.57 -2.74 58.69
C ASP A 1059 -10.10 -1.63 57.75
N GLY A 1060 -10.66 -2.02 56.60
CA GLY A 1060 -11.25 -1.12 55.60
C GLY A 1060 -10.59 -1.17 54.21
N PRO A 1061 -11.00 -0.30 53.26
CA PRO A 1061 -10.47 -0.27 51.90
C PRO A 1061 -8.96 0.01 51.88
N ILE A 1062 -8.17 -0.92 51.35
CA ILE A 1062 -6.72 -0.78 51.20
C ILE A 1062 -6.39 -0.25 49.79
N SER A 1063 -5.52 0.76 49.71
CA SER A 1063 -5.01 1.24 48.43
C SER A 1063 -4.05 0.22 47.81
N TRP A 1064 -3.99 0.19 46.48
CA TRP A 1064 -3.10 -0.70 45.74
C TRP A 1064 -1.64 -0.60 46.21
N ASN A 1065 -1.08 0.61 46.30
CA ASN A 1065 0.32 0.80 46.70
C ASN A 1065 0.58 0.29 48.14
N LYS A 1066 -0.38 0.47 49.06
CA LYS A 1066 -0.26 -0.04 50.44
C LYS A 1066 -0.35 -1.56 50.49
N LEU A 1067 -1.26 -2.15 49.72
CA LEU A 1067 -1.40 -3.60 49.59
C LEU A 1067 -0.11 -4.23 49.07
N ILE A 1068 0.46 -3.68 48.00
CA ILE A 1068 1.73 -4.17 47.44
C ILE A 1068 2.90 -3.99 48.41
N SER A 1069 2.98 -2.86 49.11
CA SER A 1069 4.00 -2.64 50.14
C SER A 1069 3.92 -3.70 51.26
N GLN A 1070 2.71 -4.05 51.71
CA GLN A 1070 2.50 -5.11 52.70
C GLN A 1070 2.85 -6.50 52.15
N ALA A 1071 2.54 -6.76 50.88
CA ALA A 1071 2.88 -8.01 50.21
C ALA A 1071 4.39 -8.22 50.13
N TYR A 1072 5.16 -7.17 49.81
CA TYR A 1072 6.63 -7.21 49.87
C TYR A 1072 7.16 -7.42 51.28
N ALA A 1073 6.60 -6.73 52.28
CA ALA A 1073 6.99 -6.90 53.68
C ALA A 1073 6.74 -8.33 54.21
N GLN A 1074 5.80 -9.06 53.60
CA GLN A 1074 5.46 -10.45 53.93
C GLN A 1074 6.04 -11.47 52.94
N SER A 1075 6.97 -11.06 52.07
CA SER A 1075 7.63 -11.94 51.08
C SER A 1075 6.65 -12.71 50.18
N VAL A 1076 5.52 -12.10 49.83
CA VAL A 1076 4.57 -12.66 48.86
C VAL A 1076 5.17 -12.61 47.45
N ASN A 1077 5.10 -13.73 46.73
CA ASN A 1077 5.53 -13.76 45.33
C ASN A 1077 4.56 -12.97 44.43
N LEU A 1078 5.02 -11.83 43.91
CA LEU A 1078 4.25 -10.90 43.07
C LEU A 1078 4.52 -11.06 41.56
N SER A 1079 5.01 -12.23 41.14
CA SER A 1079 5.13 -12.62 39.74
C SER A 1079 4.36 -13.92 39.48
N ALA A 1080 3.55 -13.95 38.42
CA ALA A 1080 2.80 -15.13 37.97
C ALA A 1080 2.96 -15.30 36.46
N SER A 1081 3.15 -16.55 36.03
CA SER A 1081 3.19 -16.95 34.62
C SER A 1081 2.21 -18.11 34.42
N ASP A 1082 1.53 -18.14 33.28
CA ASP A 1082 0.55 -19.17 32.95
C ASP A 1082 0.50 -19.42 31.44
N LEU A 1083 -0.06 -20.56 31.05
CA LEU A 1083 -0.31 -20.96 29.67
C LEU A 1083 -1.82 -21.14 29.50
N TYR A 1084 -2.46 -20.19 28.84
CA TYR A 1084 -3.85 -20.36 28.45
C TYR A 1084 -3.96 -21.50 27.44
N THR A 1085 -4.78 -22.50 27.74
CA THR A 1085 -5.16 -23.58 26.83
C THR A 1085 -6.68 -23.54 26.68
N PRO A 1086 -7.25 -23.47 25.46
CA PRO A 1086 -8.69 -23.50 25.28
C PRO A 1086 -9.32 -24.78 25.86
N GLU A 1087 -10.12 -24.66 26.93
CA GLU A 1087 -10.54 -25.79 27.78
C GLU A 1087 -11.74 -26.59 27.23
N GLU A 1088 -12.56 -26.03 26.33
CA GLU A 1088 -13.74 -26.71 25.77
C GLU A 1088 -13.66 -26.89 24.24
N LYS A 1089 -13.94 -28.11 23.76
CA LYS A 1089 -14.22 -28.34 22.34
C LYS A 1089 -15.64 -27.82 22.01
N PRO A 1090 -15.85 -27.15 20.87
CA PRO A 1090 -14.85 -26.87 19.84
C PRO A 1090 -13.92 -25.68 20.17
N THR A 1091 -12.62 -25.83 19.92
CA THR A 1091 -11.62 -24.74 19.99
C THR A 1091 -11.70 -23.77 18.80
N LYS A 1092 -12.76 -23.87 18.00
CA LYS A 1092 -13.00 -23.13 16.78
C LYS A 1092 -14.37 -22.47 16.85
N TYR A 1093 -14.51 -21.34 16.19
CA TYR A 1093 -15.78 -20.65 16.07
C TYR A 1093 -15.89 -19.89 14.74
N LEU A 1094 -17.10 -19.44 14.42
CA LEU A 1094 -17.40 -18.67 13.22
C LEU A 1094 -17.57 -17.17 13.52
N ASN A 1095 -17.03 -16.35 12.62
CA ASN A 1095 -17.29 -14.91 12.53
C ASN A 1095 -18.24 -14.66 11.36
N TYR A 1096 -19.09 -13.63 11.51
CA TYR A 1096 -20.12 -13.28 10.54
C TYR A 1096 -20.04 -11.79 10.22
N GLY A 1097 -20.39 -11.45 8.98
CA GLY A 1097 -20.46 -10.09 8.50
C GLY A 1097 -21.22 -10.01 7.20
N VAL A 1098 -21.76 -8.84 6.90
CA VAL A 1098 -22.42 -8.53 5.62
C VAL A 1098 -21.97 -7.14 5.19
N ALA A 1099 -21.76 -6.95 3.89
CA ALA A 1099 -21.46 -5.64 3.31
C ALA A 1099 -22.33 -5.37 2.10
N VAL A 1100 -22.80 -4.13 1.98
CA VAL A 1100 -23.42 -3.56 0.78
C VAL A 1100 -22.43 -2.57 0.18
N SER A 1101 -22.15 -2.67 -1.11
CA SER A 1101 -21.35 -1.68 -1.83
C SER A 1101 -22.04 -1.22 -3.09
N GLU A 1102 -21.95 0.07 -3.38
CA GLU A 1102 -22.39 0.70 -4.62
C GLU A 1102 -21.19 1.35 -5.32
N VAL A 1103 -21.11 1.15 -6.63
CA VAL A 1103 -20.05 1.68 -7.47
C VAL A 1103 -20.63 2.39 -8.69
N GLU A 1104 -19.86 3.31 -9.25
CA GLU A 1104 -20.10 3.93 -10.55
C GLU A 1104 -18.92 3.66 -11.47
N VAL A 1105 -19.20 3.16 -12.66
CA VAL A 1105 -18.21 2.87 -13.72
C VAL A 1105 -18.35 3.91 -14.82
N ASP A 1106 -17.26 4.61 -15.11
CA ASP A 1106 -17.12 5.45 -16.29
C ASP A 1106 -16.86 4.56 -17.52
N LEU A 1107 -17.78 4.56 -18.48
CA LEU A 1107 -17.69 3.66 -19.64
C LEU A 1107 -16.64 4.09 -20.66
N LEU A 1108 -16.16 5.34 -20.62
CA LEU A 1108 -15.11 5.81 -21.51
C LEU A 1108 -13.75 5.32 -21.05
N THR A 1109 -13.54 5.27 -19.73
CA THR A 1109 -12.23 4.98 -19.12
C THR A 1109 -12.13 3.63 -18.41
N GLY A 1110 -13.24 3.02 -18.02
CA GLY A 1110 -13.27 1.87 -17.11
C GLY A 1110 -12.97 2.24 -15.65
N HIS A 1111 -12.90 3.53 -15.30
CA HIS A 1111 -12.68 3.95 -13.92
C HIS A 1111 -13.87 3.57 -13.05
N THR A 1112 -13.61 2.91 -11.93
CA THR A 1112 -14.62 2.56 -10.93
C THR A 1112 -14.48 3.45 -9.70
N THR A 1113 -15.51 4.24 -9.40
CA THR A 1113 -15.63 4.98 -8.14
C THR A 1113 -16.50 4.18 -7.17
N VAL A 1114 -16.00 3.92 -5.97
CA VAL A 1114 -16.80 3.30 -4.90
C VAL A 1114 -17.60 4.40 -4.20
N LEU A 1115 -18.90 4.47 -4.46
CA LEU A 1115 -19.76 5.55 -3.97
C LEU A 1115 -20.06 5.38 -2.48
N GLN A 1116 -20.53 4.20 -2.09
CA GLN A 1116 -20.88 3.92 -0.71
C GLN A 1116 -20.60 2.47 -0.38
N THR A 1117 -20.16 2.22 0.86
CA THR A 1117 -20.09 0.89 1.45
C THR A 1117 -20.64 0.93 2.86
N ASP A 1118 -21.54 -0.02 3.16
CA ASP A 1118 -22.15 -0.22 4.46
C ASP A 1118 -21.76 -1.62 4.98
N ILE A 1119 -21.10 -1.69 6.13
CA ILE A 1119 -20.67 -2.94 6.76
C ILE A 1119 -21.43 -3.16 8.05
N LEU A 1120 -22.00 -4.35 8.22
CA LEU A 1120 -22.45 -4.86 9.52
C LEU A 1120 -21.58 -6.05 9.91
N TYR A 1121 -20.87 -5.95 11.03
CA TYR A 1121 -19.92 -6.97 11.49
C TYR A 1121 -20.23 -7.45 12.91
N ASP A 1122 -20.27 -8.76 13.13
CA ASP A 1122 -20.48 -9.34 14.46
C ASP A 1122 -19.13 -9.49 15.19
N SER A 1123 -18.84 -8.52 16.06
CA SER A 1123 -17.63 -8.48 16.88
C SER A 1123 -17.78 -9.19 18.23
N GLY A 1124 -18.93 -9.82 18.51
CA GLY A 1124 -19.26 -10.25 19.86
C GLY A 1124 -19.12 -9.11 20.88
N LYS A 1125 -18.72 -9.43 22.11
CA LYS A 1125 -18.29 -8.42 23.09
C LYS A 1125 -16.85 -8.02 22.80
N SER A 1126 -16.68 -6.96 22.00
CA SER A 1126 -15.36 -6.47 21.59
C SER A 1126 -14.47 -6.19 22.81
N LEU A 1127 -13.20 -6.62 22.74
CA LEU A 1127 -12.22 -6.36 23.80
C LEU A 1127 -11.78 -4.88 23.81
N ASN A 1128 -11.76 -4.25 22.63
CA ASN A 1128 -11.56 -2.81 22.46
C ASN A 1128 -12.25 -2.37 21.15
N PRO A 1129 -13.39 -1.67 21.25
CA PRO A 1129 -14.20 -1.33 20.08
C PRO A 1129 -13.50 -0.41 19.07
N ALA A 1130 -12.69 0.55 19.53
CA ALA A 1130 -11.96 1.46 18.64
C ALA A 1130 -10.89 0.72 17.82
N VAL A 1131 -10.17 -0.19 18.46
CA VAL A 1131 -9.17 -1.05 17.80
C VAL A 1131 -9.84 -1.98 16.79
N ASP A 1132 -10.97 -2.60 17.16
CA ASP A 1132 -11.67 -3.54 16.28
C ASP A 1132 -12.31 -2.85 15.07
N LEU A 1133 -12.86 -1.64 15.24
CA LEU A 1133 -13.31 -0.81 14.11
C LEU A 1133 -12.17 -0.54 13.12
N GLY A 1134 -11.01 -0.09 13.60
CA GLY A 1134 -9.86 0.16 12.74
C GLY A 1134 -9.34 -1.12 12.04
N GLN A 1135 -9.50 -2.30 12.65
CA GLN A 1135 -9.21 -3.56 11.98
C GLN A 1135 -10.21 -3.86 10.85
N ILE A 1136 -11.50 -3.60 11.06
CA ILE A 1136 -12.57 -3.80 10.06
C ILE A 1136 -12.31 -2.92 8.83
N GLU A 1137 -12.14 -1.61 9.02
CA GLU A 1137 -11.87 -0.66 7.93
C GLU A 1137 -10.57 -1.00 7.19
N GLY A 1138 -9.49 -1.26 7.94
CA GLY A 1138 -8.19 -1.61 7.38
C GLY A 1138 -8.19 -2.92 6.60
N ALA A 1139 -8.87 -3.94 7.10
CA ALA A 1139 -9.01 -5.23 6.42
C ALA A 1139 -9.82 -5.08 5.13
N PHE A 1140 -10.95 -4.37 5.18
CA PHE A 1140 -11.80 -4.11 4.02
C PHE A 1140 -11.02 -3.38 2.92
N VAL A 1141 -10.29 -2.31 3.24
CA VAL A 1141 -9.51 -1.57 2.25
C VAL A 1141 -8.36 -2.43 1.67
N GLN A 1142 -7.72 -3.27 2.47
CA GLN A 1142 -6.74 -4.23 1.94
C GLN A 1142 -7.37 -5.25 0.98
N GLY A 1143 -8.61 -5.67 1.25
CA GLY A 1143 -9.42 -6.50 0.35
C GLY A 1143 -9.83 -5.75 -0.92
N LEU A 1144 -10.20 -4.47 -0.83
CA LEU A 1144 -10.50 -3.61 -1.98
C LEU A 1144 -9.30 -3.54 -2.92
N GLY A 1145 -8.09 -3.43 -2.37
CA GLY A 1145 -6.85 -3.53 -3.12
C GLY A 1145 -6.74 -4.85 -3.90
N PHE A 1146 -6.97 -5.99 -3.25
CA PHE A 1146 -6.96 -7.31 -3.89
C PHE A 1146 -7.95 -7.40 -5.05
N PHE A 1147 -9.20 -6.95 -4.81
CA PHE A 1147 -10.29 -7.11 -5.78
C PHE A 1147 -10.25 -6.13 -6.94
N MET A 1148 -9.70 -4.92 -6.77
CA MET A 1148 -9.87 -3.84 -7.74
C MET A 1148 -8.56 -3.22 -8.27
N LEU A 1149 -7.44 -3.28 -7.54
CA LEU A 1149 -6.28 -2.42 -7.83
C LEU A 1149 -4.92 -3.15 -7.95
N GLU A 1150 -4.66 -4.14 -7.11
CA GLU A 1150 -3.30 -4.63 -6.86
C GLU A 1150 -2.88 -5.74 -7.84
N GLU A 1151 -2.10 -5.37 -8.86
CA GLU A 1151 -1.57 -6.30 -9.87
C GLU A 1151 -0.16 -6.82 -9.48
N TYR A 1152 -0.04 -8.12 -9.22
CA TYR A 1152 1.23 -8.81 -8.97
C TYR A 1152 1.65 -9.57 -10.23
N ILE A 1153 2.54 -8.99 -11.03
CA ILE A 1153 2.88 -9.47 -12.38
C ILE A 1153 4.33 -9.95 -12.42
N THR A 1154 4.55 -11.10 -13.06
CA THR A 1154 5.88 -11.63 -13.36
C THR A 1154 6.18 -11.59 -14.85
N ASP A 1155 7.46 -11.58 -15.23
CA ASP A 1155 7.89 -11.79 -16.61
C ASP A 1155 7.80 -13.27 -17.03
N SER A 1156 8.27 -13.58 -18.26
CA SER A 1156 8.25 -14.93 -18.82
C SER A 1156 9.15 -15.94 -18.08
N GLU A 1157 10.12 -15.46 -17.31
CA GLU A 1157 11.02 -16.29 -16.49
C GLU A 1157 10.53 -16.42 -15.04
N GLY A 1158 9.40 -15.76 -14.71
CA GLY A 1158 8.78 -15.78 -13.39
C GLY A 1158 9.29 -14.69 -12.43
N LEU A 1159 10.17 -13.78 -12.87
CA LEU A 1159 10.67 -12.68 -12.03
C LEU A 1159 9.58 -11.62 -11.85
N LEU A 1160 9.40 -11.13 -10.62
CA LEU A 1160 8.45 -10.05 -10.32
C LEU A 1160 8.89 -8.75 -11.02
N VAL A 1161 7.99 -8.15 -11.80
CA VAL A 1161 8.22 -6.84 -12.46
C VAL A 1161 7.51 -5.69 -11.74
N THR A 1162 6.47 -5.97 -10.97
CA THR A 1162 5.78 -4.96 -10.14
C THR A 1162 6.47 -4.77 -8.78
N ASP A 1163 7.75 -4.37 -8.80
CA ASP A 1163 8.67 -4.37 -7.64
C ASP A 1163 8.85 -3.02 -6.91
N SER A 1164 7.96 -2.05 -7.13
CA SER A 1164 8.15 -0.66 -6.67
C SER A 1164 6.85 0.06 -6.36
N THR A 1165 6.94 1.24 -5.73
CA THR A 1165 5.78 2.14 -5.56
C THR A 1165 5.26 2.69 -6.89
N TRP A 1166 6.07 2.65 -7.95
CA TRP A 1166 5.68 3.08 -9.30
C TRP A 1166 4.86 2.04 -10.05
N THR A 1167 5.11 0.76 -9.80
CA THR A 1167 4.51 -0.35 -10.55
C THR A 1167 3.47 -1.14 -9.76
N TYR A 1168 3.49 -1.11 -8.41
CA TYR A 1168 2.51 -1.78 -7.56
C TYR A 1168 1.61 -0.79 -6.80
N LYS A 1169 0.28 -0.89 -6.99
CA LYS A 1169 -0.68 0.13 -6.53
C LYS A 1169 -1.65 -0.38 -5.46
N ILE A 1170 -1.29 -0.18 -4.20
CA ILE A 1170 -2.23 -0.31 -3.07
C ILE A 1170 -3.29 0.81 -3.07
N PRO A 1171 -4.43 0.67 -2.37
CA PRO A 1171 -5.39 1.76 -2.20
C PRO A 1171 -4.80 3.03 -1.57
N THR A 1172 -5.36 4.16 -1.94
CA THR A 1172 -5.11 5.53 -1.43
C THR A 1172 -6.42 6.20 -1.02
N VAL A 1173 -6.34 7.37 -0.38
CA VAL A 1173 -7.49 8.18 0.10
C VAL A 1173 -8.56 8.38 -0.98
N ASP A 1174 -8.15 8.58 -2.23
CA ASP A 1174 -9.02 8.83 -3.39
C ASP A 1174 -9.64 7.55 -4.00
N THR A 1175 -9.32 6.37 -3.48
CA THR A 1175 -9.81 5.07 -3.98
C THR A 1175 -10.68 4.30 -2.98
N ILE A 1176 -10.74 4.73 -1.71
CA ILE A 1176 -11.64 4.13 -0.71
C ILE A 1176 -13.11 4.57 -0.96
N PRO A 1177 -14.11 3.93 -0.33
CA PRO A 1177 -15.51 4.34 -0.48
C PRO A 1177 -15.74 5.81 -0.13
N ARG A 1178 -16.49 6.55 -0.95
CA ARG A 1178 -16.82 7.96 -0.70
C ARG A 1178 -17.63 8.12 0.58
N GLN A 1179 -18.62 7.26 0.78
CA GLN A 1179 -19.29 7.08 2.05
C GLN A 1179 -18.94 5.70 2.61
N PHE A 1180 -18.24 5.66 3.75
CA PHE A 1180 -17.79 4.41 4.36
C PHE A 1180 -18.41 4.21 5.74
N ASN A 1181 -19.46 3.40 5.82
CA ASN A 1181 -20.23 3.17 7.04
C ASN A 1181 -19.91 1.80 7.64
N VAL A 1182 -19.65 1.76 8.95
CA VAL A 1182 -19.38 0.52 9.69
C VAL A 1182 -20.22 0.47 10.96
N GLU A 1183 -21.05 -0.56 11.07
CA GLU A 1183 -21.76 -0.93 12.29
C GLU A 1183 -21.18 -2.22 12.86
N MET A 1184 -20.74 -2.15 14.11
CA MET A 1184 -20.36 -3.32 14.90
C MET A 1184 -21.55 -3.80 15.71
N MET A 1185 -21.82 -5.10 15.66
CA MET A 1185 -22.87 -5.73 16.45
C MET A 1185 -22.25 -6.49 17.62
N ASN A 1186 -22.80 -6.26 18.81
CA ASN A 1186 -22.55 -7.09 19.98
C ASN A 1186 -23.64 -8.16 20.07
N SER A 1187 -23.33 -9.37 19.63
CA SER A 1187 -24.25 -10.50 19.74
C SER A 1187 -24.39 -11.01 21.18
N GLY A 1188 -23.39 -10.81 22.05
CA GLY A 1188 -23.42 -11.12 23.49
C GLY A 1188 -23.56 -12.60 23.87
N ARG A 1189 -23.64 -13.50 22.88
CA ARG A 1189 -24.13 -14.89 23.02
C ARG A 1189 -23.04 -15.96 23.11
N HIS A 1190 -21.80 -15.58 23.39
CA HIS A 1190 -20.63 -16.46 23.20
C HIS A 1190 -19.89 -16.79 24.51
N GLU A 1191 -20.59 -17.26 25.53
CA GLU A 1191 -20.10 -17.40 26.91
C GLU A 1191 -18.83 -18.25 27.06
N LYS A 1192 -18.60 -19.20 26.14
CA LYS A 1192 -17.42 -20.09 26.14
C LYS A 1192 -16.15 -19.45 25.58
N ARG A 1193 -16.23 -18.22 25.09
CA ARG A 1193 -15.11 -17.48 24.50
C ARG A 1193 -14.51 -16.50 25.50
N VAL A 1194 -13.36 -15.91 25.15
CA VAL A 1194 -12.68 -14.94 26.02
C VAL A 1194 -13.58 -13.70 26.19
N LEU A 1195 -14.31 -13.63 27.30
CA LEU A 1195 -15.33 -12.60 27.57
C LEU A 1195 -16.36 -12.43 26.43
N SER A 1196 -16.72 -13.52 25.75
CA SER A 1196 -17.63 -13.48 24.58
C SER A 1196 -17.15 -12.64 23.39
N SER A 1197 -15.84 -12.42 23.25
CA SER A 1197 -15.26 -11.69 22.13
C SER A 1197 -15.26 -12.49 20.82
N LYS A 1198 -15.05 -11.77 19.71
CA LYS A 1198 -14.76 -12.32 18.39
C LYS A 1198 -13.56 -11.62 17.74
N ALA A 1199 -12.90 -12.35 16.86
CA ALA A 1199 -11.80 -11.87 16.04
C ALA A 1199 -12.24 -10.81 15.02
N SER A 1200 -11.44 -9.77 14.81
CA SER A 1200 -11.68 -8.73 13.77
C SER A 1200 -10.49 -8.52 12.82
N GLY A 1201 -9.40 -9.27 13.01
CA GLY A 1201 -8.16 -9.10 12.26
C GLY A 1201 -8.34 -9.41 10.77
N GLU A 1202 -8.65 -10.63 10.40
CA GLU A 1202 -8.74 -11.10 9.01
C GLU A 1202 -10.15 -11.10 8.40
N PRO A 1203 -11.23 -11.46 9.14
CA PRO A 1203 -12.54 -11.69 8.53
C PRO A 1203 -13.09 -10.54 7.67
N PRO A 1204 -13.01 -9.25 8.08
CA PRO A 1204 -13.61 -8.17 7.30
C PRO A 1204 -12.96 -7.92 5.93
N LEU A 1205 -11.78 -8.51 5.66
CA LEU A 1205 -11.15 -8.43 4.35
C LEU A 1205 -12.01 -9.06 3.25
N LEU A 1206 -12.74 -10.13 3.58
CA LEU A 1206 -13.60 -10.86 2.64
C LEU A 1206 -14.79 -10.00 2.17
N LEU A 1207 -15.23 -9.05 2.99
CA LEU A 1207 -16.38 -8.19 2.69
C LEU A 1207 -16.14 -7.30 1.47
N ALA A 1208 -14.89 -6.98 1.13
CA ALA A 1208 -14.55 -6.20 -0.04
C ALA A 1208 -14.97 -6.86 -1.38
N ALA A 1209 -15.33 -8.14 -1.37
CA ALA A 1209 -15.95 -8.80 -2.51
C ALA A 1209 -17.26 -8.12 -2.95
N SER A 1210 -17.96 -7.40 -2.06
CA SER A 1210 -19.15 -6.61 -2.41
C SER A 1210 -18.86 -5.55 -3.48
N VAL A 1211 -17.69 -4.92 -3.46
CA VAL A 1211 -17.27 -3.91 -4.47
C VAL A 1211 -17.02 -4.57 -5.83
N HIS A 1212 -16.40 -5.75 -5.84
CA HIS A 1212 -16.19 -6.53 -7.06
C HIS A 1212 -17.51 -6.95 -7.70
N CYS A 1213 -18.43 -7.51 -6.90
CA CYS A 1213 -19.77 -7.89 -7.35
C CYS A 1213 -20.59 -6.68 -7.81
N ALA A 1214 -20.53 -5.54 -7.11
CA ALA A 1214 -21.19 -4.31 -7.55
C ALA A 1214 -20.64 -3.81 -8.90
N THR A 1215 -19.32 -3.91 -9.12
CA THR A 1215 -18.70 -3.58 -10.41
C THR A 1215 -19.18 -4.51 -11.51
N ARG A 1216 -19.37 -5.80 -11.22
CA ARG A 1216 -19.97 -6.75 -12.14
C ARG A 1216 -21.37 -6.33 -12.58
N GLU A 1217 -22.22 -5.86 -11.67
CA GLU A 1217 -23.56 -5.35 -12.01
C GLU A 1217 -23.51 -4.13 -12.93
N ALA A 1218 -22.62 -3.17 -12.66
CA ALA A 1218 -22.43 -2.01 -13.53
C ALA A 1218 -21.99 -2.43 -14.96
N ILE A 1219 -21.09 -3.41 -15.06
CA ILE A 1219 -20.65 -3.96 -16.35
C ILE A 1219 -21.80 -4.68 -17.07
N LYS A 1220 -22.66 -5.44 -16.36
CA LYS A 1220 -23.85 -6.08 -16.96
C LYS A 1220 -24.74 -5.04 -17.66
N GLU A 1221 -24.98 -3.90 -17.01
CA GLU A 1221 -25.77 -2.80 -17.58
C GLU A 1221 -25.07 -2.12 -18.77
N ALA A 1222 -23.74 -1.94 -18.71
CA ALA A 1222 -22.97 -1.43 -19.83
C ALA A 1222 -23.08 -2.35 -21.07
N ARG A 1223 -23.00 -3.67 -20.85
CA ARG A 1223 -23.10 -4.68 -21.92
C ARG A 1223 -24.49 -4.74 -22.54
N LYS A 1224 -25.55 -4.61 -21.72
CA LYS A 1224 -26.94 -4.50 -22.22
C LYS A 1224 -27.07 -3.31 -23.19
N GLN A 1225 -26.55 -2.15 -22.79
CA GLN A 1225 -26.58 -0.95 -23.62
C GLN A 1225 -25.77 -1.11 -24.92
N LEU A 1226 -24.54 -1.65 -24.85
CA LEU A 1226 -23.72 -1.85 -26.04
C LEU A 1226 -24.38 -2.79 -27.06
N ARG A 1227 -25.01 -3.88 -26.60
CA ARG A 1227 -25.73 -4.83 -27.48
C ARG A 1227 -26.92 -4.18 -28.17
N MET A 1228 -27.67 -3.35 -27.43
CA MET A 1228 -28.78 -2.58 -27.99
C MET A 1228 -28.31 -1.70 -29.16
N TRP A 1229 -27.16 -1.04 -29.03
CA TRP A 1229 -26.59 -0.24 -30.12
C TRP A 1229 -26.15 -1.07 -31.32
N LYS A 1230 -25.66 -2.29 -31.08
CA LYS A 1230 -25.25 -3.23 -32.14
C LYS A 1230 -26.42 -3.95 -32.81
N GLY A 1231 -27.66 -3.78 -32.33
CA GLY A 1231 -28.82 -4.53 -32.84
C GLY A 1231 -28.74 -6.04 -32.56
N GLU A 1232 -28.01 -6.45 -31.52
CA GLU A 1232 -27.87 -7.86 -31.13
C GLU A 1232 -28.99 -8.27 -30.18
N ASP A 1233 -29.93 -9.11 -30.66
CA ASP A 1233 -30.98 -9.71 -29.82
C ASP A 1233 -30.45 -10.95 -29.06
N GLY A 1234 -30.70 -11.03 -27.75
CA GLY A 1234 -30.53 -12.25 -26.95
C GLY A 1234 -29.54 -12.21 -25.77
N PRO A 1235 -29.54 -13.26 -24.92
CA PRO A 1235 -29.26 -13.15 -23.47
C PRO A 1235 -27.81 -13.45 -23.02
N SER A 1236 -26.76 -13.29 -23.84
CA SER A 1236 -25.41 -13.61 -23.34
C SER A 1236 -24.79 -12.45 -22.52
N LEU A 1237 -25.37 -12.25 -21.33
CA LEU A 1237 -24.85 -11.45 -20.22
C LEU A 1237 -23.76 -12.20 -19.43
N MET A 1238 -23.41 -13.42 -19.85
CA MET A 1238 -22.37 -14.21 -19.21
C MET A 1238 -21.00 -13.66 -19.56
N PHE A 1239 -20.25 -13.29 -18.52
CA PHE A 1239 -18.83 -13.00 -18.59
C PHE A 1239 -18.19 -13.34 -17.25
N GLN A 1240 -16.87 -13.38 -17.22
CA GLN A 1240 -16.11 -13.50 -15.98
C GLN A 1240 -15.37 -12.19 -15.72
N LEU A 1241 -15.51 -11.67 -14.51
CA LEU A 1241 -14.73 -10.52 -14.03
C LEU A 1241 -13.52 -11.07 -13.25
N PRO A 1242 -12.28 -10.93 -13.76
CA PRO A 1242 -11.08 -11.41 -13.07
C PRO A 1242 -10.78 -10.55 -11.83
N VAL A 1243 -9.75 -10.98 -11.08
CA VAL A 1243 -9.24 -10.26 -9.90
C VAL A 1243 -7.75 -9.98 -10.12
N PRO A 1244 -7.32 -8.70 -10.04
CA PRO A 1244 -8.15 -7.52 -9.80
C PRO A 1244 -9.00 -7.11 -11.02
N ALA A 1245 -10.14 -6.46 -10.77
CA ALA A 1245 -10.96 -5.79 -11.77
C ALA A 1245 -10.39 -4.39 -12.06
N SER A 1246 -9.18 -4.34 -12.65
CA SER A 1246 -8.50 -3.08 -12.97
C SER A 1246 -9.22 -2.29 -14.07
N MET A 1247 -8.91 -0.99 -14.22
CA MET A 1247 -9.57 -0.13 -15.22
C MET A 1247 -9.53 -0.71 -16.65
N PRO A 1248 -8.38 -1.25 -17.15
CA PRO A 1248 -8.34 -1.89 -18.46
C PRO A 1248 -9.32 -3.06 -18.57
N VAL A 1249 -9.39 -3.92 -17.55
CA VAL A 1249 -10.30 -5.08 -17.50
C VAL A 1249 -11.76 -4.63 -17.52
N VAL A 1250 -12.12 -3.66 -16.69
CA VAL A 1250 -13.50 -3.15 -16.61
C VAL A 1250 -13.90 -2.54 -17.96
N LYS A 1251 -13.04 -1.73 -18.57
CA LYS A 1251 -13.30 -1.12 -19.88
C LYS A 1251 -13.44 -2.16 -20.98
N GLU A 1252 -12.59 -3.19 -21.00
CA GLU A 1252 -12.66 -4.28 -21.97
C GLU A 1252 -14.00 -5.02 -21.89
N LEU A 1253 -14.47 -5.31 -20.68
CA LEU A 1253 -15.74 -6.01 -20.47
C LEU A 1253 -16.98 -5.14 -20.78
N CYS A 1254 -16.87 -3.82 -20.59
CA CYS A 1254 -17.87 -2.83 -21.02
C CYS A 1254 -17.90 -2.62 -22.54
N GLY A 1255 -16.78 -2.85 -23.23
CA GLY A 1255 -16.59 -2.68 -24.67
C GLY A 1255 -15.55 -1.60 -25.01
N LEU A 1256 -14.46 -2.01 -25.67
CA LEU A 1256 -13.41 -1.08 -26.14
C LEU A 1256 -13.92 -0.18 -27.29
N ASP A 1257 -14.85 -0.68 -28.09
CA ASP A 1257 -15.47 -0.04 -29.24
C ASP A 1257 -16.76 0.73 -28.90
N ILE A 1258 -17.08 0.90 -27.61
CA ILE A 1258 -18.37 1.45 -27.16
C ILE A 1258 -18.73 2.82 -27.77
N VAL A 1259 -17.73 3.67 -28.02
CA VAL A 1259 -17.92 4.99 -28.63
C VAL A 1259 -18.23 4.86 -30.12
N GLU A 1260 -17.51 3.98 -30.81
CA GLU A 1260 -17.71 3.69 -32.23
C GLU A 1260 -19.12 3.14 -32.47
N SER A 1261 -19.50 2.12 -31.70
CA SER A 1261 -20.84 1.51 -31.78
C SER A 1261 -21.96 2.51 -31.47
N TYR A 1262 -21.76 3.42 -30.52
CA TYR A 1262 -22.75 4.46 -30.21
C TYR A 1262 -22.96 5.42 -31.39
N LEU A 1263 -21.88 5.91 -31.98
CA LEU A 1263 -21.96 6.87 -33.08
C LEU A 1263 -22.59 6.23 -34.33
N GLU A 1264 -22.22 5.00 -34.66
CA GLU A 1264 -22.85 4.24 -35.75
C GLU A 1264 -24.35 4.07 -35.54
N TRP A 1265 -24.73 3.62 -34.34
CA TRP A 1265 -26.14 3.45 -33.96
C TRP A 1265 -26.92 4.77 -34.10
N LYS A 1266 -26.38 5.88 -33.59
CA LYS A 1266 -27.06 7.17 -33.62
C LYS A 1266 -27.19 7.72 -35.04
N SER A 1267 -26.19 7.49 -35.90
CA SER A 1267 -26.26 7.83 -37.33
C SER A 1267 -27.33 7.02 -38.06
N LEU A 1268 -27.48 5.73 -37.75
CA LEU A 1268 -28.55 4.88 -38.31
C LEU A 1268 -29.95 5.36 -37.87
N VAL A 1269 -30.13 5.68 -36.59
CA VAL A 1269 -31.40 6.22 -36.06
C VAL A 1269 -31.74 7.56 -36.70
N ASN A 1270 -30.77 8.46 -36.86
CA ASN A 1270 -30.99 9.76 -37.52
C ASN A 1270 -31.27 9.65 -39.03
N SER A 1271 -30.82 8.57 -39.69
CA SER A 1271 -31.09 8.32 -41.11
C SER A 1271 -32.44 7.63 -41.37
N SER A 1272 -33.09 7.11 -40.33
CA SER A 1272 -34.40 6.44 -40.38
C SER A 1272 -35.56 7.31 -39.87
N LEU A 1273 -35.24 8.49 -39.32
CA LEU A 1273 -36.13 9.61 -39.03
C LEU A 1273 -36.06 10.64 -40.16
#